data_AF-P27470-F1
#
_entry.id   AF-P27470-F1
#
_cell.length_a   1.000
_cell.length_b   1.000
_cell.length_c   1.000
_cell.angle_alpha   90.00
_cell.angle_beta   90.00
_cell.angle_gamma   90.00
#
_symmetry.space_group_name_H-M   'P 1'
#
loop_
_entity.id
_entity.type
_entity.pdbx_description
1 polymer ?
#
loop_
_entity_poly.entity_id
_entity_poly.type
_entity_poly.pdbx_seq_one_letter_code
_entity_poly.pdbx_strand_id
1 'polypeptide(L)'
;MEKNVRFKMHKVKKRWVTLSVASATMLASALGASVASADTDTASDDSNQTVVTGDQTTNNQATDQTSIAATATSEQSASTDAATDQASAAEQTQGTTASTDTAAQTTTNANEAKWVPTENENQGFTDEMLAEAKNVATAESDSIPSDLAKMSNVKQVDGKYYYYDQDGNVKKNFAVSVGDKIYYFDETGAYKDTSKVDADKSSSAVSQNATIFAANNRAYSTSAKNFEAVDNYLTADSWYRPKSILKDGKTWTESGKDDFRPLLMAWWPDTETKRNYVNYMNKVVGIDKTYTAETSQADLTAAAELVQARIEQKITSENNTKWLREAISAFVKTQPQWNGESEKPYDDHLQNGALLFDNQTDLTPDTQSNYRLLNRTPTNQTGSLDSRFTYNPNDPLGGYDFLLANDVDNSNPVVQAEQLNWLHYLLNFGSIYANDADANFDSIRVDAEDNVDADQLQISSDYLKAAYGIDKNNKNANNHVSIVEAWSDNDTPYLHDDGDNLMNMDNKFRLSMLWSLAKPTDVRSGLNPLIHNSLVDREVDDREVETVPSYSFARAHDSEVQDIIRDIIKAEINPNSFGYSFTQEEIDQAFKIYNEDLKKSDKKYTHYNVPLSYTLLLTNKGSIPRVYYGDMFTDDGQYMANKTVNYDAIESLLKARMKYVAGGQAMQNYQIGNGEILTSVRYGKGALKQSDKGDATTRTSGVGVVMGNQPNFSLDGKVVALNMGAAHANQEYRALMVSTKDGVATYATDADASKAGLVKRTDENGYLYFLNDDLKGVANPQVSGFLQVWVPVGAADDQDIRVAASDTASTDGKSLHQDAAMDSRVMFEGFSNFQSFATKEEEYTNVVIANNVDKFVSWGITDFEMAPQYVSSTDGQFQDSVIQNGYAFTDRYDLGMSKANKYGTADQLVKAIKALHAKGLKVMADWVPDQMYTFPKQEVVTVTRTDKFGKPIAGSQINHSLYVTDTKSSGDDYQAKYGGAFLDELKEKYPELFTKKQMSTGQAIDPSVKIKQWSAKYFNGSNILGRGADYVLSDQVSNKYFNVASDTLFLPSSLLGKVVESGIRYDGKGYIYNSSATGDQVKASFITEAGNLYYFGKDGYMVTGAQTINGANYFFLENGTALRNTIYTDAQGNSHYYANDGKRYENENGYQQFGNDWRYFKDGNMAVGLTTVDGNVQYFDKDGVQAKDKIIVTRDGKVRYFDQHNGNAVTNTFIADKTGHWYYLGKDGVAVTGAQTVGKQKLYFEANGQQVKGDFVTSDEGKLYFYDVDSGDMWTDTFIEDKAGNWFYLGKDGAAVTGAQTIRGQKLYFKANGQQVKGDIVKGTDGKIRYYDAKSGEQVFNKTVKAADGKTYVIGNDGVAVDPSVVKGQTFKDASGALRFYNLKGQLVTGSGWYETANHDWVYIQSGKALTGEQTINGQHLYFKKDGHQVKGQLVTGTDGKVRYYDANSGDQAFNKSVTVNGKTYYFGNDGTAQTAGNPKGQTFKDGSDIRFYSMEGQLVTGSGWYSNAQGQWLYVKNGKVLTGLQTVGSQRVYFDENGIQAKGKAVRTSDGKIRYFDENSGSMITNQWKEVNGRYYYFGNDGARIYRGWN
;
A
#
# COMPACT_ATOMS: atom_id res chain seq x y z
N MET A 1 -14.34 -19.87 -0.34
CA MET A 1 -14.80 -20.78 0.73
C MET A 1 -14.19 -20.33 2.03
N GLU A 2 -14.97 -19.83 2.98
CA GLU A 2 -14.44 -19.28 4.23
C GLU A 2 -14.30 -20.36 5.31
N LYS A 3 -13.22 -20.28 6.10
CA LYS A 3 -13.02 -21.12 7.29
C LYS A 3 -13.50 -20.35 8.52
N ASN A 4 -14.66 -20.72 9.04
CA ASN A 4 -15.18 -20.20 10.32
C ASN A 4 -14.27 -20.60 11.49
N VAL A 5 -13.39 -19.70 11.92
CA VAL A 5 -12.60 -19.84 13.16
C VAL A 5 -13.43 -19.34 14.34
N ARG A 6 -13.51 -20.13 15.42
CA ARG A 6 -14.23 -19.76 16.65
C ARG A 6 -13.27 -19.40 17.76
N PHE A 7 -13.33 -18.16 18.22
CA PHE A 7 -12.59 -17.69 19.38
C PHE A 7 -13.29 -18.09 20.70
N LYS A 8 -12.51 -18.24 21.77
CA LYS A 8 -12.99 -18.30 23.16
C LYS A 8 -12.24 -17.26 23.98
N MET A 9 -12.97 -16.33 24.60
CA MET A 9 -12.37 -15.42 25.57
C MET A 9 -12.09 -16.15 26.89
N HIS A 10 -11.02 -15.74 27.58
CA HIS A 10 -10.76 -16.10 28.98
C HIS A 10 -10.46 -14.86 29.81
N LYS A 11 -10.87 -14.87 31.08
CA LYS A 11 -10.76 -13.72 31.99
C LYS A 11 -9.53 -13.86 32.86
N VAL A 12 -8.60 -12.91 32.78
CA VAL A 12 -7.40 -12.85 33.62
C VAL A 12 -7.49 -11.59 34.47
N LYS A 13 -7.44 -11.75 35.80
CA LYS A 13 -7.79 -10.71 36.78
C LYS A 13 -9.17 -10.08 36.47
N LYS A 14 -9.20 -8.84 35.97
CA LYS A 14 -10.43 -8.10 35.63
C LYS A 14 -10.71 -7.94 34.12
N ARG A 15 -9.74 -8.23 33.23
CA ARG A 15 -9.90 -8.07 31.76
C ARG A 15 -10.13 -9.43 31.08
N TRP A 16 -10.81 -9.41 29.95
CA TRP A 16 -10.92 -10.55 29.03
C TRP A 16 -9.78 -10.51 28.01
N VAL A 17 -9.27 -11.68 27.64
CA VAL A 17 -8.24 -11.85 26.61
C VAL A 17 -8.74 -12.88 25.60
N THR A 18 -8.54 -12.59 24.32
CA THR A 18 -8.89 -13.47 23.20
C THR A 18 -7.64 -14.22 22.75
N LEU A 19 -7.72 -15.55 22.63
CA LEU A 19 -6.58 -16.38 22.22
C LEU A 19 -6.96 -17.22 21.00
N SER A 20 -6.20 -17.06 19.92
CA SER A 20 -6.32 -17.81 18.68
C SER A 20 -5.72 -19.21 18.85
N VAL A 21 -6.57 -20.23 19.02
CA VAL A 21 -6.10 -21.60 19.21
C VAL A 21 -5.70 -22.22 17.86
N ALA A 22 -4.44 -22.04 17.49
CA ALA A 22 -3.77 -22.89 16.50
C ALA A 22 -3.46 -24.25 17.16
N SER A 23 -4.09 -25.32 16.67
CA SER A 23 -4.01 -26.66 17.24
C SER A 23 -2.63 -27.32 17.02
N ALA A 24 -1.68 -27.10 17.93
CA ALA A 24 -0.38 -27.76 17.91
C ALA A 24 -0.46 -29.18 18.48
N THR A 25 -0.28 -30.20 17.62
CA THR A 25 -0.18 -31.61 18.03
C THR A 25 1.28 -32.01 18.26
N MET A 26 1.81 -31.79 19.47
CA MET A 26 3.07 -32.41 19.92
C MET A 26 2.97 -32.89 21.37
N LEU A 27 3.55 -34.06 21.65
CA LEU A 27 3.44 -34.77 22.92
C LEU A 27 4.81 -34.96 23.56
N ALA A 28 4.97 -34.38 24.75
CA ALA A 28 5.82 -34.82 25.87
C ALA A 28 7.25 -35.36 25.58
N SER A 29 8.26 -34.49 25.72
CA SER A 29 9.36 -34.65 26.70
C SER A 29 10.31 -33.44 26.61
N ALA A 30 10.94 -32.84 27.63
CA ALA A 30 10.99 -32.91 29.10
C ALA A 30 12.46 -32.92 29.56
N LEU A 31 12.90 -31.80 30.16
CA LEU A 31 14.14 -31.62 30.95
C LEU A 31 15.49 -31.63 30.20
N GLY A 32 16.43 -30.80 30.70
CA GLY A 32 17.85 -30.78 30.31
C GLY A 32 18.30 -29.43 29.77
N ALA A 33 19.27 -28.78 30.43
CA ALA A 33 19.74 -27.45 30.06
C ALA A 33 21.26 -27.42 29.75
N SER A 34 21.61 -26.55 28.79
CA SER A 34 22.84 -25.75 28.70
C SER A 34 24.16 -26.35 28.17
N VAL A 35 24.91 -25.46 27.47
CA VAL A 35 26.35 -25.40 27.15
C VAL A 35 26.95 -26.21 25.98
N ALA A 36 26.84 -25.62 24.78
CA ALA A 36 27.90 -25.26 23.80
C ALA A 36 28.88 -26.27 23.11
N SER A 37 29.06 -26.03 21.79
CA SER A 37 30.30 -26.07 20.95
C SER A 37 31.22 -27.32 20.89
N ALA A 38 31.85 -27.70 19.77
CA ALA A 38 31.76 -27.32 18.34
C ALA A 38 32.57 -28.35 17.49
N ASP A 39 32.84 -28.04 16.20
CA ASP A 39 33.82 -28.65 15.28
C ASP A 39 33.58 -30.13 14.85
N THR A 40 33.01 -30.41 13.66
CA THR A 40 33.59 -30.45 12.29
C THR A 40 34.52 -31.64 11.98
N ASP A 41 34.14 -32.50 11.03
CA ASP A 41 34.84 -32.55 9.73
C ASP A 41 34.10 -33.32 8.61
N THR A 42 34.62 -33.20 7.38
CA THR A 42 33.95 -33.39 6.08
C THR A 42 34.04 -34.78 5.39
N ALA A 43 33.24 -34.94 4.31
CA ALA A 43 33.52 -35.76 3.09
C ALA A 43 33.36 -37.31 3.18
N SER A 44 33.07 -38.06 2.10
CA SER A 44 32.48 -37.77 0.77
C SER A 44 32.20 -39.08 0.00
N ASP A 45 31.12 -39.13 -0.81
CA ASP A 45 30.84 -40.11 -1.89
C ASP A 45 30.71 -41.61 -1.47
N ASP A 46 30.17 -42.55 -2.26
CA ASP A 46 29.75 -42.56 -3.69
C ASP A 46 28.43 -43.36 -3.88
N SER A 47 27.85 -43.26 -5.07
CA SER A 47 26.75 -44.04 -5.67
C SER A 47 27.01 -45.57 -5.70
N ASN A 48 26.05 -46.49 -5.90
CA ASN A 48 25.12 -46.57 -7.04
C ASN A 48 24.13 -47.77 -6.95
N GLN A 49 23.17 -47.83 -7.89
CA GLN A 49 22.37 -48.98 -8.38
C GLN A 49 21.31 -49.71 -7.50
N THR A 50 20.05 -49.32 -7.74
CA THR A 50 18.93 -50.16 -8.26
C THR A 50 18.83 -51.66 -7.90
N VAL A 51 17.80 -52.12 -7.16
CA VAL A 51 16.38 -52.41 -7.57
C VAL A 51 16.17 -53.80 -8.22
N VAL A 52 14.93 -54.33 -8.11
CA VAL A 52 14.26 -55.47 -8.80
C VAL A 52 13.90 -56.64 -7.87
N THR A 53 12.66 -57.15 -7.74
CA THR A 53 11.26 -56.67 -7.96
C THR A 53 10.30 -57.70 -7.34
N GLY A 54 9.04 -57.32 -7.08
CA GLY A 54 7.90 -58.18 -7.46
C GLY A 54 6.72 -58.27 -6.48
N ASP A 55 5.47 -58.39 -6.94
CA ASP A 55 4.96 -58.24 -8.33
C ASP A 55 3.41 -58.10 -8.37
N GLN A 56 2.84 -57.95 -9.57
CA GLN A 56 1.42 -58.07 -9.96
C GLN A 56 0.49 -56.88 -9.59
N THR A 57 0.24 -55.89 -10.49
CA THR A 57 -0.78 -55.85 -11.58
C THR A 57 -2.23 -55.64 -11.08
N THR A 58 -3.13 -54.79 -11.63
CA THR A 58 -3.19 -53.85 -12.80
C THR A 58 -4.42 -52.89 -12.59
N ASN A 59 -4.87 -51.94 -13.44
CA ASN A 59 -4.65 -51.64 -14.88
C ASN A 59 -4.95 -50.16 -15.28
N ASN A 60 -4.70 -49.87 -16.57
CA ASN A 60 -5.31 -48.90 -17.52
C ASN A 60 -6.73 -48.32 -17.21
N GLN A 61 -7.15 -47.14 -17.70
CA GLN A 61 -6.54 -46.15 -18.64
C GLN A 61 -7.18 -44.74 -18.54
N ALA A 62 -6.67 -43.77 -19.33
CA ALA A 62 -7.28 -42.46 -19.64
C ALA A 62 -8.59 -42.59 -20.47
N THR A 63 -9.42 -41.57 -20.75
CA THR A 63 -9.14 -40.24 -21.36
C THR A 63 -10.23 -39.19 -21.11
N ASP A 64 -9.91 -37.90 -21.29
CA ASP A 64 -10.85 -36.76 -21.30
C ASP A 64 -11.81 -36.73 -22.50
N GLN A 65 -12.99 -36.10 -22.31
CA GLN A 65 -13.56 -35.14 -23.27
C GLN A 65 -14.65 -34.24 -22.64
N THR A 66 -15.03 -33.16 -23.32
CA THR A 66 -15.60 -31.93 -22.72
C THR A 66 -16.94 -31.44 -23.32
N SER A 67 -17.74 -30.74 -22.50
CA SER A 67 -18.81 -29.77 -22.90
C SER A 67 -20.06 -30.37 -23.62
N ILE A 68 -21.22 -29.71 -23.83
CA ILE A 68 -21.65 -28.28 -23.89
C ILE A 68 -23.12 -28.12 -23.35
N ALA A 69 -23.47 -26.95 -22.76
CA ALA A 69 -24.78 -26.23 -22.57
C ALA A 69 -26.17 -26.95 -22.64
N ALA A 70 -27.33 -26.47 -22.12
CA ALA A 70 -27.81 -25.43 -21.17
C ALA A 70 -29.30 -25.81 -20.81
N THR A 71 -30.06 -25.21 -19.87
CA THR A 71 -30.72 -23.89 -19.95
C THR A 71 -31.69 -23.66 -18.75
N ALA A 72 -31.67 -22.47 -18.14
CA ALA A 72 -32.71 -21.69 -17.40
C ALA A 72 -33.78 -22.28 -16.42
N THR A 73 -34.27 -21.35 -15.56
CA THR A 73 -35.61 -21.24 -14.91
C THR A 73 -36.08 -22.24 -13.83
N SER A 74 -35.99 -21.80 -12.57
CA SER A 74 -37.10 -21.44 -11.62
C SER A 74 -38.44 -22.22 -11.55
N GLU A 75 -39.08 -22.07 -10.38
CA GLU A 75 -40.44 -22.51 -9.99
C GLU A 75 -40.56 -24.01 -9.64
N GLN A 76 -40.73 -24.33 -8.34
CA GLN A 76 -42.02 -24.56 -7.63
C GLN A 76 -42.63 -25.94 -7.96
N SER A 77 -42.83 -26.82 -6.97
CA SER A 77 -43.98 -26.86 -6.04
C SER A 77 -45.30 -27.19 -6.76
N ALA A 78 -46.10 -28.19 -6.35
CA ALA A 78 -45.99 -29.09 -5.19
C ALA A 78 -46.85 -30.37 -5.36
N SER A 79 -46.72 -31.27 -4.37
CA SER A 79 -47.82 -32.10 -3.81
C SER A 79 -48.56 -33.03 -4.81
N THR A 80 -49.68 -33.73 -4.49
CA THR A 80 -50.50 -33.91 -3.27
C THR A 80 -50.95 -35.39 -3.24
N ASP A 81 -51.34 -36.05 -2.14
CA ASP A 81 -52.60 -36.04 -1.35
C ASP A 81 -52.53 -37.29 -0.43
N ALA A 82 -53.28 -37.53 0.65
CA ALA A 82 -54.10 -36.79 1.65
C ALA A 82 -54.34 -37.84 2.80
N ALA A 83 -55.29 -37.87 3.76
CA ALA A 83 -56.42 -37.08 4.28
C ALA A 83 -56.76 -37.71 5.69
N THR A 84 -57.46 -37.14 6.69
CA THR A 84 -57.95 -35.80 7.03
C THR A 84 -58.43 -35.80 8.50
N ASP A 85 -58.46 -34.62 9.13
CA ASP A 85 -59.41 -34.16 10.18
C ASP A 85 -59.51 -34.75 11.62
N GLN A 86 -59.46 -33.79 12.57
CA GLN A 86 -60.34 -33.54 13.73
C GLN A 86 -60.27 -34.34 15.07
N ALA A 87 -60.09 -33.56 16.15
CA ALA A 87 -60.94 -33.36 17.35
C ALA A 87 -61.64 -34.56 18.07
N SER A 88 -61.86 -34.61 19.40
CA SER A 88 -61.79 -33.58 20.46
C SER A 88 -61.73 -34.19 21.89
N ALA A 89 -61.74 -33.33 22.95
CA ALA A 89 -61.80 -33.61 24.40
C ALA A 89 -63.09 -34.35 24.88
N ALA A 90 -63.36 -34.67 26.17
CA ALA A 90 -62.78 -34.30 27.49
C ALA A 90 -62.75 -35.52 28.47
N GLU A 91 -62.57 -35.48 29.81
CA GLU A 91 -63.19 -34.71 30.93
C GLU A 91 -62.16 -34.55 32.11
N GLN A 92 -62.10 -33.45 32.90
CA GLN A 92 -62.91 -33.01 34.08
C GLN A 92 -62.91 -33.99 35.29
N THR A 93 -62.87 -33.60 36.58
CA THR A 93 -63.32 -32.40 37.37
C THR A 93 -62.29 -32.06 38.49
N GLN A 94 -62.08 -30.82 38.96
CA GLN A 94 -62.83 -29.96 39.93
C GLN A 94 -63.17 -30.62 41.31
N GLY A 95 -63.03 -29.96 42.48
CA GLY A 95 -62.52 -28.61 42.80
C GLY A 95 -62.75 -28.16 44.27
N THR A 96 -62.71 -26.84 44.53
CA THR A 96 -63.13 -26.06 45.74
C THR A 96 -62.26 -25.94 47.00
N THR A 97 -62.22 -24.68 47.46
CA THR A 97 -61.83 -24.02 48.74
C THR A 97 -62.36 -24.69 50.04
N ALA A 98 -61.87 -24.43 51.27
CA ALA A 98 -61.46 -23.15 51.87
C ALA A 98 -60.70 -23.28 53.24
N SER A 99 -60.30 -22.10 53.77
CA SER A 99 -60.13 -21.71 55.20
C SER A 99 -59.06 -22.36 56.12
N THR A 100 -58.15 -21.49 56.58
CA THR A 100 -57.61 -21.34 57.96
C THR A 100 -57.08 -22.56 58.74
N ASP A 101 -55.82 -22.44 59.20
CA ASP A 101 -55.48 -22.75 60.60
C ASP A 101 -54.49 -21.70 61.16
N THR A 102 -54.31 -21.62 62.48
CA THR A 102 -53.75 -20.45 63.18
C THR A 102 -52.78 -20.82 64.33
N ALA A 103 -51.82 -19.92 64.60
CA ALA A 103 -51.02 -19.79 65.84
C ALA A 103 -49.94 -20.84 66.21
N ALA A 104 -48.69 -20.37 66.10
CA ALA A 104 -47.74 -20.20 67.21
C ALA A 104 -46.92 -21.39 67.80
N GLN A 105 -45.99 -21.00 68.68
CA GLN A 105 -45.07 -21.78 69.53
C GLN A 105 -43.91 -22.51 68.79
N THR A 106 -42.67 -22.00 68.72
CA THR A 106 -41.63 -21.61 69.73
C THR A 106 -40.70 -22.74 70.17
N THR A 107 -39.39 -22.61 69.87
CA THR A 107 -38.20 -22.99 70.69
C THR A 107 -36.93 -22.59 69.88
N THR A 108 -36.14 -21.57 70.28
CA THR A 108 -34.89 -21.63 71.11
C THR A 108 -33.78 -22.53 70.52
N ASN A 109 -32.52 -22.13 70.29
CA ASN A 109 -31.67 -20.99 70.72
C ASN A 109 -30.75 -20.54 69.52
N ALA A 110 -29.85 -19.54 69.56
CA ALA A 110 -29.17 -18.89 70.69
C ALA A 110 -28.68 -17.44 70.42
N ASN A 111 -28.36 -16.78 71.53
CA ASN A 111 -27.38 -15.69 71.81
C ASN A 111 -26.48 -15.19 70.65
N GLU A 112 -26.14 -13.90 70.55
CA GLU A 112 -26.47 -12.70 71.35
C GLU A 112 -26.25 -11.42 70.47
N ALA A 113 -26.30 -10.15 70.89
CA ALA A 113 -26.10 -9.52 72.21
C ALA A 113 -27.12 -8.40 72.53
N LYS A 114 -26.67 -7.15 72.67
CA LYS A 114 -27.44 -6.01 73.20
C LYS A 114 -27.03 -4.70 72.54
N TRP A 115 -27.99 -3.81 72.29
CA TRP A 115 -28.08 -2.54 73.03
C TRP A 115 -29.48 -1.92 72.91
N VAL A 116 -29.86 -1.10 73.89
CA VAL A 116 -31.10 -0.32 73.92
C VAL A 116 -30.79 1.06 74.48
N PRO A 117 -31.22 2.14 73.83
CA PRO A 117 -31.52 3.41 74.48
C PRO A 117 -33.03 3.71 74.42
N THR A 118 -33.56 4.23 75.53
CA THR A 118 -34.95 4.67 75.66
C THR A 118 -35.18 6.05 75.07
N GLU A 119 -36.38 6.24 74.52
CA GLU A 119 -37.17 7.49 74.47
C GLU A 119 -36.42 8.82 74.62
N ASN A 120 -36.22 9.53 73.49
CA ASN A 120 -36.59 10.94 73.41
C ASN A 120 -36.87 11.34 71.94
N GLU A 121 -37.62 12.41 71.77
CA GLU A 121 -38.26 12.81 70.51
C GLU A 121 -37.26 13.08 69.37
N ASN A 122 -37.27 12.23 68.34
CA ASN A 122 -36.72 12.56 67.02
C ASN A 122 -37.36 11.66 65.95
N GLN A 123 -37.88 12.24 64.86
CA GLN A 123 -38.44 11.46 63.75
C GLN A 123 -37.31 10.89 62.87
N GLY A 124 -36.83 9.70 63.24
CA GLY A 124 -35.98 8.88 62.37
C GLY A 124 -36.82 8.09 61.35
N PHE A 125 -36.21 7.74 60.22
CA PHE A 125 -36.80 6.93 59.15
C PHE A 125 -37.39 5.62 59.71
N THR A 126 -38.68 5.39 59.50
CA THR A 126 -39.35 4.13 59.88
C THR A 126 -39.13 3.04 58.84
N ASP A 127 -39.29 1.78 59.25
CA ASP A 127 -39.24 0.61 58.36
C ASP A 127 -40.30 0.64 57.23
N GLU A 128 -41.29 1.55 57.30
CA GLU A 128 -42.27 1.78 56.24
C GLU A 128 -41.61 2.32 54.96
N MET A 129 -40.56 3.16 55.07
CA MET A 129 -39.79 3.57 53.89
C MET A 129 -38.96 2.42 53.29
N LEU A 130 -38.69 1.34 54.06
CA LEU A 130 -38.17 0.07 53.54
C LEU A 130 -39.26 -0.88 53.00
N ALA A 131 -40.54 -0.59 53.25
CA ALA A 131 -41.68 -1.37 52.77
C ALA A 131 -42.25 -0.78 51.46
N GLU A 132 -42.42 0.53 51.39
CA GLU A 132 -42.97 1.24 50.23
C GLU A 132 -42.03 1.11 49.00
N ALA A 133 -40.72 1.07 49.24
CA ALA A 133 -39.72 0.81 48.22
C ALA A 133 -39.79 -0.59 47.56
N LYS A 134 -40.59 -1.56 48.06
CA LYS A 134 -40.58 -2.96 47.59
C LYS A 134 -41.51 -3.32 46.43
N ASN A 135 -42.32 -2.39 45.93
CA ASN A 135 -43.23 -2.65 44.81
C ASN A 135 -42.83 -1.89 43.53
N VAL A 136 -43.39 -2.36 42.41
CA VAL A 136 -43.33 -1.86 41.01
C VAL A 136 -42.12 -2.32 40.16
N ALA A 137 -42.44 -2.64 38.89
CA ALA A 137 -41.56 -2.89 37.73
C ALA A 137 -40.64 -4.12 37.73
N THR A 138 -41.18 -5.27 37.32
CA THR A 138 -40.43 -6.19 36.44
C THR A 138 -40.21 -5.49 35.09
N ALA A 139 -38.99 -5.53 34.54
CA ALA A 139 -38.72 -4.94 33.23
C ALA A 139 -39.50 -5.67 32.12
N GLU A 140 -40.04 -4.90 31.17
CA GLU A 140 -40.70 -5.46 29.98
C GLU A 140 -39.66 -6.12 29.06
N SER A 141 -40.08 -7.17 28.34
CA SER A 141 -39.35 -7.66 27.17
C SER A 141 -39.86 -6.90 25.94
N ASP A 142 -39.02 -6.09 25.30
CA ASP A 142 -39.41 -5.25 24.17
C ASP A 142 -39.95 -6.09 23.00
N SER A 143 -41.27 -6.08 22.83
CA SER A 143 -41.93 -6.69 21.69
C SER A 143 -41.79 -5.76 20.48
N ILE A 144 -41.03 -6.18 19.46
CA ILE A 144 -40.90 -5.42 18.21
C ILE A 144 -42.29 -5.05 17.64
N PRO A 145 -42.51 -3.77 17.26
CA PRO A 145 -43.73 -3.39 16.56
C PRO A 145 -43.92 -4.23 15.30
N SER A 146 -45.14 -4.75 15.11
CA SER A 146 -45.43 -5.80 14.12
C SER A 146 -45.06 -5.43 12.68
N ASP A 147 -44.92 -4.15 12.38
CA ASP A 147 -44.66 -3.60 11.05
C ASP A 147 -43.16 -3.50 10.76
N LEU A 148 -42.36 -3.21 11.79
CA LEU A 148 -40.89 -3.30 11.73
C LEU A 148 -40.44 -4.76 11.52
N ALA A 149 -41.11 -5.69 12.21
CA ALA A 149 -40.84 -7.14 12.10
C ALA A 149 -41.17 -7.74 10.72
N LYS A 150 -41.89 -7.02 9.85
CA LYS A 150 -42.22 -7.44 8.47
C LYS A 150 -41.20 -6.93 7.44
N MET A 151 -40.28 -6.03 7.82
CA MET A 151 -39.30 -5.45 6.89
C MET A 151 -38.21 -6.48 6.57
N SER A 152 -38.01 -6.78 5.28
CA SER A 152 -36.90 -7.63 4.79
C SER A 152 -35.51 -7.21 5.27
N ASN A 153 -35.37 -5.92 5.55
CA ASN A 153 -34.12 -5.28 5.94
C ASN A 153 -33.89 -5.32 7.45
N VAL A 154 -34.87 -5.68 8.28
CA VAL A 154 -34.69 -5.77 9.74
C VAL A 154 -34.47 -7.22 10.14
N LYS A 155 -33.43 -7.48 10.95
CA LYS A 155 -33.14 -8.82 11.49
C LYS A 155 -32.93 -8.74 12.99
N GLN A 156 -33.30 -9.81 13.70
CA GLN A 156 -33.03 -9.96 15.12
C GLN A 156 -31.68 -10.64 15.34
N VAL A 157 -30.84 -10.09 16.22
CA VAL A 157 -29.57 -10.67 16.67
C VAL A 157 -29.47 -10.46 18.18
N ASP A 158 -29.26 -11.55 18.93
CA ASP A 158 -29.15 -11.55 20.40
C ASP A 158 -30.26 -10.75 21.12
N GLY A 159 -31.50 -10.93 20.65
CA GLY A 159 -32.70 -10.28 21.19
C GLY A 159 -32.97 -8.88 20.62
N LYS A 160 -31.93 -8.13 20.27
CA LYS A 160 -32.03 -6.80 19.63
C LYS A 160 -32.36 -6.89 18.14
N TYR A 161 -32.91 -5.81 17.58
CA TYR A 161 -33.26 -5.69 16.17
C TYR A 161 -32.41 -4.62 15.47
N TYR A 162 -31.93 -4.90 14.27
CA TYR A 162 -31.00 -4.04 13.53
C TYR A 162 -31.48 -3.84 12.08
N TYR A 163 -31.32 -2.64 11.54
CA TYR A 163 -31.57 -2.36 10.13
C TYR A 163 -30.33 -2.70 9.29
N TYR A 164 -30.54 -3.49 8.23
CA TYR A 164 -29.52 -3.86 7.26
C TYR A 164 -29.74 -3.15 5.93
N ASP A 165 -28.66 -2.60 5.37
CA ASP A 165 -28.66 -2.09 4.00
C ASP A 165 -28.62 -3.23 2.95
N GLN A 166 -28.66 -2.84 1.67
CA GLN A 166 -28.73 -3.79 0.54
C GLN A 166 -27.46 -4.65 0.41
N ASP A 167 -26.34 -4.17 0.93
CA ASP A 167 -25.05 -4.85 0.94
C ASP A 167 -24.88 -5.76 2.18
N GLY A 168 -25.83 -5.72 3.11
CA GLY A 168 -25.87 -6.57 4.30
C GLY A 168 -25.13 -6.03 5.51
N ASN A 169 -24.77 -4.73 5.54
CA ASN A 169 -24.17 -4.07 6.69
C ASN A 169 -25.27 -3.47 7.60
N VAL A 170 -24.96 -3.28 8.87
CA VAL A 170 -25.87 -2.63 9.84
C VAL A 170 -25.80 -1.12 9.68
N LYS A 171 -26.96 -0.47 9.52
CA LYS A 171 -27.07 1.00 9.61
C LYS A 171 -27.11 1.43 11.08
N LYS A 172 -26.35 2.49 11.39
CA LYS A 172 -26.20 3.10 12.72
C LYS A 172 -26.62 4.57 12.67
N ASN A 173 -27.09 5.13 13.79
CA ASN A 173 -27.67 6.48 13.85
C ASN A 173 -28.60 6.74 12.66
N PHE A 174 -29.61 5.88 12.52
CA PHE A 174 -30.44 5.81 11.33
C PHE A 174 -31.92 5.84 11.72
N ALA A 175 -32.69 6.73 11.12
CA ALA A 175 -34.15 6.79 11.26
C ALA A 175 -34.81 6.49 9.91
N VAL A 176 -35.95 5.79 9.91
CA VAL A 176 -36.71 5.50 8.69
C VAL A 176 -38.21 5.59 8.92
N SER A 177 -38.90 6.29 8.01
CA SER A 177 -40.37 6.30 7.94
C SER A 177 -40.93 5.01 7.34
N VAL A 178 -41.94 4.42 7.99
CA VAL A 178 -42.64 3.22 7.52
C VAL A 178 -44.14 3.44 7.73
N GLY A 179 -44.80 3.97 6.70
CA GLY A 179 -46.10 4.62 6.86
C GLY A 179 -45.96 5.90 7.67
N ASP A 180 -46.91 6.18 8.56
CA ASP A 180 -46.93 7.39 9.39
C ASP A 180 -46.01 7.32 10.62
N LYS A 181 -45.31 6.20 10.84
CA LYS A 181 -44.40 5.95 11.98
C LYS A 181 -42.93 6.07 11.57
N ILE A 182 -42.09 6.47 12.52
CA ILE A 182 -40.64 6.53 12.37
C ILE A 182 -39.97 5.54 13.33
N TYR A 183 -39.02 4.78 12.80
CA TYR A 183 -38.23 3.81 13.55
C TYR A 183 -36.78 4.26 13.60
N TYR A 184 -36.22 4.38 14.82
CA TYR A 184 -34.87 4.87 15.07
C TYR A 184 -33.93 3.75 15.53
N PHE A 185 -32.74 3.72 14.96
CA PHE A 185 -31.65 2.80 15.24
C PHE A 185 -30.44 3.59 15.76
N ASP A 186 -29.95 3.22 16.94
CA ASP A 186 -28.91 3.94 17.68
C ASP A 186 -27.49 3.78 17.07
N GLU A 187 -26.46 4.28 17.75
CA GLU A 187 -25.06 4.16 17.31
C GLU A 187 -24.51 2.72 17.35
N THR A 188 -25.16 1.82 18.10
CA THR A 188 -24.90 0.38 18.04
C THR A 188 -25.59 -0.26 16.83
N GLY A 189 -26.52 0.46 16.18
CA GLY A 189 -27.39 0.02 15.10
C GLY A 189 -28.65 -0.67 15.60
N ALA A 190 -28.90 -0.67 16.92
CA ALA A 190 -30.03 -1.35 17.52
C ALA A 190 -31.27 -0.44 17.51
N TYR A 191 -32.43 -1.01 17.23
CA TYR A 191 -33.71 -0.34 17.36
C TYR A 191 -33.94 0.12 18.81
N LYS A 192 -34.25 1.40 18.99
CA LYS A 192 -34.71 2.01 20.24
C LYS A 192 -36.20 2.34 20.09
N ASP A 193 -37.05 1.86 20.99
CA ASP A 193 -38.44 2.33 21.03
C ASP A 193 -38.46 3.81 21.43
N THR A 194 -39.12 4.62 20.62
CA THR A 194 -39.25 6.08 20.80
C THR A 194 -40.71 6.51 20.75
N SER A 195 -41.65 5.59 20.98
CA SER A 195 -43.10 5.85 21.10
C SER A 195 -43.54 6.20 22.54
N LYS A 196 -42.71 5.88 23.54
CA LYS A 196 -42.90 6.22 24.96
C LYS A 196 -42.04 7.44 25.33
N VAL A 197 -42.61 8.41 26.05
CA VAL A 197 -41.86 9.52 26.68
C VAL A 197 -41.38 9.07 28.06
N ASP A 198 -40.09 9.23 28.35
CA ASP A 198 -39.44 8.78 29.61
C ASP A 198 -39.68 9.73 30.81
N ALA A 199 -40.91 10.23 30.95
CA ALA A 199 -41.30 11.30 31.87
C ALA A 199 -42.32 10.86 32.94
N ASP A 200 -42.31 11.57 34.08
CA ASP A 200 -43.25 11.34 35.18
C ASP A 200 -44.69 11.69 34.77
N LYS A 201 -45.63 10.78 35.05
CA LYS A 201 -47.07 10.92 34.77
C LYS A 201 -47.90 11.21 36.02
N SER A 202 -47.25 11.32 37.17
CA SER A 202 -47.86 11.58 38.48
C SER A 202 -47.62 13.04 38.94
N SER A 203 -48.59 13.58 39.67
CA SER A 203 -48.39 14.82 40.43
C SER A 203 -48.45 14.49 41.92
N SER A 204 -47.27 14.42 42.53
CA SER A 204 -47.10 14.18 43.96
C SER A 204 -47.03 15.52 44.73
N ALA A 205 -47.37 15.49 46.01
CA ALA A 205 -47.10 16.62 46.89
C ALA A 205 -45.70 16.47 47.52
N VAL A 206 -44.93 17.55 47.60
CA VAL A 206 -43.60 17.57 48.23
C VAL A 206 -43.67 16.99 49.65
N SER A 207 -42.87 15.97 49.92
CA SER A 207 -42.85 15.31 51.24
C SER A 207 -42.18 16.17 52.31
N GLN A 208 -42.56 15.93 53.57
CA GLN A 208 -41.90 16.57 54.71
C GLN A 208 -40.42 16.17 54.81
N ASN A 209 -40.07 14.93 54.41
CA ASN A 209 -38.69 14.45 54.37
C ASN A 209 -37.86 15.20 53.31
N ALA A 210 -38.38 15.40 52.09
CA ALA A 210 -37.69 16.18 51.06
C ALA A 210 -37.39 17.61 51.53
N THR A 211 -38.31 18.20 52.29
CA THR A 211 -38.12 19.52 52.92
C THR A 211 -37.02 19.50 53.99
N ILE A 212 -36.94 18.45 54.81
CA ILE A 212 -35.88 18.24 55.81
C ILE A 212 -34.52 18.03 55.12
N PHE A 213 -34.46 17.24 54.04
CA PHE A 213 -33.22 17.00 53.30
C PHE A 213 -32.74 18.27 52.61
N ALA A 214 -33.59 19.00 51.88
CA ALA A 214 -33.22 20.28 51.28
C ALA A 214 -32.71 21.28 52.33
N ALA A 215 -33.39 21.41 53.48
CA ALA A 215 -32.99 22.35 54.54
C ALA A 215 -31.62 22.04 55.18
N ASN A 216 -31.14 20.79 55.10
CA ASN A 216 -29.86 20.33 55.64
C ASN A 216 -28.76 20.24 54.56
N ASN A 217 -29.11 19.78 53.36
CA ASN A 217 -28.22 19.69 52.19
C ASN A 217 -27.98 21.04 51.50
N ARG A 218 -28.67 22.12 51.87
CA ARG A 218 -28.28 23.46 51.41
C ARG A 218 -26.81 23.74 51.75
N ALA A 219 -26.11 24.49 50.91
CA ALA A 219 -24.71 24.86 51.16
C ALA A 219 -24.56 25.64 52.48
N TYR A 220 -23.44 25.42 53.18
CA TYR A 220 -23.16 26.06 54.47
C TYR A 220 -23.20 27.60 54.38
N SER A 221 -22.67 28.14 53.28
CA SER A 221 -22.89 29.52 52.83
C SER A 221 -22.56 29.63 51.33
N THR A 222 -23.02 30.68 50.66
CA THR A 222 -22.73 30.94 49.22
C THR A 222 -21.29 31.37 48.93
N SER A 223 -20.41 31.48 49.94
CA SER A 223 -19.00 31.83 49.73
C SER A 223 -18.24 30.66 49.10
N ALA A 224 -17.50 30.94 48.02
CA ALA A 224 -16.72 29.98 47.22
C ALA A 224 -15.93 28.92 48.01
N LYS A 225 -15.38 29.26 49.18
CA LYS A 225 -14.66 28.33 50.09
C LYS A 225 -15.47 27.14 50.61
N ASN A 226 -16.77 27.07 50.32
CA ASN A 226 -17.66 25.94 50.65
C ASN A 226 -17.98 25.09 49.41
N PHE A 227 -17.27 25.30 48.31
CA PHE A 227 -17.40 24.61 47.02
C PHE A 227 -16.01 24.27 46.49
N GLU A 228 -15.89 23.12 45.86
CA GLU A 228 -14.80 22.80 44.95
C GLU A 228 -15.28 23.22 43.55
N ALA A 229 -14.50 24.07 42.88
CA ALA A 229 -14.88 24.78 41.67
C ALA A 229 -13.62 25.10 40.85
N VAL A 230 -13.74 25.18 39.52
CA VAL A 230 -12.64 25.61 38.63
C VAL A 230 -12.93 27.05 38.19
N ASP A 231 -12.01 27.98 38.48
CA ASP A 231 -12.18 29.43 38.27
C ASP A 231 -13.56 29.97 38.72
N ASN A 232 -14.04 29.45 39.86
CA ASN A 232 -15.35 29.70 40.48
C ASN A 232 -16.58 29.06 39.79
N TYR A 233 -16.43 28.35 38.68
CA TYR A 233 -17.53 27.58 38.07
C TYR A 233 -17.68 26.18 38.67
N LEU A 234 -18.92 25.71 38.78
CA LEU A 234 -19.23 24.35 39.20
C LEU A 234 -19.22 23.37 38.02
N THR A 235 -18.70 22.18 38.27
CA THR A 235 -18.58 21.06 37.32
C THR A 235 -19.35 19.83 37.77
N ALA A 236 -19.58 18.86 36.89
CA ALA A 236 -20.23 17.59 37.23
C ALA A 236 -19.54 16.83 38.39
N ASP A 237 -18.22 16.90 38.49
CA ASP A 237 -17.41 16.31 39.58
C ASP A 237 -17.33 17.18 40.85
N SER A 238 -17.94 18.38 40.88
CA SER A 238 -17.76 19.33 41.99
C SER A 238 -18.37 18.85 43.31
N TRP A 239 -17.69 19.18 44.42
CA TRP A 239 -18.14 18.93 45.78
C TRP A 239 -18.47 20.24 46.47
N TYR A 240 -19.29 20.18 47.51
CA TYR A 240 -19.63 21.34 48.34
C TYR A 240 -19.78 20.92 49.80
N ARG A 241 -19.70 21.88 50.70
CA ARG A 241 -19.96 21.70 52.13
C ARG A 241 -21.44 21.99 52.40
N PRO A 242 -22.31 20.98 52.59
CA PRO A 242 -23.68 21.19 53.07
C PRO A 242 -23.67 21.81 54.47
N LYS A 243 -24.82 22.36 54.90
CA LYS A 243 -24.99 22.88 56.26
C LYS A 243 -24.87 21.76 57.30
N SER A 244 -25.45 20.60 57.00
CA SER A 244 -25.47 19.46 57.90
C SER A 244 -25.07 18.15 57.20
N ILE A 245 -24.52 17.22 57.96
CA ILE A 245 -24.22 15.83 57.55
C ILE A 245 -25.16 14.86 58.27
N LEU A 246 -25.76 13.93 57.52
CA LEU A 246 -26.61 12.85 58.04
C LEU A 246 -25.75 11.70 58.56
N LYS A 247 -25.06 11.92 59.68
CA LYS A 247 -24.06 11.01 60.25
C LYS A 247 -24.65 9.62 60.50
N ASP A 248 -23.91 8.58 60.10
CA ASP A 248 -24.34 7.16 60.12
C ASP A 248 -25.69 6.90 59.42
N GLY A 249 -26.06 7.76 58.46
CA GLY A 249 -27.36 7.72 57.78
C GLY A 249 -28.56 7.96 58.70
N LYS A 250 -28.36 8.53 59.90
CA LYS A 250 -29.36 8.57 60.98
C LYS A 250 -29.55 9.94 61.63
N THR A 251 -28.46 10.67 61.90
CA THR A 251 -28.51 11.90 62.71
C THR A 251 -27.91 13.09 61.96
N TRP A 252 -28.72 14.11 61.68
CA TRP A 252 -28.22 15.37 61.15
C TRP A 252 -27.35 16.10 62.20
N THR A 253 -26.15 16.48 61.79
CA THR A 253 -25.14 17.18 62.60
C THR A 253 -24.55 18.33 61.78
N GLU A 254 -24.21 19.48 62.40
CA GLU A 254 -23.58 20.60 61.66
C GLU A 254 -22.24 20.15 61.04
N SER A 255 -21.98 20.51 59.78
CA SER A 255 -20.80 20.05 59.05
C SER A 255 -19.51 20.68 59.58
N GLY A 256 -18.44 19.89 59.70
CA GLY A 256 -17.09 20.40 59.88
C GLY A 256 -16.60 21.17 58.64
N LYS A 257 -15.50 21.92 58.76
CA LYS A 257 -14.93 22.68 57.62
C LYS A 257 -14.51 21.79 56.44
N ASP A 258 -14.19 20.51 56.72
CA ASP A 258 -13.69 19.52 55.75
C ASP A 258 -14.79 18.53 55.31
N ASP A 259 -16.03 18.68 55.81
CA ASP A 259 -17.17 17.80 55.50
C ASP A 259 -17.81 18.14 54.13
N PHE A 260 -17.00 18.03 53.08
CA PHE A 260 -17.48 18.15 51.70
C PHE A 260 -18.23 16.88 51.27
N ARG A 261 -19.19 17.04 50.35
CA ARG A 261 -19.98 15.99 49.70
C ARG A 261 -20.18 16.33 48.21
N PRO A 262 -20.34 15.34 47.31
CA PRO A 262 -20.52 15.62 45.89
C PRO A 262 -21.83 16.38 45.64
N LEU A 263 -21.80 17.34 44.70
CA LEU A 263 -22.98 18.11 44.29
C LEU A 263 -24.13 17.21 43.86
N LEU A 264 -23.81 16.13 43.13
CA LEU A 264 -24.70 15.07 42.66
C LEU A 264 -25.37 14.23 43.77
N MET A 265 -25.15 14.55 45.06
CA MET A 265 -25.91 13.99 46.18
C MET A 265 -27.18 14.80 46.51
N ALA A 266 -27.27 16.06 46.06
CA ALA A 266 -28.34 17.00 46.42
C ALA A 266 -28.89 17.84 45.24
N TRP A 267 -28.29 17.73 44.06
CA TRP A 267 -28.74 18.39 42.84
C TRP A 267 -28.37 17.55 41.61
N TRP A 268 -29.20 17.59 40.57
CA TRP A 268 -28.98 16.95 39.28
C TRP A 268 -29.49 17.89 38.17
N PRO A 269 -28.88 17.91 36.97
CA PRO A 269 -29.31 18.79 35.87
C PRO A 269 -30.70 18.46 35.35
N ASP A 270 -31.08 17.18 35.41
CA ASP A 270 -32.27 16.62 34.79
C ASP A 270 -32.74 15.34 35.52
N THR A 271 -33.94 14.85 35.19
CA THR A 271 -34.53 13.69 35.87
C THR A 271 -33.85 12.37 35.51
N GLU A 272 -33.36 12.20 34.28
CA GLU A 272 -32.72 10.96 33.83
C GLU A 272 -31.33 10.78 34.46
N THR A 273 -30.54 11.84 34.56
CA THR A 273 -29.25 11.88 35.27
C THR A 273 -29.44 11.58 36.76
N LYS A 274 -30.53 12.03 37.38
CA LYS A 274 -30.92 11.63 38.75
C LYS A 274 -31.24 10.14 38.84
N ARG A 275 -31.97 9.59 37.84
CA ARG A 275 -32.30 8.16 37.74
C ARG A 275 -31.04 7.31 37.59
N ASN A 276 -30.13 7.71 36.70
CA ASN A 276 -28.83 7.10 36.49
C ASN A 276 -27.97 7.16 37.75
N TYR A 277 -27.93 8.30 38.45
CA TYR A 277 -27.21 8.47 39.72
C TYR A 277 -27.71 7.48 40.77
N VAL A 278 -29.02 7.40 40.99
CA VAL A 278 -29.62 6.46 41.96
C VAL A 278 -29.32 5.01 41.54
N ASN A 279 -29.53 4.64 40.28
CA ASN A 279 -29.29 3.30 39.75
C ASN A 279 -27.81 2.88 39.81
N TYR A 280 -26.88 3.83 39.68
CA TYR A 280 -25.44 3.61 39.84
C TYR A 280 -25.09 3.45 41.32
N MET A 281 -25.46 4.42 42.15
CA MET A 281 -25.10 4.46 43.56
C MET A 281 -25.73 3.33 44.37
N ASN A 282 -26.94 2.88 44.03
CA ASN A 282 -27.56 1.66 44.59
C ASN A 282 -26.61 0.46 44.54
N LYS A 283 -25.93 0.25 43.40
CA LYS A 283 -24.94 -0.83 43.21
C LYS A 283 -23.65 -0.59 44.01
N VAL A 284 -23.26 0.68 44.22
CA VAL A 284 -22.06 1.07 45.00
C VAL A 284 -22.27 0.96 46.52
N VAL A 285 -23.51 1.11 47.01
CA VAL A 285 -23.85 1.12 48.44
C VAL A 285 -24.70 -0.07 48.92
N GLY A 286 -25.04 -1.00 48.02
CA GLY A 286 -25.70 -2.26 48.37
C GLY A 286 -27.22 -2.19 48.51
N ILE A 287 -27.89 -1.31 47.74
CA ILE A 287 -29.35 -1.29 47.60
C ILE A 287 -29.74 -2.13 46.38
N ASP A 288 -30.46 -3.22 46.61
CA ASP A 288 -30.98 -4.09 45.53
C ASP A 288 -32.29 -3.55 44.96
N LYS A 289 -32.21 -2.41 44.25
CA LYS A 289 -33.32 -1.84 43.47
C LYS A 289 -32.80 -1.09 42.24
N THR A 290 -33.56 -1.17 41.15
CA THR A 290 -33.37 -0.35 39.94
C THR A 290 -34.67 0.41 39.65
N TYR A 291 -34.55 1.63 39.14
CA TYR A 291 -35.65 2.54 38.81
C TYR A 291 -35.70 2.78 37.30
N THR A 292 -36.89 2.77 36.72
CA THR A 292 -37.14 2.90 35.27
C THR A 292 -37.75 4.27 34.92
N ALA A 293 -37.90 4.56 33.61
CA ALA A 293 -38.56 5.76 33.08
C ALA A 293 -39.87 6.13 33.80
N GLU A 294 -40.75 5.14 33.98
CA GLU A 294 -42.09 5.25 34.63
C GLU A 294 -42.05 5.48 36.17
N THR A 295 -40.87 5.67 36.77
CA THR A 295 -40.72 5.97 38.21
C THR A 295 -41.16 7.41 38.50
N SER A 296 -41.98 7.62 39.54
CA SER A 296 -42.36 8.97 39.95
C SER A 296 -41.17 9.79 40.47
N GLN A 297 -41.25 11.11 40.32
CA GLN A 297 -40.25 12.04 40.85
C GLN A 297 -40.21 12.02 42.39
N ALA A 298 -41.32 11.67 43.05
CA ALA A 298 -41.37 11.47 44.50
C ALA A 298 -40.58 10.21 44.92
N ASP A 299 -40.84 9.07 44.29
CA ASP A 299 -40.12 7.81 44.53
C ASP A 299 -38.62 7.98 44.26
N LEU A 300 -38.26 8.64 43.17
CA LEU A 300 -36.88 8.90 42.79
C LEU A 300 -36.19 9.92 43.73
N THR A 301 -36.96 10.78 44.41
CA THR A 301 -36.44 11.65 45.47
C THR A 301 -36.19 10.87 46.75
N ALA A 302 -37.15 10.08 47.23
CA ALA A 302 -36.97 9.18 48.37
C ALA A 302 -35.83 8.17 48.14
N ALA A 303 -35.62 7.74 46.89
CA ALA A 303 -34.48 6.92 46.50
C ALA A 303 -33.13 7.65 46.67
N ALA A 304 -33.04 8.92 46.26
CA ALA A 304 -31.84 9.72 46.45
C ALA A 304 -31.56 10.01 47.94
N GLU A 305 -32.60 10.24 48.75
CA GLU A 305 -32.50 10.36 50.21
C GLU A 305 -31.96 9.08 50.85
N LEU A 306 -32.46 7.90 50.43
CA LEU A 306 -31.97 6.60 50.89
C LEU A 306 -30.52 6.34 50.44
N VAL A 307 -30.17 6.71 49.19
CA VAL A 307 -28.80 6.66 48.68
C VAL A 307 -27.88 7.52 49.54
N GLN A 308 -28.25 8.76 49.89
CA GLN A 308 -27.48 9.59 50.81
C GLN A 308 -27.31 8.93 52.18
N ALA A 309 -28.38 8.38 52.77
CA ALA A 309 -28.29 7.70 54.06
C ALA A 309 -27.32 6.50 54.02
N ARG A 310 -27.29 5.74 52.92
CA ARG A 310 -26.31 4.64 52.73
C ARG A 310 -24.90 5.12 52.42
N ILE A 311 -24.74 6.23 51.69
CA ILE A 311 -23.45 6.89 51.49
C ILE A 311 -22.85 7.30 52.84
N GLU A 312 -23.61 7.96 53.72
CA GLU A 312 -23.10 8.41 55.03
C GLU A 312 -22.84 7.25 56.01
N GLN A 313 -23.61 6.16 55.94
CA GLN A 313 -23.27 4.91 56.63
C GLN A 313 -21.93 4.36 56.16
N LYS A 314 -21.70 4.33 54.84
CA LYS A 314 -20.45 3.83 54.26
C LYS A 314 -19.26 4.75 54.51
N ILE A 315 -19.44 6.09 54.52
CA ILE A 315 -18.42 7.04 54.99
C ILE A 315 -18.10 6.77 56.46
N THR A 316 -19.10 6.46 57.29
CA THR A 316 -18.91 6.15 58.72
C THR A 316 -18.16 4.83 58.94
N SER A 317 -18.37 3.79 58.10
CA SER A 317 -17.65 2.52 58.20
C SER A 317 -16.24 2.54 57.58
N GLU A 318 -16.06 3.25 56.46
CA GLU A 318 -14.78 3.38 55.75
C GLU A 318 -13.87 4.48 56.36
N ASN A 319 -14.45 5.35 57.21
CA ASN A 319 -13.81 6.53 57.80
C ASN A 319 -13.13 7.46 56.77
N ASN A 320 -13.60 7.46 55.53
CA ASN A 320 -13.09 8.30 54.43
C ASN A 320 -14.12 8.49 53.30
N THR A 321 -13.85 9.46 52.43
CA THR A 321 -14.66 9.81 51.24
C THR A 321 -13.98 9.48 49.91
N LYS A 322 -12.78 8.86 49.90
CA LYS A 322 -12.02 8.60 48.67
C LYS A 322 -12.78 7.67 47.72
N TRP A 323 -13.36 6.59 48.24
CA TRP A 323 -14.19 5.66 47.46
C TRP A 323 -15.39 6.37 46.79
N LEU A 324 -15.90 7.44 47.40
CA LEU A 324 -17.02 8.21 46.87
C LEU A 324 -16.56 9.17 45.76
N ARG A 325 -15.37 9.78 45.86
CA ARG A 325 -14.78 10.54 44.75
C ARG A 325 -14.53 9.66 43.53
N GLU A 326 -13.97 8.46 43.74
CA GLU A 326 -13.77 7.47 42.68
C GLU A 326 -15.09 7.01 42.05
N ALA A 327 -16.13 6.77 42.85
CA ALA A 327 -17.46 6.39 42.36
C ALA A 327 -18.18 7.52 41.61
N ILE A 328 -18.07 8.77 42.06
CA ILE A 328 -18.70 9.92 41.41
C ILE A 328 -18.04 10.20 40.06
N SER A 329 -16.72 10.26 39.97
CA SER A 329 -16.05 10.52 38.69
C SER A 329 -16.23 9.36 37.70
N ALA A 330 -16.34 8.13 38.19
CA ALA A 330 -16.73 6.98 37.36
C ALA A 330 -18.21 7.02 36.91
N PHE A 331 -19.11 7.65 37.67
CA PHE A 331 -20.51 7.88 37.28
C PHE A 331 -20.66 9.03 36.27
N VAL A 332 -19.94 10.13 36.49
CA VAL A 332 -19.95 11.32 35.61
C VAL A 332 -19.57 10.90 34.18
N LYS A 333 -18.49 10.12 34.04
CA LYS A 333 -18.02 9.61 32.74
C LYS A 333 -18.97 8.66 32.02
N THR A 334 -20.06 8.18 32.65
CA THR A 334 -21.11 7.42 31.95
C THR A 334 -22.28 8.27 31.45
N GLN A 335 -22.30 9.59 31.68
CA GLN A 335 -23.35 10.48 31.14
C GLN A 335 -22.88 11.10 29.82
N PRO A 336 -23.64 11.02 28.70
CA PRO A 336 -23.18 11.51 27.38
C PRO A 336 -22.85 13.01 27.32
N GLN A 337 -23.53 13.82 28.15
CA GLN A 337 -23.27 15.26 28.26
C GLN A 337 -21.99 15.59 29.06
N TRP A 338 -21.41 14.60 29.74
CA TRP A 338 -20.19 14.67 30.56
C TRP A 338 -19.10 13.68 30.11
N ASN A 339 -19.09 13.34 28.83
CA ASN A 339 -18.00 12.64 28.15
C ASN A 339 -17.95 13.02 26.66
N GLY A 340 -17.00 12.44 25.91
CA GLY A 340 -16.77 12.74 24.50
C GLY A 340 -17.97 12.58 23.54
N GLU A 341 -19.05 11.89 23.95
CA GLU A 341 -20.26 11.73 23.13
C GLU A 341 -20.86 13.08 22.68
N SER A 342 -20.77 14.10 23.53
CA SER A 342 -21.21 15.46 23.20
C SER A 342 -20.16 16.30 22.46
N GLU A 343 -18.93 15.78 22.31
CA GLU A 343 -17.79 16.42 21.61
C GLU A 343 -17.66 15.94 20.14
N LYS A 344 -18.40 14.90 19.74
CA LYS A 344 -18.49 14.34 18.38
C LYS A 344 -18.77 15.43 17.31
N PRO A 345 -18.29 15.30 16.06
CA PRO A 345 -17.69 14.11 15.40
C PRO A 345 -16.27 13.78 15.86
N TYR A 346 -15.71 12.67 15.35
CA TYR A 346 -14.31 12.28 15.55
C TYR A 346 -13.69 11.79 14.22
N ASP A 347 -12.73 12.53 13.65
CA ASP A 347 -11.88 12.19 12.48
C ASP A 347 -11.18 13.40 11.81
N ASP A 348 -11.32 14.58 12.38
CA ASP A 348 -10.89 15.88 11.85
C ASP A 348 -9.59 16.43 12.49
N HIS A 349 -8.97 15.66 13.41
CA HIS A 349 -7.77 15.99 14.17
C HIS A 349 -7.07 14.69 14.64
N LEU A 350 -5.75 14.72 14.90
CA LEU A 350 -4.97 13.53 15.30
C LEU A 350 -5.48 12.89 16.62
N GLN A 351 -6.08 13.71 17.49
CA GLN A 351 -6.65 13.29 18.78
C GLN A 351 -8.18 13.44 18.81
N ASN A 352 -8.88 12.96 17.78
CA ASN A 352 -10.35 12.90 17.67
C ASN A 352 -11.09 14.26 17.55
N GLY A 353 -10.44 15.39 17.84
CA GLY A 353 -11.01 16.71 17.65
C GLY A 353 -10.18 17.82 18.31
N ALA A 354 -10.43 19.06 17.92
CA ALA A 354 -9.82 20.26 18.51
C ALA A 354 -10.88 21.28 18.98
N LEU A 355 -10.48 22.17 19.88
CA LEU A 355 -11.25 23.22 20.54
C LEU A 355 -10.51 24.56 20.38
N LEU A 356 -11.08 25.49 19.62
CA LEU A 356 -10.59 26.86 19.49
C LEU A 356 -11.03 27.67 20.71
N PHE A 357 -10.12 28.44 21.31
CA PHE A 357 -10.43 29.31 22.46
C PHE A 357 -10.89 30.70 21.99
N ASP A 358 -11.99 31.20 22.56
CA ASP A 358 -12.55 32.51 22.19
C ASP A 358 -11.58 33.65 22.52
N ASN A 359 -11.31 34.51 21.53
CA ASN A 359 -10.47 35.70 21.72
C ASN A 359 -11.09 36.73 22.66
N GLN A 360 -12.41 36.92 22.58
CA GLN A 360 -13.15 37.92 23.36
C GLN A 360 -14.45 37.29 23.88
N THR A 361 -14.63 37.28 25.20
CA THR A 361 -15.75 36.59 25.86
C THR A 361 -16.00 37.14 27.26
N ASP A 362 -17.24 37.53 27.56
CA ASP A 362 -17.63 38.06 28.89
C ASP A 362 -17.66 36.97 29.98
N LEU A 363 -17.59 35.69 29.60
CA LEU A 363 -17.65 34.56 30.53
C LEU A 363 -16.28 34.26 31.15
N THR A 364 -15.20 34.28 30.37
CA THR A 364 -13.84 33.92 30.81
C THR A 364 -12.84 35.04 30.49
N PRO A 365 -12.96 36.22 31.14
CA PRO A 365 -12.15 37.40 30.80
C PRO A 365 -10.63 37.18 30.98
N ASP A 366 -10.21 36.35 31.93
CA ASP A 366 -8.79 36.05 32.19
C ASP A 366 -8.14 35.16 31.10
N THR A 367 -8.93 34.53 30.21
CA THR A 367 -8.45 33.64 29.14
C THR A 367 -8.48 34.28 27.75
N GLN A 368 -8.84 35.56 27.65
CA GLN A 368 -8.89 36.31 26.39
C GLN A 368 -7.51 36.50 25.75
N SER A 369 -7.45 36.52 24.42
CA SER A 369 -6.27 36.90 23.63
C SER A 369 -6.67 37.92 22.56
N ASN A 370 -5.77 38.87 22.27
CA ASN A 370 -5.88 39.76 21.10
C ASN A 370 -5.25 39.14 19.84
N TYR A 371 -4.75 37.91 19.94
CA TYR A 371 -3.96 37.22 18.93
C TYR A 371 -4.69 35.96 18.44
N ARG A 372 -4.15 34.75 18.64
CA ARG A 372 -4.65 33.51 18.01
C ARG A 372 -4.86 33.67 16.50
N LEU A 373 -3.84 34.19 15.84
CA LEU A 373 -3.80 34.33 14.39
C LEU A 373 -3.46 32.97 13.80
N LEU A 374 -4.48 32.21 13.42
CA LEU A 374 -4.30 30.82 12.97
C LEU A 374 -3.77 30.71 11.54
N ASN A 375 -3.14 29.57 11.26
CA ASN A 375 -2.57 29.09 10.00
C ASN A 375 -1.55 30.07 9.42
N ARG A 376 -0.53 30.42 10.20
CA ARG A 376 0.53 31.41 9.84
C ARG A 376 1.87 30.77 9.46
N THR A 377 1.75 29.59 8.89
CA THR A 377 2.77 28.76 8.25
C THR A 377 3.60 29.53 7.19
N PRO A 378 4.71 28.97 6.69
CA PRO A 378 5.55 29.63 5.67
C PRO A 378 4.75 30.06 4.42
N THR A 379 3.78 29.26 4.00
CA THR A 379 2.89 29.52 2.85
C THR A 379 1.91 30.67 3.09
N ASN A 380 1.43 30.87 4.33
CA ASN A 380 0.30 31.75 4.66
C ASN A 380 0.57 32.76 5.79
N GLN A 381 1.84 33.01 6.14
CA GLN A 381 2.28 33.84 7.29
C GLN A 381 1.55 35.19 7.43
N THR A 382 1.23 35.89 6.33
CA THR A 382 0.52 37.18 6.37
C THR A 382 -1.01 37.08 6.54
N GLY A 383 -1.55 35.86 6.71
CA GLY A 383 -2.98 35.57 6.65
C GLY A 383 -3.53 35.44 5.21
N SER A 384 -2.66 35.33 4.22
CA SER A 384 -3.00 35.09 2.82
C SER A 384 -1.81 34.45 2.08
N LEU A 385 -2.08 33.51 1.17
CA LEU A 385 -1.09 32.92 0.27
C LEU A 385 -0.26 34.00 -0.45
N ASP A 386 1.06 33.94 -0.31
CA ASP A 386 1.95 34.83 -1.07
C ASP A 386 1.96 34.46 -2.56
N SER A 387 1.88 35.48 -3.41
CA SER A 387 1.98 35.37 -4.88
C SER A 387 3.25 34.70 -5.42
N ARG A 388 4.30 34.53 -4.61
CA ARG A 388 5.52 33.78 -4.92
C ARG A 388 5.32 32.26 -4.87
N PHE A 389 4.35 31.79 -4.08
CA PHE A 389 4.17 30.38 -3.73
C PHE A 389 3.11 29.70 -4.60
N THR A 390 3.18 28.37 -4.68
CA THR A 390 2.28 27.57 -5.52
C THR A 390 1.07 27.11 -4.71
N TYR A 391 -0.13 27.40 -5.21
CA TYR A 391 -1.37 26.90 -4.61
C TYR A 391 -1.51 25.38 -4.81
N ASN A 392 -1.39 24.62 -3.73
CA ASN A 392 -1.68 23.18 -3.71
C ASN A 392 -3.14 22.95 -3.27
N PRO A 393 -4.04 22.41 -4.11
CA PRO A 393 -5.44 22.21 -3.73
C PRO A 393 -5.66 21.14 -2.64
N ASN A 394 -4.65 20.32 -2.33
CA ASN A 394 -4.71 19.32 -1.25
C ASN A 394 -4.13 19.85 0.07
N ASP A 395 -3.35 20.93 0.01
CA ASP A 395 -2.70 21.62 1.13
C ASP A 395 -2.65 23.14 0.82
N PRO A 396 -3.80 23.83 0.87
CA PRO A 396 -3.94 25.20 0.36
C PRO A 396 -3.34 26.26 1.29
N LEU A 397 -2.93 25.86 2.50
CA LEU A 397 -2.33 26.73 3.51
C LEU A 397 -0.88 26.36 3.80
N GLY A 398 -0.34 25.26 3.27
CA GLY A 398 0.98 24.76 3.65
C GLY A 398 1.01 24.45 5.14
N GLY A 399 0.22 23.49 5.61
CA GLY A 399 0.08 23.18 7.03
C GLY A 399 -1.23 23.65 7.71
N TYR A 400 -1.26 23.61 9.04
CA TYR A 400 -2.44 23.80 9.91
C TYR A 400 -2.05 23.85 11.40
N ASP A 401 -2.55 24.80 12.21
CA ASP A 401 -2.11 24.94 13.61
C ASP A 401 -2.36 23.69 14.47
N PHE A 402 -3.63 23.25 14.62
CA PHE A 402 -3.98 22.23 15.59
C PHE A 402 -3.44 20.84 15.20
N LEU A 403 -2.24 20.53 15.70
CA LEU A 403 -1.54 19.25 15.53
C LEU A 403 -1.82 18.30 16.70
N LEU A 404 -1.45 18.70 17.92
CA LEU A 404 -1.52 17.91 19.15
C LEU A 404 -1.71 18.77 20.42
N ALA A 405 -2.28 18.17 21.46
CA ALA A 405 -2.33 18.67 22.84
C ALA A 405 -2.89 20.11 23.00
N ASN A 406 -2.28 20.97 23.83
CA ASN A 406 -2.62 22.39 23.94
C ASN A 406 -1.72 23.19 22.97
N ASP A 407 -2.32 23.69 21.90
CA ASP A 407 -1.71 24.43 20.79
C ASP A 407 -1.32 25.86 21.23
N VAL A 408 -0.04 26.21 21.12
CA VAL A 408 0.55 27.46 21.63
C VAL A 408 0.29 28.62 20.66
N ASP A 409 -0.20 29.76 21.19
CA ASP A 409 -0.46 31.01 20.44
C ASP A 409 0.86 31.68 20.04
N ASN A 410 1.58 31.08 19.09
CA ASN A 410 2.87 31.52 18.57
C ASN A 410 2.77 32.84 17.77
N SER A 411 1.54 33.32 17.52
CA SER A 411 1.23 34.65 16.99
C SER A 411 1.18 35.75 18.06
N ASN A 412 1.27 35.41 19.34
CA ASN A 412 1.27 36.36 20.43
C ASN A 412 2.70 36.88 20.70
N PRO A 413 3.00 38.20 20.59
CA PRO A 413 4.35 38.74 20.79
C PRO A 413 4.99 38.44 22.15
N VAL A 414 4.20 38.17 23.19
CA VAL A 414 4.71 37.73 24.52
C VAL A 414 5.16 36.27 24.46
N VAL A 415 4.42 35.41 23.73
CA VAL A 415 4.81 34.03 23.46
C VAL A 415 6.03 34.00 22.55
N GLN A 416 6.07 34.80 21.47
CA GLN A 416 7.25 34.96 20.60
C GLN A 416 8.52 35.36 21.39
N ALA A 417 8.41 36.28 22.35
CA ALA A 417 9.51 36.62 23.25
C ALA A 417 9.89 35.45 24.17
N GLU A 418 8.93 34.71 24.71
CA GLU A 418 9.20 33.53 25.53
C GLU A 418 9.82 32.36 24.73
N GLN A 419 9.45 32.16 23.47
CA GLN A 419 10.06 31.16 22.58
C GLN A 419 11.54 31.51 22.32
N LEU A 420 11.87 32.79 22.11
CA LEU A 420 13.26 33.27 22.06
C LEU A 420 14.03 33.01 23.37
N ASN A 421 13.38 33.17 24.53
CA ASN A 421 13.98 32.86 25.83
C ASN A 421 14.33 31.38 25.98
N TRP A 422 13.45 30.49 25.49
CA TRP A 422 13.65 29.05 25.53
C TRP A 422 14.70 28.56 24.52
N LEU A 423 14.70 29.12 23.31
CA LEU A 423 15.76 28.91 22.32
C LEU A 423 17.15 29.28 22.86
N HIS A 424 17.25 30.43 23.53
CA HIS A 424 18.48 30.83 24.21
C HIS A 424 18.88 29.85 25.32
N TYR A 425 17.91 29.38 26.12
CA TYR A 425 18.13 28.39 27.18
C TYR A 425 18.69 27.06 26.66
N LEU A 426 18.14 26.52 25.57
CA LEU A 426 18.62 25.28 24.95
C LEU A 426 20.07 25.45 24.45
N LEU A 427 20.32 26.47 23.64
CA LEU A 427 21.65 26.74 23.07
C LEU A 427 22.68 27.26 24.10
N ASN A 428 22.28 27.43 25.36
CA ASN A 428 23.18 27.76 26.48
C ASN A 428 22.98 26.81 27.68
N PHE A 429 22.40 25.62 27.47
CA PHE A 429 21.97 24.74 28.57
C PHE A 429 23.09 24.39 29.54
N GLY A 430 24.25 23.93 29.05
CA GLY A 430 25.42 23.63 29.88
C GLY A 430 25.90 24.84 30.69
N SER A 431 25.89 26.02 30.09
CA SER A 431 26.26 27.29 30.74
C SER A 431 25.27 27.69 31.85
N ILE A 432 23.98 27.43 31.66
CA ILE A 432 22.90 27.83 32.59
C ILE A 432 22.70 26.81 33.72
N TYR A 433 22.76 25.50 33.41
CA TYR A 433 22.55 24.41 34.36
C TYR A 433 23.82 24.00 35.09
N ALA A 434 24.94 23.83 34.38
CA ALA A 434 26.19 23.29 34.92
C ALA A 434 27.34 24.32 35.05
N ASN A 435 27.15 25.56 34.58
CA ASN A 435 28.21 26.56 34.43
C ASN A 435 29.37 26.03 33.55
N ASP A 436 29.02 25.35 32.45
CA ASP A 436 29.97 24.64 31.59
C ASP A 436 29.62 24.83 30.10
N ALA A 437 30.38 25.68 29.40
CA ALA A 437 30.10 26.05 28.02
C ALA A 437 30.37 24.92 27.01
N ASP A 438 31.23 23.95 27.36
CA ASP A 438 31.47 22.73 26.56
C ASP A 438 30.28 21.75 26.62
N ALA A 439 29.20 22.11 27.31
CA ALA A 439 27.97 21.34 27.46
C ALA A 439 26.72 22.06 26.89
N ASN A 440 26.92 23.12 26.08
CA ASN A 440 25.85 23.78 25.33
C ASN A 440 25.46 22.97 24.08
N PHE A 441 24.21 23.04 23.64
CA PHE A 441 23.85 22.66 22.27
C PHE A 441 24.36 23.69 21.27
N ASP A 442 24.70 23.24 20.06
CA ASP A 442 25.22 24.10 18.98
C ASP A 442 24.12 24.62 18.05
N SER A 443 23.10 23.82 17.78
CA SER A 443 22.05 24.10 16.78
C SER A 443 20.69 23.53 17.18
N ILE A 444 19.66 23.80 16.38
CA ILE A 444 18.30 23.29 16.60
C ILE A 444 17.77 22.47 15.41
N ARG A 445 16.90 21.50 15.70
CA ARG A 445 15.80 21.13 14.80
C ARG A 445 14.62 22.02 15.18
N VAL A 446 13.97 22.65 14.20
CA VAL A 446 12.62 23.19 14.37
C VAL A 446 11.65 22.05 14.06
N ASP A 447 10.89 21.64 15.07
CA ASP A 447 9.78 20.70 14.95
C ASP A 447 8.54 21.42 14.39
N ALA A 448 7.80 20.77 13.49
CA ALA A 448 6.45 21.17 13.09
C ALA A 448 6.27 22.65 12.65
N GLU A 449 7.12 23.18 11.74
CA GLU A 449 6.98 24.57 11.27
C GLU A 449 5.65 24.85 10.54
N ASP A 450 5.11 23.85 9.82
CA ASP A 450 3.80 23.86 9.17
C ASP A 450 2.63 23.89 10.18
N ASN A 451 2.90 23.82 11.49
CA ASN A 451 1.91 23.87 12.56
C ASN A 451 2.03 25.12 13.43
N VAL A 452 3.01 26.01 13.17
CA VAL A 452 3.21 27.23 13.97
C VAL A 452 3.25 28.51 13.12
N ASP A 453 3.28 29.65 13.82
CA ASP A 453 3.52 30.93 13.18
C ASP A 453 4.97 31.02 12.67
N ALA A 454 5.16 31.16 11.35
CA ALA A 454 6.47 31.24 10.71
C ALA A 454 7.29 32.48 11.14
N ASP A 455 6.71 33.42 11.89
CA ASP A 455 7.48 34.40 12.67
C ASP A 455 8.57 33.72 13.54
N GLN A 456 8.35 32.48 14.01
CA GLN A 456 9.34 31.70 14.79
C GLN A 456 10.60 31.33 13.98
N LEU A 457 10.46 31.07 12.67
CA LEU A 457 11.60 30.80 11.77
C LEU A 457 12.47 32.05 11.62
N GLN A 458 11.85 33.23 11.58
CA GLN A 458 12.55 34.51 11.50
C GLN A 458 13.23 34.89 12.83
N ILE A 459 12.52 34.70 13.96
CA ILE A 459 13.05 34.96 15.31
C ILE A 459 14.27 34.08 15.61
N SER A 460 14.20 32.78 15.29
CA SER A 460 15.32 31.86 15.48
C SER A 460 16.49 32.19 14.54
N SER A 461 16.22 32.49 13.26
CA SER A 461 17.24 32.93 12.30
C SER A 461 17.96 34.22 12.70
N ASP A 462 17.22 35.25 13.14
CA ASP A 462 17.83 36.50 13.62
C ASP A 462 18.65 36.28 14.89
N TYR A 463 18.18 35.45 15.83
CA TYR A 463 18.93 35.10 17.03
C TYR A 463 20.24 34.37 16.70
N LEU A 464 20.23 33.41 15.78
CA LEU A 464 21.44 32.70 15.35
C LEU A 464 22.44 33.65 14.67
N LYS A 465 21.96 34.62 13.89
CA LYS A 465 22.79 35.70 13.30
C LYS A 465 23.39 36.62 14.37
N ALA A 466 22.60 37.02 15.37
CA ALA A 466 23.04 37.93 16.42
C ALA A 466 24.02 37.27 17.41
N ALA A 467 23.75 36.03 17.84
CA ALA A 467 24.52 35.33 18.85
C ALA A 467 25.75 34.58 18.31
N TYR A 468 25.68 34.03 17.10
CA TYR A 468 26.75 33.18 16.52
C TYR A 468 27.31 33.69 15.19
N GLY A 469 26.68 34.70 14.58
CA GLY A 469 27.17 35.31 13.34
C GLY A 469 27.17 34.35 12.15
N ILE A 470 26.13 33.54 12.00
CA ILE A 470 26.01 32.56 10.90
C ILE A 470 26.05 33.22 9.51
N ASP A 471 25.54 34.45 9.38
CA ASP A 471 25.57 35.26 8.14
C ASP A 471 26.96 35.82 7.79
N LYS A 472 27.97 35.62 8.65
CA LYS A 472 29.29 36.23 8.47
C LYS A 472 30.24 35.39 7.61
N ASN A 473 30.19 34.06 7.70
CA ASN A 473 31.03 33.13 6.93
C ASN A 473 30.58 31.67 7.11
N ASN A 474 30.94 30.82 6.15
CA ASN A 474 30.59 29.39 6.11
C ASN A 474 31.08 28.65 7.37
N LYS A 475 32.20 29.04 7.98
CA LYS A 475 32.70 28.42 9.22
C LYS A 475 31.79 28.70 10.42
N ASN A 476 31.20 29.88 10.53
CA ASN A 476 30.20 30.18 11.55
C ASN A 476 28.90 29.42 11.26
N ALA A 477 28.39 29.50 10.03
CA ALA A 477 27.17 28.78 9.63
C ALA A 477 27.29 27.26 9.84
N ASN A 478 28.37 26.65 9.38
CA ASN A 478 28.65 25.22 9.51
C ASN A 478 29.04 24.81 10.95
N ASN A 479 29.10 25.73 11.90
CA ASN A 479 29.22 25.42 13.33
C ASN A 479 27.86 25.34 14.05
N HIS A 480 26.78 25.82 13.40
CA HIS A 480 25.46 26.02 14.00
C HIS A 480 24.33 25.57 13.04
N VAL A 481 24.60 24.54 12.21
CA VAL A 481 23.67 24.01 11.21
C VAL A 481 22.39 23.53 11.90
N SER A 482 21.34 24.32 11.73
CA SER A 482 20.01 24.08 12.27
C SER A 482 19.08 23.64 11.14
N ILE A 483 18.17 22.70 11.38
CA ILE A 483 17.27 22.12 10.37
C ILE A 483 15.80 22.51 10.63
N VAL A 484 14.98 22.45 9.59
CA VAL A 484 13.52 22.69 9.61
C VAL A 484 12.84 21.48 8.96
N GLU A 485 11.70 21.05 9.49
CA GLU A 485 10.97 19.87 9.06
C GLU A 485 10.21 20.03 7.72
N ALA A 486 10.18 21.24 7.18
CA ALA A 486 9.79 21.68 5.83
C ALA A 486 9.06 20.63 4.96
N TRP A 487 7.85 20.24 5.36
CA TRP A 487 7.11 19.19 4.66
C TRP A 487 6.47 19.69 3.35
N SER A 488 6.10 20.96 3.26
CA SER A 488 5.38 21.54 2.13
C SER A 488 6.29 21.98 0.98
N ASP A 489 5.73 22.01 -0.22
CA ASP A 489 6.44 22.38 -1.46
C ASP A 489 6.91 23.85 -1.48
N ASN A 490 6.31 24.70 -0.63
CA ASN A 490 6.50 26.14 -0.57
C ASN A 490 7.49 26.60 0.52
N ASP A 491 7.88 25.72 1.45
CA ASP A 491 8.80 26.10 2.54
C ASP A 491 10.23 26.22 2.01
N THR A 492 10.54 25.43 0.98
CA THR A 492 11.76 25.55 0.17
C THR A 492 12.00 26.98 -0.35
N PRO A 493 11.09 27.59 -1.16
CA PRO A 493 11.26 28.98 -1.57
C PRO A 493 11.10 29.99 -0.43
N TYR A 494 10.35 29.69 0.64
CA TYR A 494 10.29 30.57 1.83
C TYR A 494 11.66 30.70 2.52
N LEU A 495 12.26 29.57 2.92
CA LEU A 495 13.56 29.51 3.59
C LEU A 495 14.68 30.08 2.71
N HIS A 496 14.58 29.88 1.40
CA HIS A 496 15.50 30.50 0.45
C HIS A 496 15.36 32.03 0.43
N ASP A 497 14.14 32.57 0.33
CA ASP A 497 13.91 34.02 0.28
C ASP A 497 14.22 34.74 1.63
N ASP A 498 14.12 34.06 2.78
CA ASP A 498 14.58 34.58 4.09
C ASP A 498 16.12 34.59 4.23
N GLY A 499 16.84 33.91 3.33
CA GLY A 499 18.30 33.96 3.23
C GLY A 499 19.04 32.67 3.59
N ASP A 500 18.41 31.50 3.43
CA ASP A 500 19.01 30.18 3.69
C ASP A 500 19.65 30.13 5.10
N ASN A 501 18.88 30.54 6.11
CA ASN A 501 19.33 30.69 7.49
C ASN A 501 19.28 29.38 8.28
N LEU A 502 18.27 28.57 7.96
CA LEU A 502 18.02 27.25 8.47
C LEU A 502 18.01 26.27 7.29
N MET A 503 18.43 25.03 7.53
CA MET A 503 18.65 24.02 6.52
C MET A 503 17.33 23.34 6.13
N ASN A 504 17.03 23.34 4.84
CA ASN A 504 15.78 22.88 4.25
C ASN A 504 15.76 21.36 4.02
N MET A 505 14.59 20.72 4.05
CA MET A 505 14.42 19.28 3.80
C MET A 505 14.23 18.98 2.30
N ASP A 506 15.02 18.06 1.73
CA ASP A 506 14.75 17.51 0.39
C ASP A 506 13.68 16.39 0.45
N ASN A 507 12.44 16.78 0.79
CA ASN A 507 11.28 15.88 0.83
C ASN A 507 11.01 15.23 -0.55
N LYS A 508 11.35 15.93 -1.64
CA LYS A 508 11.26 15.40 -3.01
C LYS A 508 12.18 14.21 -3.21
N PHE A 509 13.43 14.29 -2.77
CA PHE A 509 14.37 13.16 -2.85
C PHE A 509 13.99 12.02 -1.88
N ARG A 510 13.50 12.32 -0.67
CA ARG A 510 12.90 11.34 0.25
C ARG A 510 11.76 10.55 -0.44
N LEU A 511 10.80 11.26 -1.03
CA LEU A 511 9.68 10.65 -1.77
C LEU A 511 10.17 9.84 -2.98
N SER A 512 11.20 10.30 -3.69
CA SER A 512 11.79 9.53 -4.79
C SER A 512 12.41 8.22 -4.31
N MET A 513 13.19 8.22 -3.23
CA MET A 513 13.72 6.98 -2.63
C MET A 513 12.58 6.06 -2.16
N LEU A 514 11.55 6.62 -1.54
CA LEU A 514 10.39 5.87 -1.07
C LEU A 514 9.70 5.09 -2.20
N TRP A 515 9.31 5.79 -3.27
CA TRP A 515 8.53 5.21 -4.36
C TRP A 515 9.38 4.42 -5.38
N SER A 516 10.63 4.79 -5.63
CA SER A 516 11.50 4.05 -6.56
C SER A 516 12.16 2.82 -5.93
N LEU A 517 12.40 2.81 -4.62
CA LEU A 517 13.20 1.76 -3.96
C LEU A 517 12.45 1.03 -2.85
N ALA A 518 11.78 1.74 -1.94
CA ALA A 518 11.37 1.20 -0.64
C ALA A 518 9.99 0.53 -0.58
N LYS A 519 9.02 0.93 -1.42
CA LYS A 519 7.70 0.27 -1.50
C LYS A 519 7.78 -1.10 -2.23
N PRO A 520 6.71 -1.95 -2.18
CA PRO A 520 6.63 -3.24 -2.90
C PRO A 520 6.76 -3.12 -4.44
N THR A 521 7.21 -4.20 -5.10
CA THR A 521 7.56 -4.20 -6.55
C THR A 521 6.42 -3.87 -7.50
N ASP A 522 5.18 -4.17 -7.11
CA ASP A 522 3.94 -3.92 -7.85
C ASP A 522 3.51 -2.44 -7.85
N VAL A 523 4.03 -1.64 -6.91
CA VAL A 523 3.76 -0.19 -6.78
C VAL A 523 5.02 0.68 -6.87
N ARG A 524 6.19 0.10 -7.19
CA ARG A 524 7.43 0.87 -7.43
C ARG A 524 7.34 1.70 -8.70
N SER A 525 7.86 2.92 -8.63
CA SER A 525 8.17 3.72 -9.81
C SER A 525 9.51 3.29 -10.43
N GLY A 526 9.81 3.81 -11.63
CA GLY A 526 11.15 3.73 -12.22
C GLY A 526 12.20 4.50 -11.39
N LEU A 527 13.46 4.41 -11.79
CA LEU A 527 14.60 5.03 -11.10
C LEU A 527 14.80 6.51 -11.48
N ASN A 528 14.15 7.01 -12.53
CA ASN A 528 14.33 8.37 -13.04
C ASN A 528 14.04 9.50 -12.01
N PRO A 529 13.05 9.40 -11.10
CA PRO A 529 12.82 10.39 -10.05
C PRO A 529 14.02 10.61 -9.13
N LEU A 530 14.87 9.59 -8.93
CA LEU A 530 16.07 9.66 -8.08
C LEU A 530 17.16 10.61 -8.63
N ILE A 531 17.04 11.03 -9.90
CA ILE A 531 17.95 11.96 -10.57
C ILE A 531 17.41 13.40 -10.55
N HIS A 532 16.13 13.58 -10.87
CA HIS A 532 15.53 14.88 -11.18
C HIS A 532 14.45 15.36 -10.18
N ASN A 533 13.85 14.48 -9.38
CA ASN A 533 12.84 14.85 -8.37
C ASN A 533 13.49 15.00 -7.01
N SER A 534 14.22 16.11 -6.87
CA SER A 534 15.06 16.51 -5.74
C SER A 534 15.23 18.04 -5.81
N LEU A 535 15.67 18.67 -4.71
CA LEU A 535 16.13 20.06 -4.73
C LEU A 535 17.40 20.27 -5.60
N VAL A 536 18.14 19.19 -5.84
CA VAL A 536 19.34 19.17 -6.69
C VAL A 536 19.16 18.12 -7.78
N ASP A 537 19.00 18.56 -9.04
CA ASP A 537 19.14 17.68 -10.21
C ASP A 537 20.60 17.19 -10.29
N ARG A 538 20.77 15.88 -10.48
CA ARG A 538 22.07 15.18 -10.47
C ARG A 538 22.41 14.49 -11.80
N GLU A 539 21.73 14.76 -12.91
CA GLU A 539 22.09 14.20 -14.23
C GLU A 539 23.54 14.57 -14.59
N VAL A 540 23.86 15.87 -14.54
CA VAL A 540 25.21 16.42 -14.55
C VAL A 540 25.27 17.59 -13.57
N ASP A 541 25.87 17.36 -12.41
CA ASP A 541 26.04 18.35 -11.35
C ASP A 541 27.51 18.73 -11.18
N ASP A 542 27.91 19.79 -11.89
CA ASP A 542 29.28 20.34 -11.89
C ASP A 542 29.39 21.71 -11.21
N ARG A 543 28.38 22.09 -10.41
CA ARG A 543 28.36 23.30 -9.57
C ARG A 543 29.37 23.22 -8.43
N GLU A 544 29.92 24.36 -8.04
CA GLU A 544 30.81 24.49 -6.87
C GLU A 544 30.04 24.76 -5.56
N VAL A 545 28.83 25.35 -5.67
CA VAL A 545 27.86 25.59 -4.58
C VAL A 545 26.45 25.40 -5.15
N GLU A 546 25.53 24.77 -4.40
CA GLU A 546 24.11 24.66 -4.83
C GLU A 546 23.30 25.94 -4.60
N THR A 547 22.19 26.05 -5.35
CA THR A 547 21.22 27.15 -5.22
C THR A 547 20.51 27.17 -3.87
N VAL A 548 20.18 25.99 -3.33
CA VAL A 548 19.45 25.82 -2.06
C VAL A 548 20.21 24.77 -1.23
N PRO A 549 20.64 25.09 0.01
CA PRO A 549 21.24 24.12 0.90
C PRO A 549 20.16 23.21 1.49
N SER A 550 20.48 21.92 1.62
CA SER A 550 19.51 20.92 2.07
C SER A 550 20.10 19.84 2.97
N TYR A 551 19.26 19.23 3.78
CA TYR A 551 19.48 17.89 4.31
C TYR A 551 18.48 16.89 3.70
N SER A 552 18.83 15.61 3.75
CA SER A 552 18.01 14.52 3.20
C SER A 552 18.10 13.24 4.03
N PHE A 553 17.08 12.38 3.97
CA PHE A 553 17.02 11.11 4.68
C PHE A 553 16.12 10.09 3.97
N ALA A 554 16.18 8.82 4.40
CA ALA A 554 15.32 7.74 3.91
C ALA A 554 14.13 7.41 4.84
N ARG A 555 14.36 7.50 6.16
CA ARG A 555 13.39 7.34 7.27
C ARG A 555 13.75 8.35 8.37
N ALA A 556 12.83 8.57 9.30
CA ALA A 556 13.04 9.36 10.52
C ALA A 556 12.39 8.64 11.73
N HIS A 557 12.47 9.21 12.93
CA HIS A 557 11.88 8.64 14.15
C HIS A 557 10.35 8.50 14.09
N ASP A 558 9.70 9.39 13.33
CA ASP A 558 8.29 9.40 12.96
C ASP A 558 8.10 8.73 11.57
N SER A 559 8.88 9.18 10.57
CA SER A 559 8.48 9.13 9.17
C SER A 559 8.76 7.76 8.58
N GLU A 560 7.69 7.10 8.14
CA GLU A 560 7.69 5.68 7.78
C GLU A 560 8.13 4.77 8.95
N VAL A 561 7.79 5.14 10.19
CA VAL A 561 7.93 4.28 11.39
C VAL A 561 6.62 4.20 12.17
N GLN A 562 6.11 5.32 12.69
CA GLN A 562 4.88 5.32 13.50
C GLN A 562 3.65 4.87 12.69
N ASP A 563 3.59 5.28 11.42
CA ASP A 563 2.60 4.83 10.43
C ASP A 563 2.61 3.31 10.21
N ILE A 564 3.80 2.71 10.11
CA ILE A 564 3.93 1.26 9.90
C ILE A 564 3.45 0.51 11.16
N ILE A 565 3.74 1.03 12.35
CA ILE A 565 3.26 0.47 13.62
C ILE A 565 1.74 0.61 13.76
N ARG A 566 1.16 1.79 13.45
CA ARG A 566 -0.29 2.01 13.35
C ARG A 566 -0.95 0.99 12.43
N ASP A 567 -0.39 0.81 11.23
CA ASP A 567 -1.00 -0.03 10.20
C ASP A 567 -0.87 -1.53 10.52
N ILE A 568 0.21 -1.96 11.20
CA ILE A 568 0.32 -3.29 11.79
C ILE A 568 -0.73 -3.50 12.89
N ILE A 569 -0.88 -2.55 13.83
CA ILE A 569 -1.85 -2.65 14.93
C ILE A 569 -3.27 -2.78 14.37
N LYS A 570 -3.65 -1.88 13.45
CA LYS A 570 -4.98 -1.84 12.83
C LYS A 570 -5.28 -3.07 11.96
N ALA A 571 -4.27 -3.65 11.30
CA ALA A 571 -4.46 -4.80 10.41
C ALA A 571 -4.43 -6.16 11.12
N GLU A 572 -3.61 -6.35 12.16
CA GLU A 572 -3.35 -7.68 12.74
C GLU A 572 -3.61 -7.80 14.26
N ILE A 573 -3.75 -6.70 15.00
CA ILE A 573 -3.83 -6.72 16.48
C ILE A 573 -5.18 -6.21 17.00
N ASN A 574 -5.57 -4.99 16.62
CA ASN A 574 -6.81 -4.33 17.06
C ASN A 574 -7.45 -3.51 15.92
N PRO A 575 -8.35 -4.11 15.12
CA PRO A 575 -9.04 -3.39 14.04
C PRO A 575 -9.95 -2.23 14.49
N ASN A 576 -10.18 -2.05 15.80
CA ASN A 576 -10.93 -0.93 16.36
C ASN A 576 -10.02 0.19 16.89
N SER A 577 -8.69 0.10 16.74
CA SER A 577 -7.77 1.18 17.10
C SER A 577 -7.98 2.41 16.22
N PHE A 578 -7.99 3.59 16.82
CA PHE A 578 -8.20 4.87 16.13
C PHE A 578 -7.05 5.85 16.39
N GLY A 579 -6.70 6.67 15.39
CA GLY A 579 -5.54 7.56 15.45
C GLY A 579 -4.26 6.81 15.81
N TYR A 580 -3.53 7.34 16.79
CA TYR A 580 -2.32 6.76 17.37
C TYR A 580 -2.49 6.38 18.86
N SER A 581 -3.73 6.26 19.34
CA SER A 581 -4.05 5.94 20.74
C SER A 581 -3.88 4.44 21.04
N PHE A 582 -2.64 3.97 21.13
CA PHE A 582 -2.29 2.57 21.39
C PHE A 582 -1.85 2.30 22.83
N THR A 583 -2.07 1.07 23.31
CA THR A 583 -1.42 0.57 24.52
C THR A 583 0.01 0.09 24.24
N GLN A 584 0.87 0.12 25.27
CA GLN A 584 2.22 -0.45 25.15
C GLN A 584 2.17 -1.94 24.76
N GLU A 585 1.19 -2.71 25.27
CA GLU A 585 1.04 -4.11 24.87
C GLU A 585 0.69 -4.32 23.39
N GLU A 586 0.05 -3.34 22.72
CA GLU A 586 -0.20 -3.36 21.27
C GLU A 586 1.07 -2.99 20.48
N ILE A 587 1.82 -1.97 20.92
CA ILE A 587 3.12 -1.57 20.34
C ILE A 587 4.12 -2.74 20.44
N ASP A 588 4.23 -3.37 21.61
CA ASP A 588 5.06 -4.55 21.86
C ASP A 588 4.69 -5.72 20.94
N GLN A 589 3.43 -5.86 20.52
CA GLN A 589 2.99 -6.89 19.58
C GLN A 589 3.31 -6.49 18.14
N ALA A 590 3.14 -5.22 17.78
CA ALA A 590 3.47 -4.70 16.46
C ALA A 590 4.96 -4.84 16.14
N PHE A 591 5.85 -4.55 17.10
CA PHE A 591 7.29 -4.71 16.90
C PHE A 591 7.74 -6.16 16.68
N LYS A 592 7.02 -7.14 17.20
CA LYS A 592 7.27 -8.56 16.89
C LYS A 592 6.95 -8.91 15.43
N ILE A 593 5.93 -8.28 14.85
CA ILE A 593 5.57 -8.43 13.43
C ILE A 593 6.57 -7.64 12.56
N TYR A 594 6.87 -6.39 12.92
CA TYR A 594 7.82 -5.51 12.24
C TYR A 594 9.23 -6.14 12.14
N ASN A 595 9.80 -6.58 13.26
CA ASN A 595 11.15 -7.14 13.30
C ASN A 595 11.29 -8.50 12.58
N GLU A 596 10.22 -9.27 12.48
CA GLU A 596 10.21 -10.47 11.63
C GLU A 596 9.99 -10.16 10.15
N ASP A 597 9.26 -9.09 9.81
CA ASP A 597 9.11 -8.61 8.43
C ASP A 597 10.41 -8.00 7.88
N LEU A 598 11.16 -7.27 8.71
CA LEU A 598 12.47 -6.70 8.37
C LEU A 598 13.46 -7.77 7.89
N LYS A 599 13.32 -9.01 8.37
CA LYS A 599 14.16 -10.17 8.03
C LYS A 599 13.74 -10.92 6.76
N LYS A 600 12.62 -10.57 6.13
CA LYS A 600 12.13 -11.22 4.90
C LYS A 600 12.67 -10.53 3.65
N SER A 601 12.86 -11.33 2.59
CA SER A 601 13.07 -10.84 1.20
C SER A 601 11.78 -10.36 0.52
N ASP A 602 10.63 -10.84 1.02
CA ASP A 602 9.29 -10.44 0.60
C ASP A 602 8.59 -9.84 1.84
N LYS A 603 8.37 -8.52 1.81
CA LYS A 603 8.05 -7.68 2.97
C LYS A 603 6.62 -7.17 2.84
N LYS A 604 5.83 -7.31 3.91
CA LYS A 604 4.44 -6.82 3.94
C LYS A 604 4.36 -5.37 4.44
N TYR A 605 5.29 -4.96 5.30
CA TYR A 605 5.22 -3.71 6.05
C TYR A 605 6.51 -2.90 5.99
N THR A 606 7.66 -3.57 6.09
CA THR A 606 8.97 -2.93 6.20
C THR A 606 9.55 -2.52 4.84
N HIS A 607 10.41 -1.51 4.84
CA HIS A 607 11.03 -0.98 3.62
C HIS A 607 11.93 -2.01 2.92
N TYR A 608 11.80 -2.08 1.60
CA TYR A 608 12.77 -2.73 0.72
C TYR A 608 13.99 -1.82 0.49
N ASN A 609 15.09 -2.40 -0.01
CA ASN A 609 16.19 -1.66 -0.65
C ASN A 609 16.86 -0.57 0.19
N VAL A 610 16.79 -0.62 1.53
CA VAL A 610 17.37 0.39 2.43
C VAL A 610 18.85 0.69 2.10
N PRO A 611 19.74 -0.29 1.82
CA PRO A 611 21.11 0.02 1.42
C PRO A 611 21.26 0.69 0.05
N LEU A 612 20.28 0.61 -0.86
CA LEU A 612 20.30 1.38 -2.11
C LEU A 612 19.97 2.85 -1.81
N SER A 613 18.94 3.11 -1.00
CA SER A 613 18.59 4.45 -0.53
C SER A 613 19.78 5.10 0.19
N TYR A 614 20.39 4.39 1.15
CA TYR A 614 21.61 4.86 1.82
C TYR A 614 22.82 4.99 0.90
N THR A 615 22.94 4.19 -0.17
CA THR A 615 24.01 4.37 -1.16
C THR A 615 23.87 5.71 -1.87
N LEU A 616 22.67 6.05 -2.36
CA LEU A 616 22.47 7.37 -2.97
C LEU A 616 22.68 8.48 -1.96
N LEU A 617 22.02 8.39 -0.80
CA LEU A 617 22.08 9.38 0.27
C LEU A 617 23.52 9.70 0.69
N LEU A 618 24.36 8.68 0.90
CA LEU A 618 25.74 8.84 1.35
C LEU A 618 26.74 9.10 0.20
N THR A 619 26.36 8.97 -1.07
CA THR A 619 27.23 9.31 -2.23
C THR A 619 26.83 10.59 -2.96
N ASN A 620 25.65 11.14 -2.71
CA ASN A 620 25.13 12.35 -3.36
C ASN A 620 25.91 13.62 -3.02
N LYS A 621 25.92 14.53 -4.01
CA LYS A 621 26.34 15.93 -3.90
C LYS A 621 25.14 16.81 -3.53
N GLY A 622 25.40 17.96 -2.92
CA GLY A 622 24.40 19.02 -2.78
C GLY A 622 23.39 18.81 -1.66
N SER A 623 23.69 17.95 -0.67
CA SER A 623 22.83 17.73 0.50
C SER A 623 23.63 17.12 1.65
N ILE A 624 23.28 17.47 2.90
CA ILE A 624 23.77 16.74 4.08
C ILE A 624 22.92 15.47 4.26
N PRO A 625 23.51 14.27 4.24
CA PRO A 625 22.77 13.07 4.59
C PRO A 625 22.53 13.00 6.11
N ARG A 626 21.26 12.85 6.50
CA ARG A 626 20.85 12.44 7.84
C ARG A 626 20.64 10.93 7.88
N VAL A 627 21.39 10.26 8.75
CA VAL A 627 21.29 8.82 9.00
C VAL A 627 20.40 8.58 10.21
N TYR A 628 19.36 7.75 10.03
CA TYR A 628 18.42 7.42 11.08
C TYR A 628 18.92 6.24 11.95
N TYR A 629 18.85 6.38 13.27
CA TYR A 629 19.20 5.34 14.22
C TYR A 629 18.50 4.00 13.93
N GLY A 630 17.20 4.01 13.59
CA GLY A 630 16.40 2.80 13.33
C GLY A 630 16.68 2.09 11.99
N ASP A 631 17.60 2.61 11.16
CA ASP A 631 18.17 1.87 10.03
C ASP A 631 19.46 1.14 10.40
N MET A 632 20.18 1.61 11.43
CA MET A 632 21.40 0.98 11.96
C MET A 632 21.08 -0.03 13.07
N PHE A 633 20.19 0.33 13.99
CA PHE A 633 19.77 -0.48 15.13
C PHE A 633 18.25 -0.72 15.06
N THR A 634 17.72 -1.64 15.87
CA THR A 634 16.26 -1.80 15.96
C THR A 634 15.62 -0.52 16.52
N ASP A 635 14.51 -0.09 15.92
CA ASP A 635 13.67 1.00 16.42
C ASP A 635 13.21 0.76 17.87
N ASP A 636 12.96 -0.51 18.24
CA ASP A 636 12.63 -0.96 19.59
C ASP A 636 13.84 -1.55 20.34
N GLY A 637 13.63 -1.81 21.65
CA GLY A 637 14.65 -2.37 22.54
C GLY A 637 15.55 -1.31 23.18
N GLN A 638 16.60 -1.76 23.88
CA GLN A 638 17.58 -0.87 24.52
C GLN A 638 18.49 -0.20 23.49
N TYR A 639 18.93 1.02 23.80
CA TYR A 639 19.68 1.85 22.84
C TYR A 639 20.97 1.20 22.33
N MET A 640 21.13 1.16 21.01
CA MET A 640 22.24 0.52 20.28
C MET A 640 22.43 -0.99 20.54
N ALA A 641 21.50 -1.67 21.23
CA ALA A 641 21.69 -3.04 21.68
C ALA A 641 21.60 -4.10 20.56
N ASN A 642 20.71 -3.91 19.58
CA ASN A 642 20.54 -4.83 18.44
C ASN A 642 20.80 -4.07 17.13
N LYS A 643 21.61 -4.64 16.24
CA LYS A 643 21.76 -4.15 14.84
C LYS A 643 20.55 -4.53 13.99
N THR A 644 20.22 -3.73 12.98
CA THR A 644 19.37 -4.18 11.86
C THR A 644 20.15 -5.11 10.91
N VAL A 645 19.45 -5.68 9.93
CA VAL A 645 20.08 -6.35 8.78
C VAL A 645 20.84 -5.39 7.85
N ASN A 646 20.69 -4.07 8.00
CA ASN A 646 21.29 -3.06 7.11
C ASN A 646 22.60 -2.46 7.65
N TYR A 647 22.86 -2.57 8.96
CA TYR A 647 23.97 -1.93 9.66
C TYR A 647 25.31 -2.01 8.91
N ASP A 648 25.77 -3.22 8.52
CA ASP A 648 27.13 -3.40 8.02
C ASP A 648 27.33 -2.77 6.62
N ALA A 649 26.25 -2.60 5.85
CA ALA A 649 26.25 -1.87 4.58
C ALA A 649 26.29 -0.35 4.80
N ILE A 650 25.48 0.16 5.73
CA ILE A 650 25.43 1.60 6.06
C ILE A 650 26.74 2.05 6.72
N GLU A 651 27.32 1.25 7.64
CA GLU A 651 28.64 1.54 8.23
C GLU A 651 29.76 1.55 7.17
N SER A 652 29.70 0.64 6.18
CA SER A 652 30.65 0.60 5.06
C SER A 652 30.56 1.87 4.20
N LEU A 653 29.35 2.31 3.87
CA LEU A 653 29.09 3.57 3.15
C LEU A 653 29.58 4.80 3.93
N LEU A 654 29.29 4.87 5.24
CA LEU A 654 29.70 5.97 6.12
C LEU A 654 31.23 6.13 6.16
N LYS A 655 31.95 5.03 6.36
CA LYS A 655 33.43 5.00 6.32
C LYS A 655 33.97 5.35 4.94
N ALA A 656 33.33 4.88 3.88
CA ALA A 656 33.70 5.22 2.51
C ALA A 656 33.42 6.69 2.16
N ARG A 657 32.42 7.32 2.77
CA ARG A 657 32.07 8.73 2.51
C ARG A 657 33.24 9.66 2.83
N MET A 658 33.80 9.54 4.03
CA MET A 658 35.00 10.29 4.44
C MET A 658 36.21 10.07 3.54
N LYS A 659 36.35 8.87 2.95
CA LYS A 659 37.56 8.44 2.23
C LYS A 659 37.49 8.69 0.71
N TYR A 660 36.31 8.65 0.11
CA TYR A 660 36.15 8.65 -1.35
C TYR A 660 35.10 9.63 -1.91
N VAL A 661 34.08 10.05 -1.15
CA VAL A 661 32.94 10.83 -1.70
C VAL A 661 33.24 12.33 -1.72
N ALA A 662 33.72 12.82 -2.87
CA ALA A 662 33.86 14.25 -3.17
C ALA A 662 33.90 14.51 -4.69
N GLY A 663 33.90 15.79 -5.08
CA GLY A 663 33.85 16.22 -6.48
C GLY A 663 32.43 16.36 -7.01
N GLY A 664 32.31 16.76 -8.27
CA GLY A 664 31.04 16.85 -8.99
C GLY A 664 30.40 15.48 -9.18
N GLN A 665 29.11 15.47 -9.55
CA GLN A 665 28.32 14.25 -9.72
C GLN A 665 27.76 14.14 -11.14
N ALA A 666 27.57 12.92 -11.61
CA ALA A 666 26.68 12.63 -12.73
C ALA A 666 25.88 11.36 -12.44
N MET A 667 24.61 11.34 -12.86
CA MET A 667 23.72 10.19 -12.81
C MET A 667 23.09 9.94 -14.17
N GLN A 668 22.93 8.67 -14.55
CA GLN A 668 22.16 8.29 -15.74
C GLN A 668 21.31 7.05 -15.47
N ASN A 669 20.07 7.08 -15.95
CA ASN A 669 19.15 5.94 -16.01
C ASN A 669 19.22 5.30 -17.40
N TYR A 670 19.32 3.97 -17.45
CA TYR A 670 19.20 3.18 -18.68
C TYR A 670 18.12 2.11 -18.54
N GLN A 671 17.15 2.13 -19.46
CA GLN A 671 16.30 0.98 -19.76
C GLN A 671 17.12 -0.06 -20.55
N ILE A 672 17.55 -1.13 -19.87
CA ILE A 672 18.54 -2.08 -20.38
C ILE A 672 18.28 -3.49 -19.82
N GLY A 673 18.55 -4.53 -20.60
CA GLY A 673 18.13 -5.87 -20.22
C GLY A 673 16.60 -5.97 -20.15
N ASN A 674 16.07 -6.40 -19.00
CA ASN A 674 14.63 -6.45 -18.67
C ASN A 674 14.20 -5.41 -17.59
N GLY A 675 14.94 -4.33 -17.37
CA GLY A 675 14.58 -3.32 -16.37
C GLY A 675 15.42 -2.05 -16.44
N GLU A 676 15.38 -1.26 -15.37
CA GLU A 676 16.17 -0.02 -15.25
C GLU A 676 17.46 -0.23 -14.46
N ILE A 677 18.52 0.43 -14.91
CA ILE A 677 19.78 0.61 -14.19
C ILE A 677 19.98 2.10 -13.95
N LEU A 678 20.18 2.50 -12.69
CA LEU A 678 20.75 3.79 -12.34
C LEU A 678 22.27 3.64 -12.16
N THR A 679 23.00 4.52 -12.81
CA THR A 679 24.43 4.75 -12.58
C THR A 679 24.63 6.09 -11.89
N SER A 680 25.59 6.17 -10.97
CA SER A 680 25.99 7.43 -10.32
C SER A 680 27.51 7.46 -10.14
N VAL A 681 28.13 8.60 -10.42
CA VAL A 681 29.59 8.80 -10.27
C VAL A 681 29.87 10.10 -9.52
N ARG A 682 30.80 10.06 -8.57
CA ARG A 682 31.50 11.24 -8.04
C ARG A 682 32.94 11.25 -8.55
N TYR A 683 33.40 12.36 -9.13
CA TYR A 683 34.69 12.45 -9.84
C TYR A 683 35.94 12.62 -8.95
N GLY A 684 35.79 12.65 -7.63
CA GLY A 684 36.90 12.78 -6.68
C GLY A 684 37.22 14.24 -6.31
N LYS A 685 37.93 14.42 -5.19
CA LYS A 685 38.23 15.74 -4.63
C LYS A 685 38.99 16.59 -5.66
N GLY A 686 38.45 17.76 -6.02
CA GLY A 686 39.07 18.68 -6.98
C GLY A 686 38.70 18.45 -8.46
N ALA A 687 37.83 17.49 -8.78
CA ALA A 687 37.22 17.36 -10.11
C ALA A 687 35.71 17.62 -10.01
N LEU A 688 35.20 18.59 -10.78
CA LEU A 688 33.76 18.87 -10.88
C LEU A 688 33.14 18.28 -12.14
N LYS A 689 33.93 18.05 -13.18
CA LYS A 689 33.46 17.62 -14.51
C LYS A 689 34.14 16.32 -14.92
N GLN A 690 33.44 15.52 -15.73
CA GLN A 690 33.98 14.31 -16.36
C GLN A 690 35.30 14.54 -17.13
N SER A 691 35.52 15.77 -17.63
CA SER A 691 36.73 16.19 -18.36
C SER A 691 37.97 16.43 -17.49
N ASP A 692 37.77 16.65 -16.19
CA ASP A 692 38.82 17.16 -15.31
C ASP A 692 39.90 16.10 -15.06
N LYS A 693 41.15 16.55 -14.93
CA LYS A 693 42.31 15.65 -14.75
C LYS A 693 42.73 15.44 -13.30
N GLY A 694 42.23 16.28 -12.39
CA GLY A 694 42.47 16.17 -10.95
C GLY A 694 43.93 16.28 -10.53
N ASP A 695 44.18 15.91 -9.28
CA ASP A 695 45.49 15.74 -8.67
C ASP A 695 45.67 14.34 -8.07
N ALA A 696 46.69 14.15 -7.23
CA ALA A 696 46.95 12.87 -6.56
C ALA A 696 45.85 12.44 -5.56
N THR A 697 45.14 13.41 -4.96
CA THR A 697 44.00 13.19 -4.05
C THR A 697 42.73 12.91 -4.83
N THR A 698 42.52 13.58 -5.97
CA THR A 698 41.44 13.20 -6.91
C THR A 698 41.63 11.74 -7.29
N ARG A 699 42.83 11.35 -7.72
CA ARG A 699 43.17 9.99 -8.17
C ARG A 699 42.86 8.91 -7.12
N THR A 700 42.95 9.20 -5.82
CA THR A 700 42.62 8.24 -4.74
C THR A 700 41.22 8.44 -4.14
N SER A 701 40.38 9.29 -4.72
CA SER A 701 38.97 9.49 -4.33
C SER A 701 38.02 9.32 -5.53
N GLY A 702 36.75 9.66 -5.36
CA GLY A 702 35.69 9.34 -6.31
C GLY A 702 35.05 7.98 -6.03
N VAL A 703 33.77 7.84 -6.38
CA VAL A 703 32.98 6.62 -6.17
C VAL A 703 32.09 6.38 -7.39
N GLY A 704 31.90 5.11 -7.74
CA GLY A 704 31.01 4.68 -8.82
C GLY A 704 29.95 3.71 -8.29
N VAL A 705 28.68 3.99 -8.58
CA VAL A 705 27.52 3.20 -8.17
C VAL A 705 26.81 2.68 -9.40
N VAL A 706 26.40 1.40 -9.37
CA VAL A 706 25.49 0.79 -10.35
C VAL A 706 24.42 0.01 -9.59
N MET A 707 23.14 0.33 -9.81
CA MET A 707 22.03 -0.31 -9.10
C MET A 707 20.78 -0.43 -9.95
N GLY A 708 19.85 -1.31 -9.55
CA GLY A 708 18.53 -1.47 -10.15
C GLY A 708 17.51 -1.99 -9.14
N ASN A 709 16.22 -1.70 -9.32
CA ASN A 709 15.15 -2.01 -8.36
C ASN A 709 14.32 -3.27 -8.68
N GLN A 710 14.79 -4.10 -9.62
CA GLN A 710 14.08 -5.31 -10.07
C GLN A 710 14.78 -6.60 -9.58
N PRO A 711 14.13 -7.44 -8.74
CA PRO A 711 14.76 -8.63 -8.16
C PRO A 711 15.04 -9.75 -9.16
N ASN A 712 14.41 -9.72 -10.34
CA ASN A 712 14.61 -10.65 -11.45
C ASN A 712 15.44 -10.02 -12.60
N PHE A 713 16.23 -8.98 -12.31
CA PHE A 713 17.02 -8.27 -13.31
C PHE A 713 18.05 -9.16 -14.04
N SER A 714 18.10 -9.01 -15.35
CA SER A 714 19.07 -9.64 -16.26
C SER A 714 19.47 -8.63 -17.34
N LEU A 715 20.78 -8.47 -17.56
CA LEU A 715 21.34 -7.51 -18.52
C LEU A 715 21.18 -7.92 -20.00
N ASP A 716 20.66 -9.13 -20.28
CA ASP A 716 20.35 -9.64 -21.63
C ASP A 716 21.51 -9.58 -22.65
N GLY A 717 22.73 -9.90 -22.20
CA GLY A 717 23.94 -9.91 -23.01
C GLY A 717 24.47 -8.52 -23.38
N LYS A 718 23.87 -7.45 -22.85
CA LYS A 718 24.30 -6.06 -23.03
C LYS A 718 25.46 -5.73 -22.07
N VAL A 719 25.94 -4.50 -22.12
CA VAL A 719 27.07 -4.00 -21.32
C VAL A 719 26.67 -2.66 -20.69
N VAL A 720 26.98 -2.47 -19.41
CA VAL A 720 26.93 -1.14 -18.76
C VAL A 720 28.34 -0.56 -18.73
N ALA A 721 28.47 0.74 -19.04
CA ALA A 721 29.72 1.46 -19.05
C ALA A 721 29.61 2.66 -18.09
N LEU A 722 30.34 2.63 -16.98
CA LEU A 722 30.32 3.65 -15.92
C LEU A 722 31.54 4.56 -16.08
N ASN A 723 31.33 5.83 -16.42
CA ASN A 723 32.43 6.76 -16.69
C ASN A 723 32.97 7.42 -15.40
N MET A 724 34.09 6.91 -14.89
CA MET A 724 34.74 7.43 -13.68
C MET A 724 35.43 8.79 -13.89
N GLY A 725 35.45 9.33 -15.12
CA GLY A 725 36.02 10.63 -15.44
C GLY A 725 37.50 10.58 -15.84
N ALA A 726 37.95 11.67 -16.46
CA ALA A 726 39.24 11.75 -17.14
C ALA A 726 40.44 11.77 -16.18
N ALA A 727 40.23 12.08 -14.89
CA ALA A 727 41.19 11.92 -13.79
C ALA A 727 41.46 10.44 -13.46
N HIS A 728 40.54 9.54 -13.82
CA HIS A 728 40.52 8.13 -13.44
C HIS A 728 40.77 7.16 -14.60
N ALA A 729 41.23 7.65 -15.76
CA ALA A 729 41.67 6.82 -16.88
C ALA A 729 42.83 5.88 -16.50
N ASN A 730 42.83 4.65 -17.05
CA ASN A 730 43.82 3.59 -16.81
C ASN A 730 44.05 3.28 -15.31
N GLN A 731 43.00 3.22 -14.49
CA GLN A 731 43.05 3.01 -13.04
C GLN A 731 42.35 1.71 -12.61
N GLU A 732 42.89 1.06 -11.57
CA GLU A 732 42.20 -0.04 -10.90
C GLU A 732 41.22 0.48 -9.84
N TYR A 733 40.01 -0.06 -9.92
CA TYR A 733 38.90 0.14 -8.99
C TYR A 733 38.53 -1.20 -8.37
N ARG A 734 38.07 -1.18 -7.13
CA ARG A 734 37.65 -2.36 -6.41
C ARG A 734 36.25 -2.17 -5.82
N ALA A 735 35.54 -3.26 -5.56
CA ALA A 735 34.25 -3.17 -4.92
C ALA A 735 34.38 -2.70 -3.46
N LEU A 736 33.48 -1.82 -3.05
CA LEU A 736 33.16 -1.52 -1.65
C LEU A 736 32.00 -2.41 -1.18
N MET A 737 30.97 -2.55 -2.02
CA MET A 737 29.77 -3.36 -1.75
C MET A 737 29.27 -4.07 -3.00
N VAL A 738 28.74 -5.28 -2.83
CA VAL A 738 28.04 -6.05 -3.90
C VAL A 738 26.83 -6.77 -3.30
N SER A 739 25.66 -6.64 -3.93
CA SER A 739 24.46 -7.42 -3.63
C SER A 739 24.66 -8.89 -4.00
N THR A 740 24.36 -9.79 -3.07
CA THR A 740 24.47 -11.25 -3.21
C THR A 740 23.10 -11.91 -2.99
N LYS A 741 23.01 -13.23 -3.18
CA LYS A 741 21.80 -13.99 -2.84
C LYS A 741 21.45 -13.96 -1.34
N ASP A 742 22.43 -13.72 -0.45
CA ASP A 742 22.27 -13.84 1.01
C ASP A 742 22.16 -12.47 1.71
N GLY A 743 22.48 -11.37 1.02
CA GLY A 743 22.52 -10.00 1.58
C GLY A 743 23.38 -9.04 0.74
N VAL A 744 23.91 -7.99 1.34
CA VAL A 744 24.96 -7.11 0.77
C VAL A 744 26.31 -7.48 1.36
N ALA A 745 27.23 -7.96 0.52
CA ALA A 745 28.61 -8.21 0.93
C ALA A 745 29.43 -6.91 0.88
N THR A 746 30.20 -6.63 1.93
CA THR A 746 31.05 -5.44 2.04
C THR A 746 32.53 -5.82 2.08
N TYR A 747 33.38 -4.94 1.56
CA TYR A 747 34.82 -5.16 1.46
C TYR A 747 35.55 -3.95 2.06
N ALA A 748 36.17 -4.13 3.22
CA ALA A 748 36.84 -3.04 3.92
C ALA A 748 38.08 -2.57 3.17
N THR A 749 38.96 -3.50 2.80
CA THR A 749 40.25 -3.20 2.15
C THR A 749 40.29 -3.62 0.69
N ASP A 750 41.26 -3.06 -0.05
CA ASP A 750 41.53 -3.44 -1.43
C ASP A 750 41.98 -4.92 -1.55
N ALA A 751 42.60 -5.46 -0.50
CA ALA A 751 43.00 -6.86 -0.41
C ALA A 751 41.79 -7.80 -0.28
N ASP A 752 40.74 -7.41 0.45
CA ASP A 752 39.52 -8.20 0.58
C ASP A 752 38.79 -8.31 -0.76
N ALA A 753 38.62 -7.18 -1.45
CA ALA A 753 38.00 -7.14 -2.78
C ALA A 753 38.85 -7.88 -3.83
N SER A 754 40.18 -7.75 -3.79
CA SER A 754 41.10 -8.51 -4.65
C SER A 754 40.99 -10.02 -4.44
N LYS A 755 40.94 -10.46 -3.17
CA LYS A 755 40.74 -11.88 -2.79
C LYS A 755 39.37 -12.42 -3.24
N ALA A 756 38.36 -11.57 -3.30
CA ALA A 756 37.03 -11.90 -3.84
C ALA A 756 36.94 -11.86 -5.39
N GLY A 757 38.00 -11.43 -6.09
CA GLY A 757 38.01 -11.24 -7.55
C GLY A 757 37.29 -9.96 -8.02
N LEU A 758 36.94 -9.06 -7.10
CA LEU A 758 36.15 -7.85 -7.34
C LEU A 758 37.04 -6.62 -7.55
N VAL A 759 37.95 -6.72 -8.52
CA VAL A 759 38.80 -5.63 -9.01
C VAL A 759 38.63 -5.53 -10.52
N LYS A 760 38.40 -4.31 -11.02
CA LYS A 760 38.23 -3.96 -12.42
C LYS A 760 39.16 -2.79 -12.77
N ARG A 761 39.46 -2.59 -14.05
CA ARG A 761 40.31 -1.48 -14.52
C ARG A 761 39.55 -0.61 -15.52
N THR A 762 39.70 0.72 -15.42
CA THR A 762 39.18 1.66 -16.41
C THR A 762 40.02 1.66 -17.69
N ASP A 763 39.38 1.99 -18.82
CA ASP A 763 40.04 2.25 -20.10
C ASP A 763 40.81 3.59 -20.11
N GLU A 764 41.36 3.98 -21.26
CA GLU A 764 42.04 5.28 -21.43
C GLU A 764 41.14 6.53 -21.32
N ASN A 765 39.82 6.35 -21.25
CA ASN A 765 38.83 7.44 -21.16
C ASN A 765 38.24 7.58 -19.74
N GLY A 766 38.24 6.50 -18.94
CA GLY A 766 37.70 6.45 -17.58
C GLY A 766 36.56 5.43 -17.37
N TYR A 767 36.20 4.62 -18.37
CA TYR A 767 35.07 3.70 -18.28
C TYR A 767 35.38 2.39 -17.55
N LEU A 768 34.60 2.07 -16.53
CA LEU A 768 34.43 0.71 -15.99
C LEU A 768 33.32 -0.03 -16.76
N TYR A 769 33.54 -1.30 -17.07
CA TYR A 769 32.58 -2.13 -17.82
C TYR A 769 32.00 -3.28 -16.98
N PHE A 770 30.69 -3.48 -17.13
CA PHE A 770 29.92 -4.52 -16.45
C PHE A 770 29.15 -5.38 -17.46
N LEU A 771 29.25 -6.70 -17.27
CA LEU A 771 28.71 -7.73 -18.14
C LEU A 771 27.59 -8.53 -17.45
N ASN A 772 26.96 -9.45 -18.18
CA ASN A 772 25.91 -10.36 -17.67
C ASN A 772 26.27 -11.09 -16.36
N ASP A 773 27.55 -11.41 -16.15
CA ASP A 773 27.99 -12.11 -14.94
C ASP A 773 28.26 -11.19 -13.74
N ASP A 774 28.44 -9.88 -13.97
CA ASP A 774 28.56 -8.88 -12.92
C ASP A 774 27.19 -8.47 -12.35
N LEU A 775 26.21 -8.19 -13.22
CA LEU A 775 24.93 -7.57 -12.83
C LEU A 775 23.76 -8.55 -12.95
N LYS A 776 23.28 -9.03 -11.81
CA LYS A 776 22.15 -9.97 -11.67
C LYS A 776 21.24 -9.51 -10.54
N GLY A 777 19.94 -9.54 -10.78
CA GLY A 777 18.93 -9.27 -9.75
C GLY A 777 18.94 -10.30 -8.63
N VAL A 778 18.64 -9.85 -7.42
CA VAL A 778 18.48 -10.66 -6.21
C VAL A 778 17.24 -10.21 -5.42
N ALA A 779 16.67 -11.16 -4.66
CA ALA A 779 15.69 -10.90 -3.63
C ALA A 779 16.21 -11.47 -2.30
N ASN A 780 16.66 -10.58 -1.41
CA ASN A 780 17.15 -10.89 -0.07
C ASN A 780 16.61 -9.82 0.92
N PRO A 781 16.81 -9.94 2.23
CA PRO A 781 16.21 -9.03 3.21
C PRO A 781 16.62 -7.55 3.11
N GLN A 782 17.74 -7.27 2.43
CA GLN A 782 18.31 -5.94 2.22
C GLN A 782 18.03 -5.40 0.82
N VAL A 783 17.98 -6.26 -0.20
CA VAL A 783 17.93 -5.90 -1.63
C VAL A 783 16.87 -6.69 -2.38
N SER A 784 16.01 -5.96 -3.10
CA SER A 784 15.02 -6.43 -4.07
C SER A 784 15.31 -5.69 -5.37
N GLY A 785 16.30 -6.18 -6.12
CA GLY A 785 17.06 -5.38 -7.07
C GLY A 785 18.48 -5.89 -7.24
N PHE A 786 19.42 -5.01 -7.54
CA PHE A 786 20.86 -5.24 -7.39
C PHE A 786 21.59 -3.95 -7.01
N LEU A 787 22.77 -4.07 -6.41
CA LEU A 787 23.59 -2.95 -5.97
C LEU A 787 25.09 -3.30 -6.08
N GLN A 788 25.87 -2.43 -6.71
CA GLN A 788 27.32 -2.43 -6.61
C GLN A 788 27.86 -1.01 -6.38
N VAL A 789 28.89 -0.91 -5.53
CA VAL A 789 29.62 0.33 -5.25
C VAL A 789 31.12 0.07 -5.42
N TRP A 790 31.80 0.94 -6.15
CA TRP A 790 33.20 0.81 -6.57
C TRP A 790 34.01 2.05 -6.20
N VAL A 791 35.22 1.84 -5.68
CA VAL A 791 36.14 2.89 -5.20
C VAL A 791 37.56 2.64 -5.74
N PRO A 792 38.39 3.68 -5.92
CA PRO A 792 39.74 3.53 -6.46
C PRO A 792 40.65 2.72 -5.54
N VAL A 793 41.50 1.88 -6.13
CA VAL A 793 42.57 1.15 -5.41
C VAL A 793 43.70 2.12 -5.03
N GLY A 794 44.29 1.92 -3.85
CA GLY A 794 45.49 2.61 -3.38
C GLY A 794 45.27 3.81 -2.45
N ALA A 795 44.05 4.04 -1.97
CA ALA A 795 43.73 5.07 -0.99
C ALA A 795 44.19 4.68 0.43
N ALA A 796 44.95 5.53 1.11
CA ALA A 796 45.53 5.24 2.44
C ALA A 796 44.46 4.99 3.51
N ASP A 797 44.76 4.15 4.51
CA ASP A 797 43.76 3.73 5.53
C ASP A 797 43.20 4.90 6.36
N ASP A 798 44.02 5.93 6.58
CA ASP A 798 43.72 7.19 7.27
C ASP A 798 43.33 8.35 6.32
N GLN A 799 43.09 8.07 5.03
CA GLN A 799 42.69 9.08 4.05
C GLN A 799 41.30 9.66 4.37
N ASP A 800 41.27 10.90 4.86
CA ASP A 800 40.08 11.75 4.95
C ASP A 800 40.13 12.84 3.86
N ILE A 801 39.13 12.88 2.99
CA ILE A 801 39.03 13.83 1.89
C ILE A 801 38.05 14.97 2.15
N ARG A 802 37.46 15.07 3.35
CA ARG A 802 36.55 16.16 3.72
C ARG A 802 37.21 17.54 3.60
N VAL A 803 36.38 18.58 3.57
CA VAL A 803 36.78 19.99 3.41
C VAL A 803 36.32 20.76 4.64
N ALA A 804 37.21 21.58 5.20
CA ALA A 804 36.88 22.48 6.31
C ALA A 804 36.19 23.75 5.77
N ALA A 805 35.19 24.24 6.51
CA ALA A 805 34.45 25.43 6.13
C ALA A 805 35.31 26.71 6.22
N SER A 806 35.07 27.64 5.30
CA SER A 806 35.87 28.86 5.14
C SER A 806 35.52 29.94 6.17
N ASP A 807 36.54 30.66 6.67
CA ASP A 807 36.36 31.90 7.46
C ASP A 807 36.37 33.18 6.60
N THR A 808 36.45 33.06 5.27
CA THR A 808 36.21 34.16 4.33
C THR A 808 34.79 34.70 4.48
N ALA A 809 34.64 36.03 4.51
CA ALA A 809 33.35 36.67 4.71
C ALA A 809 32.35 36.39 3.57
N SER A 810 31.11 36.03 3.92
CA SER A 810 29.98 36.01 2.97
C SER A 810 29.55 37.44 2.61
N THR A 811 29.00 37.62 1.40
CA THR A 811 28.54 38.93 0.90
C THR A 811 27.28 38.86 0.02
N ASP A 812 26.65 37.69 -0.14
CA ASP A 812 25.43 37.51 -0.96
C ASP A 812 24.14 37.70 -0.17
N GLY A 813 24.22 37.73 1.17
CA GLY A 813 23.07 37.82 2.08
C GLY A 813 22.54 36.47 2.54
N LYS A 814 23.18 35.36 2.16
CA LYS A 814 22.84 34.01 2.61
C LYS A 814 23.73 33.56 3.78
N SER A 815 23.18 32.75 4.67
CA SER A 815 23.93 32.18 5.81
C SER A 815 24.53 30.81 5.50
N LEU A 816 23.73 29.88 4.96
CA LEU A 816 24.18 28.52 4.60
C LEU A 816 24.52 28.44 3.11
N HIS A 817 25.67 27.82 2.81
CA HIS A 817 26.11 27.54 1.44
C HIS A 817 26.38 26.05 1.29
N GLN A 818 25.76 25.41 0.30
CA GLN A 818 25.98 23.99 0.00
C GLN A 818 27.24 23.80 -0.84
N ASP A 819 28.39 24.12 -0.24
CA ASP A 819 29.71 23.96 -0.82
C ASP A 819 30.31 22.57 -0.48
N ALA A 820 31.56 22.31 -0.91
CA ALA A 820 32.26 21.07 -0.61
C ALA A 820 32.50 20.81 0.90
N ALA A 821 32.45 21.83 1.75
CA ALA A 821 32.57 21.71 3.21
C ALA A 821 31.23 21.41 3.89
N MET A 822 30.11 21.90 3.33
CA MET A 822 28.76 21.48 3.71
C MET A 822 28.50 20.03 3.28
N ASP A 823 28.85 19.68 2.04
CA ASP A 823 28.81 18.30 1.52
C ASP A 823 29.63 17.32 2.38
N SER A 824 30.69 17.81 3.03
CA SER A 824 31.55 17.00 3.91
C SER A 824 30.90 16.60 5.24
N ARG A 825 29.72 17.15 5.58
CA ARG A 825 28.98 16.85 6.81
C ARG A 825 28.14 15.58 6.71
N VAL A 826 27.80 14.99 7.86
CA VAL A 826 26.83 13.91 8.02
C VAL A 826 26.10 14.10 9.34
N MET A 827 24.76 14.12 9.28
CA MET A 827 23.89 14.14 10.45
C MET A 827 23.56 12.73 10.92
N PHE A 828 23.46 12.51 12.23
CA PHE A 828 22.91 11.29 12.81
C PHE A 828 21.70 11.65 13.68
N GLU A 829 20.52 11.22 13.25
CA GLU A 829 19.29 11.25 14.04
C GLU A 829 19.39 10.16 15.09
N GLY A 830 19.89 10.56 16.26
CA GLY A 830 20.49 9.67 17.24
C GLY A 830 19.50 8.88 18.08
N PHE A 831 18.24 8.79 17.68
CA PHE A 831 17.17 8.18 18.48
C PHE A 831 16.06 7.52 17.65
N SER A 832 15.15 6.83 18.33
CA SER A 832 13.86 6.40 17.79
C SER A 832 12.79 6.57 18.86
N ASN A 833 11.57 6.85 18.43
CA ASN A 833 10.39 6.91 19.28
C ASN A 833 10.22 5.65 20.15
N PHE A 834 10.51 4.47 19.57
CA PHE A 834 10.11 3.17 20.13
C PHE A 834 11.16 2.48 21.02
N GLN A 835 12.25 3.17 21.33
CA GLN A 835 13.25 2.70 22.30
C GLN A 835 12.58 2.29 23.63
N SER A 836 13.07 1.21 24.22
CA SER A 836 12.66 0.77 25.56
C SER A 836 13.19 1.72 26.63
N PHE A 837 12.46 1.83 27.74
CA PHE A 837 12.95 2.50 28.94
C PHE A 837 14.19 1.78 29.49
N ALA A 838 15.23 2.53 29.84
CA ALA A 838 16.42 2.00 30.50
C ALA A 838 16.05 1.30 31.82
N THR A 839 16.55 0.09 32.04
CA THR A 839 16.27 -0.69 33.27
C THR A 839 17.28 -0.45 34.39
N LYS A 840 18.39 0.22 34.06
CA LYS A 840 19.57 0.50 34.90
C LYS A 840 20.35 1.68 34.32
N GLU A 841 21.25 2.28 35.10
CA GLU A 841 21.88 3.56 34.74
C GLU A 841 22.70 3.48 33.44
N GLU A 842 23.41 2.39 33.19
CA GLU A 842 24.25 2.23 31.99
C GLU A 842 23.46 1.98 30.68
N GLU A 843 22.13 1.85 30.74
CA GLU A 843 21.25 1.71 29.58
C GLU A 843 20.65 3.05 29.10
N TYR A 844 20.77 4.12 29.89
CA TYR A 844 20.28 5.43 29.48
C TYR A 844 20.99 5.91 28.20
N THR A 845 20.22 6.30 27.18
CA THR A 845 20.71 6.72 25.87
C THR A 845 21.85 7.74 25.96
N ASN A 846 21.77 8.74 26.83
CA ASN A 846 22.81 9.76 27.00
C ASN A 846 24.13 9.17 27.56
N VAL A 847 24.04 8.16 28.45
CA VAL A 847 25.19 7.42 28.97
C VAL A 847 25.82 6.54 27.87
N VAL A 848 24.99 5.87 27.08
CA VAL A 848 25.46 5.03 25.96
C VAL A 848 26.10 5.88 24.85
N ILE A 849 25.54 7.05 24.53
CA ILE A 849 26.12 8.05 23.61
C ILE A 849 27.52 8.47 24.09
N ALA A 850 27.65 8.89 25.35
CA ALA A 850 28.93 9.31 25.92
C ALA A 850 30.00 8.20 25.86
N ASN A 851 29.58 6.93 25.99
CA ASN A 851 30.46 5.76 25.89
C ASN A 851 30.80 5.33 24.44
N ASN A 852 30.11 5.86 23.42
CA ASN A 852 30.24 5.43 22.01
C ASN A 852 30.77 6.51 21.05
N VAL A 853 31.21 7.68 21.53
CA VAL A 853 31.56 8.81 20.63
C VAL A 853 32.62 8.47 19.58
N ASP A 854 33.66 7.72 19.93
CA ASP A 854 34.68 7.26 18.96
C ASP A 854 34.09 6.44 17.80
N LYS A 855 32.92 5.82 18.00
CA LYS A 855 32.18 5.10 16.98
C LYS A 855 31.49 6.04 16.00
N PHE A 856 30.81 7.09 16.50
CA PHE A 856 30.19 8.14 15.66
C PHE A 856 31.26 8.90 14.85
N VAL A 857 32.42 9.18 15.45
CA VAL A 857 33.61 9.70 14.76
C VAL A 857 34.06 8.74 13.66
N SER A 858 34.12 7.43 13.92
CA SER A 858 34.52 6.41 12.92
C SER A 858 33.53 6.24 11.75
N TRP A 859 32.32 6.77 11.89
CA TRP A 859 31.30 6.85 10.83
C TRP A 859 31.34 8.19 10.08
N GLY A 860 32.12 9.17 10.54
CA GLY A 860 32.21 10.49 9.93
C GLY A 860 31.06 11.43 10.28
N ILE A 861 30.26 11.12 11.31
CA ILE A 861 29.22 12.00 11.83
C ILE A 861 29.85 13.33 12.26
N THR A 862 29.26 14.43 11.81
CA THR A 862 29.64 15.80 12.21
C THR A 862 28.58 16.45 13.08
N ASP A 863 27.33 16.01 12.97
CA ASP A 863 26.16 16.59 13.64
C ASP A 863 25.35 15.47 14.29
N PHE A 864 25.13 15.56 15.59
CA PHE A 864 24.37 14.60 16.38
C PHE A 864 23.05 15.24 16.80
N GLU A 865 21.96 14.79 16.19
CA GLU A 865 20.60 15.19 16.53
C GLU A 865 20.13 14.32 17.70
N MET A 866 19.98 14.93 18.87
CA MET A 866 19.48 14.27 20.06
C MET A 866 17.95 14.36 20.09
N ALA A 867 17.29 13.32 20.60
CA ALA A 867 15.86 13.36 20.91
C ALA A 867 15.50 14.59 21.77
N PRO A 868 14.27 15.11 21.70
CA PRO A 868 13.79 16.11 22.65
C PRO A 868 14.02 15.64 24.09
N GLN A 869 14.83 16.39 24.83
CA GLN A 869 15.31 15.99 26.17
C GLN A 869 14.30 16.34 27.28
N TYR A 870 13.07 16.66 26.94
CA TYR A 870 12.05 17.13 27.89
C TYR A 870 11.52 15.99 28.76
N VAL A 871 11.18 16.31 30.00
CA VAL A 871 10.52 15.37 30.91
C VAL A 871 9.09 15.12 30.44
N SER A 872 8.86 13.92 29.92
CA SER A 872 7.60 13.56 29.28
C SER A 872 6.42 13.50 30.26
N SER A 873 5.26 13.92 29.74
CA SER A 873 3.93 13.62 30.28
C SER A 873 3.66 12.12 30.23
N THR A 874 2.69 11.67 31.04
CA THR A 874 2.22 10.28 31.11
C THR A 874 0.69 10.21 31.11
N ASP A 875 0.05 11.14 30.40
CA ASP A 875 -1.42 11.29 30.32
C ASP A 875 -2.11 10.28 29.38
N GLY A 876 -1.36 9.66 28.46
CA GLY A 876 -1.86 8.72 27.46
C GLY A 876 -2.76 9.35 26.38
N GLN A 877 -2.75 10.68 26.21
CA GLN A 877 -3.55 11.38 25.20
C GLN A 877 -3.06 11.15 23.76
N PHE A 878 -1.79 10.77 23.57
CA PHE A 878 -1.20 10.46 22.27
C PHE A 878 -0.08 9.42 22.42
N GLN A 879 0.42 8.87 21.31
CA GLN A 879 1.47 7.85 21.30
C GLN A 879 2.73 8.31 22.07
N ASP A 880 3.10 9.57 21.90
CA ASP A 880 4.27 10.20 22.53
C ASP A 880 4.24 10.19 24.06
N SER A 881 3.08 10.40 24.69
CA SER A 881 2.95 10.33 26.16
C SER A 881 2.82 8.89 26.70
N VAL A 882 2.60 7.90 25.82
CA VAL A 882 2.72 6.47 26.17
C VAL A 882 4.17 6.03 26.12
N ILE A 883 4.87 6.28 25.01
CA ILE A 883 6.26 5.86 24.79
C ILE A 883 7.31 6.80 25.42
N GLN A 884 6.89 7.99 25.86
CA GLN A 884 7.70 9.02 26.53
C GLN A 884 8.97 9.41 25.75
N ASN A 885 8.82 9.60 24.43
CA ASN A 885 9.88 10.02 23.50
C ASN A 885 10.34 11.48 23.65
N GLY A 886 9.68 12.27 24.51
CA GLY A 886 10.08 13.64 24.80
C GLY A 886 9.33 14.72 24.02
N TYR A 887 8.58 14.43 22.95
CA TYR A 887 7.69 15.42 22.29
C TYR A 887 6.44 15.73 23.13
N ALA A 888 5.97 14.78 23.94
CA ALA A 888 4.87 15.02 24.87
C ALA A 888 5.34 15.51 26.24
N PHE A 889 5.45 16.82 26.48
CA PHE A 889 5.97 17.40 27.73
C PHE A 889 5.06 18.47 28.36
N THR A 890 5.22 18.68 29.67
CA THR A 890 4.50 19.70 30.46
C THR A 890 5.41 20.78 31.03
N ASP A 891 6.72 20.56 31.06
CA ASP A 891 7.73 21.56 31.42
C ASP A 891 8.90 21.50 30.44
N ARG A 892 8.89 22.42 29.47
CA ARG A 892 9.87 22.50 28.38
C ARG A 892 11.27 22.91 28.82
N TYR A 893 11.43 23.40 30.05
CA TYR A 893 12.74 23.70 30.62
C TYR A 893 13.32 22.50 31.38
N ASP A 894 12.51 21.48 31.72
CA ASP A 894 12.94 20.30 32.48
C ASP A 894 13.65 19.26 31.59
N LEU A 895 14.93 19.51 31.34
CA LEU A 895 15.83 18.65 30.55
C LEU A 895 16.36 17.45 31.38
N GLY A 896 15.48 16.80 32.15
CA GLY A 896 15.81 15.69 33.04
C GLY A 896 16.36 16.12 34.42
N MET A 897 15.87 17.23 34.97
CA MET A 897 16.27 17.79 36.28
C MET A 897 15.31 17.41 37.42
N SER A 898 13.99 17.28 37.20
CA SER A 898 13.06 16.82 38.27
C SER A 898 13.17 15.30 38.51
N LYS A 899 13.31 14.55 37.42
CA LYS A 899 13.52 13.11 37.32
C LYS A 899 14.32 12.85 36.04
N ALA A 900 14.89 11.65 35.89
CA ALA A 900 15.40 11.23 34.59
C ALA A 900 14.25 11.22 33.57
N ASN A 901 14.52 11.73 32.37
CA ASN A 901 13.69 11.51 31.19
C ASN A 901 13.98 10.08 30.62
N LYS A 902 13.47 9.75 29.44
CA LYS A 902 13.73 8.46 28.77
C LYS A 902 15.20 8.21 28.44
N TYR A 903 15.96 9.28 28.20
CA TYR A 903 17.33 9.29 27.71
C TYR A 903 18.38 9.48 28.81
N GLY A 904 18.00 10.02 29.98
CA GLY A 904 18.85 10.18 31.16
C GLY A 904 18.44 11.34 32.07
N THR A 905 19.35 11.71 32.96
CA THR A 905 19.30 12.94 33.78
C THR A 905 20.02 14.11 33.08
N ALA A 906 19.76 15.34 33.52
CA ALA A 906 20.46 16.54 33.09
C ALA A 906 22.01 16.40 33.20
N ASP A 907 22.50 15.79 34.29
CA ASP A 907 23.93 15.49 34.48
C ASP A 907 24.48 14.48 33.47
N GLN A 908 23.65 13.58 32.94
CA GLN A 908 24.04 12.62 31.90
C GLN A 908 23.95 13.25 30.50
N LEU A 909 23.00 14.16 30.27
CA LEU A 909 22.95 14.99 29.06
C LEU A 909 24.20 15.87 28.94
N VAL A 910 24.59 16.58 30.01
CA VAL A 910 25.84 17.36 30.09
C VAL A 910 27.06 16.50 29.74
N LYS A 911 27.14 15.26 30.24
CA LYS A 911 28.24 14.32 29.92
C LYS A 911 28.21 13.88 28.46
N ALA A 912 27.02 13.67 27.87
CA ALA A 912 26.87 13.29 26.47
C ALA A 912 27.34 14.41 25.52
N ILE A 913 26.86 15.64 25.73
CA ILE A 913 27.25 16.81 24.92
C ILE A 913 28.76 17.03 25.00
N LYS A 914 29.33 17.07 26.22
CA LYS A 914 30.79 17.22 26.41
C LYS A 914 31.61 16.12 25.74
N ALA A 915 31.12 14.88 25.73
CA ALA A 915 31.82 13.77 25.08
C ALA A 915 31.82 13.91 23.55
N LEU A 916 30.71 14.36 22.95
CA LEU A 916 30.58 14.67 21.53
C LEU A 916 31.49 15.85 21.14
N HIS A 917 31.41 16.95 21.89
CA HIS A 917 32.24 18.16 21.72
C HIS A 917 33.74 17.88 21.85
N ALA A 918 34.16 17.02 22.79
CA ALA A 918 35.57 16.60 22.95
C ALA A 918 36.14 15.82 21.74
N LYS A 919 35.30 15.47 20.76
CA LYS A 919 35.69 14.86 19.47
C LYS A 919 35.32 15.73 18.26
N GLY A 920 34.84 16.95 18.48
CA GLY A 920 34.47 17.91 17.43
C GLY A 920 33.13 17.66 16.75
N LEU A 921 32.29 16.77 17.30
CA LEU A 921 30.90 16.63 16.84
C LEU A 921 30.07 17.80 17.37
N LYS A 922 29.16 18.29 16.53
CA LYS A 922 28.13 19.27 16.89
C LYS A 922 26.89 18.57 17.43
N VAL A 923 26.19 19.21 18.35
CA VAL A 923 25.01 18.62 19.01
C VAL A 923 23.80 19.52 18.84
N MET A 924 22.75 18.96 18.26
CA MET A 924 21.52 19.66 17.93
C MET A 924 20.44 19.35 18.98
N ALA A 925 19.78 20.39 19.47
CA ALA A 925 18.60 20.27 20.33
C ALA A 925 17.33 20.20 19.47
N ASP A 926 16.37 19.39 19.88
CA ASP A 926 15.05 19.41 19.26
C ASP A 926 14.18 20.51 19.89
N TRP A 927 13.80 21.53 19.11
CA TRP A 927 13.03 22.69 19.57
C TRP A 927 11.58 22.57 19.09
N VAL A 928 10.68 22.47 20.06
CA VAL A 928 9.28 22.03 19.86
C VAL A 928 8.31 23.16 20.26
N PRO A 929 8.09 24.17 19.40
CA PRO A 929 7.32 25.38 19.75
C PRO A 929 5.80 25.21 19.66
N ASP A 930 5.29 24.14 19.03
CA ASP A 930 3.88 23.88 18.73
C ASP A 930 3.01 23.73 19.98
N GLN A 931 3.29 22.75 20.84
CA GLN A 931 2.32 22.27 21.81
C GLN A 931 2.86 22.06 23.23
N MET A 932 1.94 22.08 24.20
CA MET A 932 2.20 21.67 25.58
C MET A 932 1.16 20.62 26.01
N TYR A 933 1.58 19.56 26.70
CA TYR A 933 0.69 18.48 27.15
C TYR A 933 -0.02 18.80 28.47
N THR A 934 -0.87 17.88 28.94
CA THR A 934 -1.82 18.06 30.06
C THR A 934 -1.19 18.66 31.32
N PHE A 935 -1.44 19.94 31.60
CA PHE A 935 -0.90 20.62 32.77
C PHE A 935 -1.64 20.22 34.07
N PRO A 936 -1.00 20.32 35.25
CA PRO A 936 -1.55 19.83 36.51
C PRO A 936 -2.64 20.72 37.16
N LYS A 937 -2.96 21.90 36.60
CA LYS A 937 -4.09 22.72 37.05
C LYS A 937 -5.08 22.94 35.91
N GLN A 938 -6.35 22.89 36.28
CA GLN A 938 -7.47 23.12 35.38
C GLN A 938 -7.75 24.61 35.21
N GLU A 939 -8.31 24.99 34.07
CA GLU A 939 -8.78 26.35 33.76
C GLU A 939 -10.12 26.28 33.04
N VAL A 940 -11.02 27.24 33.26
CA VAL A 940 -12.28 27.34 32.50
C VAL A 940 -12.11 28.34 31.37
N VAL A 941 -12.46 27.92 30.16
CA VAL A 941 -12.29 28.69 28.91
C VAL A 941 -13.59 28.66 28.12
N THR A 942 -13.94 29.75 27.44
CA THR A 942 -15.01 29.71 26.42
C THR A 942 -14.44 29.20 25.10
N VAL A 943 -15.03 28.15 24.53
CA VAL A 943 -14.45 27.41 23.40
C VAL A 943 -15.48 27.04 22.32
N THR A 944 -14.98 26.75 21.12
CA THR A 944 -15.75 26.28 19.96
C THR A 944 -15.08 25.05 19.35
N ARG A 945 -15.84 23.99 19.07
CA ARG A 945 -15.34 22.76 18.42
C ARG A 945 -14.91 23.06 16.98
N THR A 946 -13.69 22.69 16.63
CA THR A 946 -13.05 23.00 15.36
C THR A 946 -12.37 21.79 14.74
N ASP A 947 -12.26 21.76 13.41
CA ASP A 947 -11.28 20.90 12.74
C ASP A 947 -9.84 21.42 12.98
N LYS A 948 -8.86 20.65 12.51
CA LYS A 948 -7.44 20.96 12.64
C LYS A 948 -6.98 22.33 12.06
N PHE A 949 -7.77 22.97 11.19
CA PHE A 949 -7.44 24.28 10.60
C PHE A 949 -8.03 25.47 11.37
N GLY A 950 -8.69 25.25 12.52
CA GLY A 950 -9.39 26.32 13.24
C GLY A 950 -10.76 26.69 12.65
N LYS A 951 -11.31 25.87 11.75
CA LYS A 951 -12.65 26.05 11.18
C LYS A 951 -13.71 25.39 12.08
N PRO A 952 -14.70 26.16 12.58
CA PRO A 952 -15.76 25.62 13.44
C PRO A 952 -16.55 24.46 12.80
N ILE A 953 -16.79 23.40 13.57
CA ILE A 953 -17.58 22.25 13.15
C ILE A 953 -19.07 22.61 13.18
N ALA A 954 -19.63 22.77 11.98
CA ALA A 954 -21.05 23.02 11.78
C ALA A 954 -21.91 21.99 12.56
N GLY A 955 -22.82 22.49 13.39
CA GLY A 955 -23.72 21.67 14.18
C GLY A 955 -23.07 20.81 15.27
N SER A 956 -21.91 21.22 15.82
CA SER A 956 -21.42 20.71 17.10
C SER A 956 -22.23 21.27 18.29
N GLN A 957 -22.17 20.60 19.44
CA GLN A 957 -22.77 21.06 20.69
C GLN A 957 -21.91 22.13 21.39
N ILE A 958 -20.61 22.18 21.08
CA ILE A 958 -19.62 23.09 21.69
C ILE A 958 -19.37 24.25 20.74
N ASN A 959 -19.94 25.41 21.05
CA ASN A 959 -19.91 26.61 20.21
C ASN A 959 -20.11 27.85 21.09
N HIS A 960 -19.01 28.55 21.40
CA HIS A 960 -18.93 29.56 22.46
C HIS A 960 -19.41 29.05 23.83
N SER A 961 -19.12 27.79 24.14
CA SER A 961 -19.51 27.09 25.37
C SER A 961 -18.39 27.12 26.41
N LEU A 962 -18.69 27.08 27.71
CA LEU A 962 -17.65 26.92 28.73
C LEU A 962 -17.18 25.47 28.81
N TYR A 963 -15.87 25.29 28.80
CA TYR A 963 -15.20 24.01 28.88
C TYR A 963 -14.04 24.08 29.88
N VAL A 964 -13.74 22.96 30.54
CA VAL A 964 -12.59 22.87 31.46
C VAL A 964 -11.40 22.33 30.68
N THR A 965 -10.32 23.10 30.59
CA THR A 965 -9.06 22.73 29.91
C THR A 965 -7.96 22.43 30.94
N ASP A 966 -6.89 21.78 30.49
CA ASP A 966 -5.70 21.49 31.31
C ASP A 966 -4.50 22.31 30.79
N THR A 967 -4.70 23.64 30.72
CA THR A 967 -3.81 24.66 30.13
C THR A 967 -2.92 25.39 31.15
N LYS A 968 -3.14 25.16 32.46
CA LYS A 968 -2.62 26.00 33.54
C LYS A 968 -1.48 25.27 34.25
N SER A 969 -0.24 25.65 33.92
CA SER A 969 0.97 25.05 34.49
C SER A 969 1.07 25.18 36.02
N SER A 970 2.00 24.46 36.65
CA SER A 970 2.11 24.42 38.11
C SER A 970 2.53 25.77 38.69
N GLY A 971 3.42 26.52 38.02
CA GLY A 971 3.94 27.79 38.53
C GLY A 971 4.95 27.62 39.68
N ASP A 972 5.36 26.40 39.99
CA ASP A 972 6.51 26.03 40.83
C ASP A 972 7.49 25.06 40.10
N ASP A 973 7.37 25.03 38.77
CA ASP A 973 8.14 24.26 37.78
C ASP A 973 9.38 25.02 37.24
N TYR A 974 10.13 24.41 36.32
CA TYR A 974 11.27 25.07 35.67
C TYR A 974 10.84 26.14 34.66
N GLN A 975 9.60 26.09 34.13
CA GLN A 975 8.97 27.23 33.46
C GLN A 975 8.86 28.44 34.41
N ALA A 976 8.40 28.26 35.66
CA ALA A 976 8.42 29.33 36.66
C ALA A 976 9.85 29.81 37.00
N LYS A 977 10.84 28.91 37.00
CA LYS A 977 12.25 29.27 37.21
C LYS A 977 12.83 30.10 36.06
N TYR A 978 12.81 29.57 34.82
CA TYR A 978 13.60 30.10 33.69
C TYR A 978 12.78 30.87 32.65
N GLY A 979 11.45 30.77 32.63
CA GLY A 979 10.59 31.50 31.69
C GLY A 979 10.85 33.00 31.72
N GLY A 980 11.10 33.60 30.56
CA GLY A 980 11.47 34.99 30.34
C GLY A 980 12.69 35.51 31.10
N ALA A 981 13.50 34.64 31.74
CA ALA A 981 14.59 35.04 32.64
C ALA A 981 15.79 35.70 31.92
N PHE A 982 15.99 35.40 30.64
CA PHE A 982 17.15 35.86 29.85
C PHE A 982 16.81 37.03 28.93
N LEU A 983 15.53 37.35 28.74
CA LEU A 983 15.07 38.35 27.76
C LEU A 983 15.60 39.76 27.99
N ASP A 984 15.87 40.15 29.24
CA ASP A 984 16.40 41.48 29.53
C ASP A 984 17.90 41.57 29.18
N GLU A 985 18.66 40.48 29.37
CA GLU A 985 20.06 40.36 28.91
C GLU A 985 20.15 40.28 27.39
N LEU A 986 19.28 39.48 26.75
CA LEU A 986 19.18 39.39 25.29
C LEU A 986 18.84 40.75 24.67
N LYS A 987 18.00 41.56 25.33
CA LYS A 987 17.63 42.91 24.86
C LYS A 987 18.74 43.95 25.04
N GLU A 988 19.63 43.77 26.02
CA GLU A 988 20.84 44.59 26.15
C GLU A 988 21.89 44.21 25.09
N LYS A 989 22.05 42.91 24.79
CA LYS A 989 23.01 42.39 23.81
C LYS A 989 22.59 42.60 22.34
N TYR A 990 21.32 42.35 22.04
CA TYR A 990 20.78 42.21 20.68
C TYR A 990 19.48 43.03 20.50
N PRO A 991 19.51 44.36 20.66
CA PRO A 991 18.31 45.21 20.70
C PRO A 991 17.49 45.19 19.39
N GLU A 992 18.09 44.82 18.27
CA GLU A 992 17.43 44.60 16.97
C GLU A 992 16.35 43.51 17.04
N LEU A 993 16.57 42.42 17.78
CA LEU A 993 15.59 41.32 17.92
C LEU A 993 14.27 41.81 18.55
N PHE A 994 14.36 42.82 19.42
CA PHE A 994 13.24 43.40 20.17
C PHE A 994 12.68 44.68 19.52
N THR A 995 13.09 44.97 18.27
CA THR A 995 12.61 46.12 17.50
C THR A 995 12.26 45.81 16.04
N LYS A 996 12.73 44.69 15.47
CA LYS A 996 12.17 44.11 14.24
C LYS A 996 10.67 43.82 14.44
N LYS A 997 9.85 44.16 13.44
CA LYS A 997 8.45 43.75 13.37
C LYS A 997 8.36 42.41 12.66
N GLN A 998 7.65 41.47 13.26
CA GLN A 998 7.38 40.16 12.68
C GLN A 998 6.20 40.23 11.70
N MET A 999 6.12 39.30 10.76
CA MET A 999 5.29 39.44 9.55
C MET A 999 3.83 39.05 9.76
N SER A 1000 3.55 38.06 10.61
CA SER A 1000 2.18 37.64 10.92
C SER A 1000 1.40 38.70 11.70
N THR A 1001 2.07 39.34 12.66
CA THR A 1001 1.47 40.27 13.63
C THR A 1001 1.60 41.75 13.25
N GLY A 1002 2.63 42.09 12.46
CA GLY A 1002 3.05 43.47 12.25
C GLY A 1002 3.59 44.16 13.52
N GLN A 1003 3.86 43.43 14.61
CA GLN A 1003 4.40 43.93 15.88
C GLN A 1003 5.82 43.42 16.12
N ALA A 1004 6.55 44.05 17.03
CA ALA A 1004 7.78 43.49 17.58
C ALA A 1004 7.45 42.57 18.76
N ILE A 1005 8.32 41.59 19.04
CA ILE A 1005 8.19 40.70 20.20
C ILE A 1005 8.14 41.50 21.51
N ASP A 1006 7.33 41.07 22.48
CA ASP A 1006 7.09 41.79 23.74
C ASP A 1006 7.74 41.08 24.94
N PRO A 1007 8.97 41.49 25.35
CA PRO A 1007 9.64 40.95 26.52
C PRO A 1007 9.16 41.59 27.84
N SER A 1008 8.15 42.48 27.83
CA SER A 1008 7.69 43.15 29.06
C SER A 1008 6.95 42.23 30.03
N VAL A 1009 6.34 41.16 29.50
CA VAL A 1009 5.72 40.08 30.27
C VAL A 1009 6.60 38.84 30.20
N LYS A 1010 6.85 38.18 31.34
CA LYS A 1010 7.58 36.90 31.40
C LYS A 1010 6.58 35.78 31.66
N ILE A 1011 6.55 34.72 30.85
CA ILE A 1011 5.62 33.60 31.06
C ILE A 1011 6.15 32.71 32.20
N LYS A 1012 5.85 33.09 33.44
CA LYS A 1012 6.16 32.29 34.65
C LYS A 1012 5.14 31.20 34.95
N GLN A 1013 3.98 31.27 34.31
CA GLN A 1013 2.94 30.25 34.36
C GLN A 1013 2.18 30.31 33.03
N TRP A 1014 2.14 29.20 32.31
CA TRP A 1014 1.21 28.98 31.20
C TRP A 1014 -0.25 28.98 31.68
N SER A 1015 -1.14 29.46 30.80
CA SER A 1015 -2.59 29.62 30.99
C SER A 1015 -3.26 29.85 29.62
N ALA A 1016 -4.55 29.56 29.47
CA ALA A 1016 -5.31 29.51 28.20
C ALA A 1016 -5.22 30.75 27.29
N LYS A 1017 -4.91 31.93 27.81
CA LYS A 1017 -4.66 33.16 27.02
C LYS A 1017 -3.38 33.13 26.16
N TYR A 1018 -2.53 32.12 26.32
CA TYR A 1018 -1.29 31.92 25.56
C TYR A 1018 -1.35 30.69 24.64
N PHE A 1019 -2.54 30.10 24.48
CA PHE A 1019 -2.80 28.95 23.61
C PHE A 1019 -3.87 29.32 22.59
N ASN A 1020 -3.73 28.89 21.34
CA ASN A 1020 -4.78 28.91 20.33
C ASN A 1020 -5.98 28.07 20.79
N GLY A 1021 -5.70 26.91 21.38
CA GLY A 1021 -6.72 25.98 21.82
C GLY A 1021 -6.18 24.69 22.43
N SER A 1022 -6.96 23.61 22.29
CA SER A 1022 -6.65 22.29 22.85
C SER A 1022 -7.29 21.18 22.03
N ASN A 1023 -6.72 19.98 22.06
CA ASN A 1023 -7.46 18.76 21.69
C ASN A 1023 -8.72 18.58 22.58
N ILE A 1024 -9.72 17.85 22.09
CA ILE A 1024 -10.89 17.49 22.92
C ILE A 1024 -10.47 16.52 24.05
N LEU A 1025 -10.91 16.78 25.28
CA LEU A 1025 -10.45 16.09 26.50
C LEU A 1025 -11.42 15.00 27.02
N GLY A 1026 -12.50 14.70 26.29
CA GLY A 1026 -13.48 13.69 26.68
C GLY A 1026 -14.29 14.07 27.93
N ARG A 1027 -14.48 15.37 28.17
CA ARG A 1027 -15.18 15.93 29.35
C ARG A 1027 -16.67 16.18 29.10
N GLY A 1028 -17.06 16.43 27.86
CA GLY A 1028 -18.43 16.69 27.45
C GLY A 1028 -18.85 18.15 27.49
N ALA A 1029 -19.82 18.51 26.65
CA ALA A 1029 -20.25 19.88 26.41
C ALA A 1029 -20.89 20.57 27.64
N ASP A 1030 -21.56 19.81 28.51
CA ASP A 1030 -22.24 20.32 29.71
C ASP A 1030 -21.47 20.01 31.01
N TYR A 1031 -20.16 19.73 30.93
CA TYR A 1031 -19.33 19.43 32.10
C TYR A 1031 -19.22 20.61 33.07
N VAL A 1032 -19.16 21.84 32.53
CA VAL A 1032 -19.37 23.07 33.29
C VAL A 1032 -20.87 23.27 33.43
N LEU A 1033 -21.38 23.20 34.66
CA LEU A 1033 -22.81 23.06 34.92
C LEU A 1033 -23.55 24.40 34.73
N SER A 1034 -24.71 24.34 34.08
CA SER A 1034 -25.55 25.50 33.79
C SER A 1034 -27.04 25.26 34.03
N ASP A 1035 -27.79 26.35 34.17
CA ASP A 1035 -29.22 26.37 33.92
C ASP A 1035 -29.47 26.59 32.42
N GLN A 1036 -29.90 25.53 31.72
CA GLN A 1036 -30.21 25.52 30.29
C GLN A 1036 -31.35 26.48 29.88
N VAL A 1037 -32.05 27.07 30.84
CA VAL A 1037 -33.22 27.94 30.63
C VAL A 1037 -32.81 29.40 30.53
N SER A 1038 -31.91 29.85 31.41
CA SER A 1038 -31.33 31.20 31.40
C SER A 1038 -29.98 31.28 30.69
N ASN A 1039 -29.44 30.15 30.22
CA ASN A 1039 -28.08 30.00 29.68
C ASN A 1039 -27.00 30.55 30.63
N LYS A 1040 -27.16 30.31 31.94
CA LYS A 1040 -26.23 30.75 32.97
C LYS A 1040 -25.52 29.56 33.60
N TYR A 1041 -24.20 29.55 33.50
CA TYR A 1041 -23.33 28.65 34.25
C TYR A 1041 -23.38 28.96 35.74
N PHE A 1042 -23.35 27.93 36.58
CA PHE A 1042 -23.31 28.10 38.04
C PHE A 1042 -21.93 28.55 38.48
N ASN A 1043 -21.87 29.68 39.21
CA ASN A 1043 -20.64 30.31 39.64
C ASN A 1043 -20.75 30.75 41.12
N VAL A 1044 -19.64 30.67 41.86
CA VAL A 1044 -19.54 30.98 43.30
C VAL A 1044 -18.75 32.25 43.65
N ALA A 1045 -18.30 33.01 42.66
CA ALA A 1045 -17.76 34.36 42.85
C ALA A 1045 -18.88 35.32 43.31
N SER A 1046 -18.53 36.36 44.07
CA SER A 1046 -19.50 37.21 44.78
C SER A 1046 -20.34 38.13 43.88
N ASP A 1047 -19.85 38.39 42.68
CA ASP A 1047 -20.35 39.33 41.67
C ASP A 1047 -21.13 38.63 40.56
N THR A 1048 -20.77 37.38 40.22
CA THR A 1048 -21.47 36.54 39.23
C THR A 1048 -22.33 35.42 39.86
N LEU A 1049 -22.43 35.38 41.20
CA LEU A 1049 -23.07 34.31 42.00
C LEU A 1049 -24.39 33.78 41.41
N PHE A 1050 -24.37 32.53 40.98
CA PHE A 1050 -25.54 31.81 40.48
C PHE A 1050 -25.48 30.35 40.91
N LEU A 1051 -26.51 29.87 41.62
CA LEU A 1051 -26.56 28.53 42.22
C LEU A 1051 -27.96 27.92 42.10
N PRO A 1052 -28.09 26.57 42.02
CA PRO A 1052 -29.39 25.92 42.08
C PRO A 1052 -30.14 26.16 43.39
N SER A 1053 -31.46 26.30 43.30
CA SER A 1053 -32.34 26.54 44.45
C SER A 1053 -32.31 25.43 45.51
N SER A 1054 -31.91 24.20 45.16
CA SER A 1054 -31.70 23.11 46.13
C SER A 1054 -30.54 23.39 47.08
N LEU A 1055 -29.44 23.97 46.57
CA LEU A 1055 -28.29 24.39 47.39
C LEU A 1055 -28.61 25.61 48.27
N LEU A 1056 -29.73 26.29 48.02
CA LEU A 1056 -30.28 27.34 48.87
C LEU A 1056 -31.34 26.80 49.86
N GLY A 1057 -31.66 25.51 49.79
CA GLY A 1057 -32.55 24.81 50.71
C GLY A 1057 -34.03 24.78 50.33
N LYS A 1058 -34.37 25.01 49.05
CA LYS A 1058 -35.71 24.73 48.51
C LYS A 1058 -35.78 23.28 48.01
N VAL A 1059 -36.95 22.65 48.06
CA VAL A 1059 -37.23 21.47 47.23
C VAL A 1059 -37.48 21.96 45.79
N VAL A 1060 -36.95 21.23 44.80
CA VAL A 1060 -37.10 21.55 43.38
C VAL A 1060 -37.58 20.29 42.65
N GLU A 1061 -38.71 20.40 41.94
CA GLU A 1061 -39.26 19.38 41.05
C GLU A 1061 -38.98 19.80 39.59
N SER A 1062 -37.94 19.21 39.00
CA SER A 1062 -37.35 19.59 37.70
C SER A 1062 -37.44 18.48 36.64
N GLY A 1063 -37.11 18.77 35.39
CA GLY A 1063 -37.13 17.76 34.33
C GLY A 1063 -38.49 17.58 33.67
N ILE A 1064 -38.60 16.61 32.76
CA ILE A 1064 -39.82 16.37 31.96
C ILE A 1064 -40.91 15.66 32.79
N ARG A 1065 -42.13 16.21 32.77
CA ARG A 1065 -43.33 15.69 33.46
C ARG A 1065 -44.61 15.96 32.67
N TYR A 1066 -45.63 15.13 32.84
CA TYR A 1066 -46.96 15.33 32.26
C TYR A 1066 -47.84 16.20 33.18
N ASP A 1067 -48.45 17.26 32.65
CA ASP A 1067 -49.29 18.20 33.43
C ASP A 1067 -50.80 17.90 33.37
N GLY A 1068 -51.21 16.86 32.62
CA GLY A 1068 -52.62 16.54 32.33
C GLY A 1068 -53.12 17.03 30.98
N LYS A 1069 -52.38 17.91 30.30
CA LYS A 1069 -52.61 18.39 28.92
C LYS A 1069 -51.47 17.97 27.98
N GLY A 1070 -50.22 17.98 28.46
CA GLY A 1070 -49.05 17.61 27.68
C GLY A 1070 -47.80 17.46 28.55
N TYR A 1071 -46.66 17.20 27.92
CA TYR A 1071 -45.37 17.17 28.60
C TYR A 1071 -44.78 18.57 28.71
N ILE A 1072 -44.35 18.94 29.91
CA ILE A 1072 -43.69 20.19 30.26
C ILE A 1072 -42.31 19.87 30.88
N TYR A 1073 -41.40 20.85 30.90
CA TYR A 1073 -40.13 20.75 31.63
C TYR A 1073 -40.01 21.89 32.63
N ASN A 1074 -39.50 21.59 33.82
CA ASN A 1074 -39.20 22.55 34.88
C ASN A 1074 -37.68 22.68 35.10
N SER A 1075 -37.16 23.90 35.24
CA SER A 1075 -35.72 24.16 35.50
C SER A 1075 -35.21 23.43 36.74
N SER A 1076 -34.05 22.78 36.64
CA SER A 1076 -33.30 22.24 37.80
C SER A 1076 -32.63 23.31 38.67
N ALA A 1077 -32.54 24.56 38.20
CA ALA A 1077 -32.05 25.69 38.99
C ALA A 1077 -33.14 26.41 39.78
N THR A 1078 -34.34 26.60 39.20
CA THR A 1078 -35.41 27.39 39.82
C THR A 1078 -36.68 26.62 40.16
N GLY A 1079 -37.01 25.56 39.42
CA GLY A 1079 -38.30 24.87 39.43
C GLY A 1079 -39.38 25.48 38.53
N ASP A 1080 -39.08 26.55 37.78
CA ASP A 1080 -40.06 27.22 36.90
C ASP A 1080 -40.28 26.44 35.60
N GLN A 1081 -41.52 26.49 35.07
CA GLN A 1081 -41.88 25.90 33.77
C GLN A 1081 -41.22 26.64 32.60
N VAL A 1082 -40.57 25.89 31.72
CA VAL A 1082 -39.80 26.38 30.57
C VAL A 1082 -40.66 26.57 29.31
N LYS A 1083 -40.36 27.59 28.49
CA LYS A 1083 -41.11 27.97 27.28
C LYS A 1083 -40.19 28.56 26.21
N ALA A 1084 -40.36 28.13 24.96
CA ALA A 1084 -39.55 28.52 23.80
C ALA A 1084 -38.04 28.26 23.97
N SER A 1085 -37.69 27.09 24.51
CA SER A 1085 -36.30 26.72 24.84
C SER A 1085 -35.99 25.30 24.38
N PHE A 1086 -34.73 25.10 23.98
CA PHE A 1086 -34.13 23.76 23.89
C PHE A 1086 -33.74 23.28 25.29
N ILE A 1087 -33.79 21.97 25.50
CA ILE A 1087 -33.40 21.30 26.75
C ILE A 1087 -32.67 20.00 26.39
N THR A 1088 -31.61 19.65 27.12
CA THR A 1088 -30.94 18.34 27.01
C THR A 1088 -31.05 17.59 28.33
N GLU A 1089 -31.69 16.41 28.32
CA GLU A 1089 -31.68 15.45 29.44
C GLU A 1089 -30.86 14.21 29.04
N ALA A 1090 -29.82 13.89 29.81
CA ALA A 1090 -28.92 12.74 29.59
C ALA A 1090 -28.44 12.57 28.12
N GLY A 1091 -28.13 13.69 27.44
CA GLY A 1091 -27.69 13.72 26.04
C GLY A 1091 -28.80 13.75 24.97
N ASN A 1092 -30.06 13.49 25.34
CA ASN A 1092 -31.20 13.59 24.42
C ASN A 1092 -31.66 15.06 24.36
N LEU A 1093 -31.81 15.62 23.16
CA LEU A 1093 -32.24 17.02 22.96
C LEU A 1093 -33.77 17.08 22.77
N TYR A 1094 -34.41 18.07 23.40
CA TYR A 1094 -35.85 18.35 23.35
C TYR A 1094 -36.08 19.84 23.05
N TYR A 1095 -37.30 20.20 22.67
CA TYR A 1095 -37.72 21.60 22.59
C TYR A 1095 -39.13 21.80 23.14
N PHE A 1096 -39.29 22.87 23.93
CA PHE A 1096 -40.56 23.26 24.54
C PHE A 1096 -41.10 24.51 23.85
N GLY A 1097 -42.33 24.41 23.35
CA GLY A 1097 -43.00 25.44 22.55
C GLY A 1097 -43.25 26.75 23.31
N LYS A 1098 -43.77 27.76 22.58
CA LYS A 1098 -44.10 29.09 23.14
C LYS A 1098 -45.23 29.04 24.19
N ASP A 1099 -46.01 27.97 24.19
CA ASP A 1099 -47.04 27.65 25.19
C ASP A 1099 -46.49 26.86 26.41
N GLY A 1100 -45.31 26.27 26.28
CA GLY A 1100 -44.60 25.50 27.32
C GLY A 1100 -44.73 23.99 27.22
N TYR A 1101 -45.17 23.45 26.07
CA TYR A 1101 -45.31 22.01 25.84
C TYR A 1101 -44.24 21.46 24.89
N MET A 1102 -43.82 20.23 25.15
CA MET A 1102 -42.86 19.50 24.32
C MET A 1102 -43.38 19.33 22.89
N VAL A 1103 -42.54 19.61 21.88
CA VAL A 1103 -42.90 19.43 20.47
C VAL A 1103 -42.50 18.04 19.95
N THR A 1104 -43.18 17.59 18.90
CA THR A 1104 -42.84 16.37 18.13
C THR A 1104 -42.92 16.65 16.62
N GLY A 1105 -42.41 15.74 15.79
CA GLY A 1105 -42.36 15.85 14.34
C GLY A 1105 -41.32 16.82 13.81
N ALA A 1106 -41.43 17.17 12.53
CA ALA A 1106 -40.60 18.19 11.89
C ALA A 1106 -40.98 19.60 12.39
N GLN A 1107 -39.98 20.40 12.75
CA GLN A 1107 -40.16 21.73 13.34
C GLN A 1107 -39.11 22.71 12.80
N THR A 1108 -39.53 23.93 12.46
CA THR A 1108 -38.61 25.04 12.10
C THR A 1108 -38.48 25.98 13.30
N ILE A 1109 -37.30 26.03 13.91
CA ILE A 1109 -37.02 26.79 15.13
C ILE A 1109 -35.88 27.76 14.84
N ASN A 1110 -36.12 29.06 15.05
CA ASN A 1110 -35.16 30.15 14.79
C ASN A 1110 -34.52 30.13 13.38
N GLY A 1111 -35.24 29.60 12.38
CA GLY A 1111 -34.80 29.51 10.99
C GLY A 1111 -34.16 28.16 10.61
N ALA A 1112 -33.71 27.36 11.57
CA ALA A 1112 -33.18 26.02 11.32
C ALA A 1112 -34.27 24.94 11.45
N ASN A 1113 -34.11 23.83 10.72
CA ASN A 1113 -35.04 22.71 10.74
C ASN A 1113 -34.55 21.60 11.67
N TYR A 1114 -35.47 21.01 12.42
CA TYR A 1114 -35.25 19.94 13.38
C TYR A 1114 -36.29 18.84 13.17
N PHE A 1115 -35.99 17.62 13.61
CA PHE A 1115 -36.98 16.54 13.68
C PHE A 1115 -36.99 15.92 15.07
N PHE A 1116 -38.14 15.96 15.73
CA PHE A 1116 -38.37 15.37 17.05
C PHE A 1116 -39.21 14.09 16.90
N LEU A 1117 -38.80 13.00 17.52
CA LEU A 1117 -39.51 11.71 17.50
C LEU A 1117 -40.80 11.76 18.36
N GLU A 1118 -41.58 10.67 18.37
CA GLU A 1118 -42.85 10.59 19.12
C GLU A 1118 -42.64 10.82 20.63
N ASN A 1119 -41.48 10.44 21.17
CA ASN A 1119 -41.06 10.70 22.55
C ASN A 1119 -40.53 12.12 22.81
N GLY A 1120 -40.51 13.01 21.80
CA GLY A 1120 -39.98 14.37 21.86
C GLY A 1120 -38.46 14.52 21.72
N THR A 1121 -37.71 13.42 21.55
CA THR A 1121 -36.25 13.50 21.35
C THR A 1121 -35.90 13.91 19.92
N ALA A 1122 -35.01 14.89 19.75
CA ALA A 1122 -34.49 15.31 18.46
C ALA A 1122 -33.59 14.23 17.84
N LEU A 1123 -33.63 14.09 16.52
CA LEU A 1123 -32.60 13.38 15.79
C LEU A 1123 -31.28 14.14 15.87
N ARG A 1124 -30.22 13.48 16.34
CA ARG A 1124 -28.86 14.04 16.46
C ARG A 1124 -27.86 13.10 15.81
N ASN A 1125 -26.87 13.62 15.09
CA ASN A 1125 -25.87 12.83 14.33
C ASN A 1125 -26.51 11.69 13.48
N THR A 1126 -27.70 11.93 12.92
CA THR A 1126 -28.59 10.86 12.42
C THR A 1126 -28.98 11.08 10.97
N ILE A 1127 -28.89 10.00 10.18
CA ILE A 1127 -29.46 9.94 8.82
C ILE A 1127 -30.92 9.51 8.93
N TYR A 1128 -31.85 10.33 8.43
CA TYR A 1128 -33.28 10.03 8.40
C TYR A 1128 -33.76 9.85 6.96
N THR A 1129 -34.31 8.68 6.61
CA THR A 1129 -35.00 8.47 5.34
C THR A 1129 -36.51 8.68 5.50
N ASP A 1130 -37.06 9.63 4.74
CA ASP A 1130 -38.48 10.01 4.77
C ASP A 1130 -39.39 8.98 4.05
N ALA A 1131 -40.70 9.22 4.08
CA ALA A 1131 -41.70 8.34 3.46
C ALA A 1131 -41.70 8.38 1.92
N GLN A 1132 -40.95 9.31 1.32
CA GLN A 1132 -40.75 9.48 -0.11
C GLN A 1132 -39.44 8.82 -0.59
N GLY A 1133 -38.56 8.43 0.33
CA GLY A 1133 -37.25 7.84 0.07
C GLY A 1133 -36.09 8.84 0.01
N ASN A 1134 -36.34 10.13 0.28
CA ASN A 1134 -35.26 11.12 0.45
C ASN A 1134 -34.54 10.84 1.76
N SER A 1135 -33.21 11.05 1.79
CA SER A 1135 -32.46 11.00 3.04
C SER A 1135 -32.07 12.41 3.48
N HIS A 1136 -32.11 12.66 4.78
CA HIS A 1136 -31.70 13.89 5.44
C HIS A 1136 -30.65 13.56 6.49
N TYR A 1137 -29.76 14.49 6.82
CA TYR A 1137 -28.82 14.32 7.94
C TYR A 1137 -29.02 15.43 8.97
N TYR A 1138 -29.14 15.04 10.23
CA TYR A 1138 -29.28 15.94 11.38
C TYR A 1138 -27.97 15.91 12.18
N ALA A 1139 -27.42 17.09 12.45
CA ALA A 1139 -26.12 17.30 13.09
C ALA A 1139 -26.13 16.96 14.60
N ASN A 1140 -25.00 17.15 15.29
CA ASN A 1140 -24.91 16.87 16.73
C ASN A 1140 -25.73 17.88 17.57
N ASP A 1141 -25.97 19.09 17.10
CA ASP A 1141 -26.91 20.07 17.67
C ASP A 1141 -28.39 19.85 17.27
N GLY A 1142 -28.67 18.80 16.50
CA GLY A 1142 -30.01 18.44 16.04
C GLY A 1142 -30.55 19.22 14.83
N LYS A 1143 -29.80 20.18 14.28
CA LYS A 1143 -30.19 20.87 13.03
C LYS A 1143 -30.05 19.93 11.83
N ARG A 1144 -31.01 19.98 10.91
CA ARG A 1144 -30.87 19.42 9.56
C ARG A 1144 -29.81 20.21 8.80
N TYR A 1145 -28.91 19.54 8.10
CA TYR A 1145 -28.04 20.20 7.14
C TYR A 1145 -28.85 20.73 5.95
N GLU A 1146 -28.63 22.00 5.61
CA GLU A 1146 -29.26 22.68 4.48
C GLU A 1146 -28.23 23.02 3.40
N ASN A 1147 -28.68 23.56 2.27
CA ASN A 1147 -27.84 23.85 1.10
C ASN A 1147 -27.09 25.19 1.22
N GLU A 1148 -26.13 25.30 2.14
CA GLU A 1148 -25.31 26.53 2.27
C GLU A 1148 -24.13 26.59 1.28
N ASN A 1149 -23.59 25.45 0.84
CA ASN A 1149 -22.62 25.35 -0.28
C ASN A 1149 -22.75 24.03 -1.08
N GLY A 1150 -23.86 23.31 -0.93
CA GLY A 1150 -24.01 21.94 -1.42
C GLY A 1150 -23.17 20.91 -0.66
N TYR A 1151 -21.85 21.05 -0.70
CA TYR A 1151 -20.91 20.15 -0.03
C TYR A 1151 -20.70 20.47 1.45
N GLN A 1152 -20.57 19.42 2.27
CA GLN A 1152 -20.13 19.48 3.66
C GLN A 1152 -19.11 18.38 3.93
N GLN A 1153 -18.01 18.74 4.59
CA GLN A 1153 -16.96 17.82 5.02
C GLN A 1153 -17.21 17.32 6.44
N PHE A 1154 -16.87 16.06 6.70
CA PHE A 1154 -16.88 15.37 7.99
C PHE A 1154 -15.58 14.56 8.07
N GLY A 1155 -14.57 15.07 8.79
CA GLY A 1155 -13.22 14.51 8.72
C GLY A 1155 -12.69 14.49 7.29
N ASN A 1156 -12.43 13.29 6.77
CA ASN A 1156 -12.04 13.10 5.36
C ASN A 1156 -13.22 12.83 4.41
N ASP A 1157 -14.40 12.51 4.95
CA ASP A 1157 -15.58 12.15 4.18
C ASP A 1157 -16.38 13.39 3.75
N TRP A 1158 -16.73 13.44 2.46
CA TRP A 1158 -17.53 14.52 1.89
C TRP A 1158 -18.98 14.07 1.68
N ARG A 1159 -19.95 14.86 2.12
CA ARG A 1159 -21.38 14.67 1.81
C ARG A 1159 -21.90 15.84 0.98
N TYR A 1160 -22.97 15.62 0.23
CA TYR A 1160 -23.63 16.67 -0.54
C TYR A 1160 -25.12 16.77 -0.19
N PHE A 1161 -25.62 17.99 -0.04
CA PHE A 1161 -26.98 18.33 0.37
C PHE A 1161 -27.61 19.31 -0.61
N LYS A 1162 -28.85 19.04 -1.04
CA LYS A 1162 -29.63 19.96 -1.86
C LYS A 1162 -31.04 20.10 -1.31
N ASP A 1163 -31.41 21.32 -0.94
CA ASP A 1163 -32.71 21.65 -0.33
C ASP A 1163 -33.00 20.80 0.94
N GLY A 1164 -31.91 20.44 1.64
CA GLY A 1164 -31.84 19.56 2.80
C GLY A 1164 -31.91 18.06 2.52
N ASN A 1165 -31.93 17.64 1.25
CA ASN A 1165 -31.83 16.24 0.84
C ASN A 1165 -30.36 15.85 0.64
N MET A 1166 -29.90 14.85 1.37
CA MET A 1166 -28.58 14.24 1.23
C MET A 1166 -28.53 13.40 -0.06
N ALA A 1167 -27.46 13.56 -0.84
CA ALA A 1167 -27.21 12.73 -2.01
C ALA A 1167 -26.89 11.28 -1.62
N VAL A 1168 -27.50 10.33 -2.33
CA VAL A 1168 -27.27 8.89 -2.18
C VAL A 1168 -27.37 8.25 -3.57
N GLY A 1169 -26.40 7.41 -3.93
CA GLY A 1169 -26.23 6.86 -5.27
C GLY A 1169 -25.71 7.86 -6.29
N LEU A 1170 -25.98 7.60 -7.57
CA LEU A 1170 -25.57 8.45 -8.69
C LEU A 1170 -26.33 9.78 -8.66
N THR A 1171 -25.58 10.88 -8.50
CA THR A 1171 -26.12 12.24 -8.36
C THR A 1171 -25.40 13.18 -9.32
N THR A 1172 -26.13 14.06 -10.02
CA THR A 1172 -25.52 15.10 -10.86
C THR A 1172 -25.34 16.38 -10.06
N VAL A 1173 -24.08 16.81 -9.88
CA VAL A 1173 -23.71 18.09 -9.24
C VAL A 1173 -22.96 18.94 -10.27
N ASP A 1174 -23.44 20.17 -10.50
CA ASP A 1174 -22.87 21.14 -11.46
C ASP A 1174 -22.54 20.58 -12.86
N GLY A 1175 -23.42 19.67 -13.33
CA GLY A 1175 -23.32 19.01 -14.63
C GLY A 1175 -22.48 17.73 -14.63
N ASN A 1176 -21.68 17.48 -13.59
CA ASN A 1176 -20.88 16.27 -13.44
C ASN A 1176 -21.68 15.18 -12.71
N VAL A 1177 -21.52 13.92 -13.14
CA VAL A 1177 -22.10 12.77 -12.42
C VAL A 1177 -21.11 12.34 -11.33
N GLN A 1178 -21.59 12.20 -10.12
CA GLN A 1178 -20.85 11.71 -8.95
C GLN A 1178 -21.60 10.53 -8.32
N TYR A 1179 -20.96 9.84 -7.37
CA TYR A 1179 -21.63 8.83 -6.55
C TYR A 1179 -21.43 9.15 -5.08
N PHE A 1180 -22.50 9.03 -4.31
CA PHE A 1180 -22.49 9.09 -2.85
C PHE A 1180 -22.99 7.75 -2.32
N ASP A 1181 -22.41 7.22 -1.25
CA ASP A 1181 -22.80 5.91 -0.73
C ASP A 1181 -24.11 5.96 0.08
N LYS A 1182 -24.46 4.80 0.66
CA LYS A 1182 -25.64 4.60 1.51
C LYS A 1182 -25.71 5.48 2.77
N ASP A 1183 -24.59 6.09 3.16
CA ASP A 1183 -24.42 6.98 4.31
C ASP A 1183 -24.02 8.41 3.87
N GLY A 1184 -24.22 8.71 2.58
CA GLY A 1184 -24.04 10.01 1.95
C GLY A 1184 -22.62 10.38 1.57
N VAL A 1185 -21.65 9.46 1.73
CA VAL A 1185 -20.22 9.75 1.54
C VAL A 1185 -19.84 9.68 0.07
N GLN A 1186 -19.18 10.73 -0.43
CA GLN A 1186 -18.73 10.84 -1.81
C GLN A 1186 -17.70 9.76 -2.15
N ALA A 1187 -17.87 9.13 -3.31
CA ALA A 1187 -16.86 8.27 -3.89
C ALA A 1187 -15.73 9.11 -4.49
N LYS A 1188 -14.53 8.98 -3.92
CA LYS A 1188 -13.24 9.40 -4.51
C LYS A 1188 -12.29 8.19 -4.51
N ASP A 1189 -11.51 8.05 -5.58
CA ASP A 1189 -10.64 6.89 -5.86
C ASP A 1189 -11.32 5.53 -5.66
N LYS A 1190 -12.54 5.40 -6.21
CA LYS A 1190 -13.36 4.19 -6.04
C LYS A 1190 -13.93 3.73 -7.38
N ILE A 1191 -13.64 2.49 -7.73
CA ILE A 1191 -14.43 1.71 -8.70
C ILE A 1191 -15.69 1.22 -7.97
N ILE A 1192 -16.86 1.47 -8.54
CA ILE A 1192 -18.15 1.10 -7.93
C ILE A 1192 -19.02 0.38 -8.96
N VAL A 1193 -19.53 -0.78 -8.56
CA VAL A 1193 -20.66 -1.44 -9.24
C VAL A 1193 -21.93 -0.74 -8.76
N THR A 1194 -22.50 0.14 -9.59
CA THR A 1194 -23.70 0.88 -9.21
C THR A 1194 -24.97 0.05 -9.41
N ARG A 1195 -26.09 0.49 -8.81
CA ARG A 1195 -27.36 -0.27 -8.75
C ARG A 1195 -27.99 -0.62 -10.11
N ASP A 1196 -27.52 -0.02 -11.21
CA ASP A 1196 -27.85 -0.41 -12.60
C ASP A 1196 -27.02 -1.61 -13.13
N GLY A 1197 -26.21 -2.24 -12.26
CA GLY A 1197 -25.32 -3.37 -12.60
C GLY A 1197 -24.06 -2.97 -13.35
N LYS A 1198 -23.79 -1.67 -13.50
CA LYS A 1198 -22.67 -1.15 -14.30
C LYS A 1198 -21.50 -0.73 -13.42
N VAL A 1199 -20.29 -0.93 -13.92
CA VAL A 1199 -19.06 -0.44 -13.28
C VAL A 1199 -18.76 0.98 -13.72
N ARG A 1200 -18.40 1.85 -12.76
CA ARG A 1200 -17.95 3.24 -12.96
C ARG A 1200 -16.77 3.53 -12.04
N TYR A 1201 -15.93 4.51 -12.38
CA TYR A 1201 -14.85 5.01 -11.51
C TYR A 1201 -15.02 6.50 -11.22
N PHE A 1202 -14.74 6.89 -9.97
CA PHE A 1202 -14.88 8.27 -9.49
C PHE A 1202 -13.51 8.83 -9.07
N ASP A 1203 -13.18 10.00 -9.64
CA ASP A 1203 -11.88 10.68 -9.53
C ASP A 1203 -11.42 10.91 -8.08
N GLN A 1204 -10.11 10.77 -7.85
CA GLN A 1204 -9.50 10.86 -6.52
C GLN A 1204 -9.57 12.24 -5.85
N HIS A 1205 -9.64 13.33 -6.63
CA HIS A 1205 -9.65 14.70 -6.10
C HIS A 1205 -11.08 15.24 -5.98
N ASN A 1206 -11.88 15.10 -7.03
CA ASN A 1206 -13.19 15.76 -7.17
C ASN A 1206 -14.41 14.81 -7.11
N GLY A 1207 -14.21 13.49 -7.21
CA GLY A 1207 -15.30 12.50 -7.12
C GLY A 1207 -16.22 12.44 -8.34
N ASN A 1208 -15.84 13.04 -9.48
CA ASN A 1208 -16.60 12.96 -10.72
C ASN A 1208 -16.37 11.61 -11.43
N ALA A 1209 -17.41 11.11 -12.10
CA ALA A 1209 -17.35 9.93 -12.95
C ALA A 1209 -16.41 10.18 -14.15
N VAL A 1210 -15.32 9.43 -14.20
CA VAL A 1210 -14.31 9.55 -15.27
C VAL A 1210 -14.85 8.97 -16.58
N THR A 1211 -14.53 9.60 -17.72
CA THR A 1211 -15.00 9.16 -19.06
C THR A 1211 -13.84 9.08 -20.06
N ASN A 1212 -14.00 8.26 -21.11
CA ASN A 1212 -13.06 8.08 -22.23
C ASN A 1212 -11.59 7.81 -21.81
N THR A 1213 -11.39 7.12 -20.68
CA THR A 1213 -10.10 7.03 -19.99
C THR A 1213 -9.89 5.62 -19.44
N PHE A 1214 -8.64 5.17 -19.39
CA PHE A 1214 -8.24 3.95 -18.69
C PHE A 1214 -8.00 4.21 -17.21
N ILE A 1215 -8.46 3.30 -16.37
CA ILE A 1215 -8.07 3.22 -14.95
C ILE A 1215 -7.64 1.78 -14.62
N ALA A 1216 -6.93 1.60 -13.51
CA ALA A 1216 -6.62 0.31 -12.94
C ALA A 1216 -7.23 0.19 -11.53
N ASP A 1217 -7.59 -1.02 -11.11
CA ASP A 1217 -7.89 -1.31 -9.71
C ASP A 1217 -6.62 -1.51 -8.87
N LYS A 1218 -6.78 -1.60 -7.54
CA LYS A 1218 -5.65 -1.80 -6.59
C LYS A 1218 -5.03 -3.20 -6.64
N THR A 1219 -5.44 -4.03 -7.61
CA THR A 1219 -4.86 -5.33 -7.95
C THR A 1219 -4.33 -5.37 -9.39
N GLY A 1220 -4.32 -4.24 -10.11
CA GLY A 1220 -3.76 -4.11 -11.46
C GLY A 1220 -4.69 -4.51 -12.60
N HIS A 1221 -5.98 -4.82 -12.36
CA HIS A 1221 -6.92 -5.04 -13.46
C HIS A 1221 -7.32 -3.72 -14.10
N TRP A 1222 -7.24 -3.65 -15.43
CA TRP A 1222 -7.52 -2.43 -16.19
C TRP A 1222 -8.97 -2.35 -16.63
N TYR A 1223 -9.52 -1.13 -16.67
CA TYR A 1223 -10.88 -0.84 -17.13
C TYR A 1223 -10.83 0.38 -18.06
N TYR A 1224 -11.65 0.39 -19.11
CA TYR A 1224 -11.82 1.59 -19.95
C TYR A 1224 -13.22 2.17 -19.77
N LEU A 1225 -13.32 3.37 -19.23
CA LEU A 1225 -14.59 4.08 -19.08
C LEU A 1225 -14.98 4.67 -20.43
N GLY A 1226 -16.17 4.34 -20.91
CA GLY A 1226 -16.75 4.90 -22.12
C GLY A 1226 -17.12 6.38 -21.98
N LYS A 1227 -17.71 6.91 -23.05
CA LYS A 1227 -18.20 8.30 -23.11
C LYS A 1227 -19.35 8.63 -22.13
N ASP A 1228 -19.97 7.61 -21.54
CA ASP A 1228 -21.03 7.68 -20.54
C ASP A 1228 -20.55 7.32 -19.12
N GLY A 1229 -19.22 7.22 -18.92
CA GLY A 1229 -18.58 6.94 -17.63
C GLY A 1229 -18.73 5.49 -17.15
N VAL A 1230 -19.18 4.59 -18.03
CA VAL A 1230 -19.39 3.16 -17.77
C VAL A 1230 -18.20 2.37 -18.30
N ALA A 1231 -17.70 1.40 -17.55
CA ALA A 1231 -16.68 0.47 -18.04
C ALA A 1231 -17.25 -0.34 -19.24
N VAL A 1232 -16.55 -0.28 -20.37
CA VAL A 1232 -16.96 -1.01 -21.58
C VAL A 1232 -16.77 -2.52 -21.41
N THR A 1233 -17.57 -3.31 -22.12
CA THR A 1233 -17.51 -4.78 -22.12
C THR A 1233 -17.45 -5.33 -23.55
N GLY A 1234 -17.00 -6.58 -23.70
CA GLY A 1234 -16.82 -7.24 -25.00
C GLY A 1234 -15.63 -6.72 -25.80
N ALA A 1235 -15.64 -6.99 -27.11
CA ALA A 1235 -14.61 -6.53 -28.04
C ALA A 1235 -14.81 -5.03 -28.35
N GLN A 1236 -13.74 -4.24 -28.20
CA GLN A 1236 -13.76 -2.79 -28.31
C GLN A 1236 -12.59 -2.29 -29.16
N THR A 1237 -12.68 -1.07 -29.70
CA THR A 1237 -11.56 -0.40 -30.37
C THR A 1237 -11.31 0.94 -29.72
N VAL A 1238 -10.18 1.08 -29.04
CA VAL A 1238 -9.79 2.29 -28.32
C VAL A 1238 -8.59 2.91 -29.03
N GLY A 1239 -8.79 4.07 -29.64
CA GLY A 1239 -7.81 4.74 -30.49
C GLY A 1239 -7.45 3.89 -31.73
N LYS A 1240 -6.39 3.09 -31.62
CA LYS A 1240 -5.93 2.14 -32.66
C LYS A 1240 -5.92 0.68 -32.21
N GLN A 1241 -6.03 0.42 -30.91
CA GLN A 1241 -5.93 -0.92 -30.33
C GLN A 1241 -7.28 -1.62 -30.38
N LYS A 1242 -7.27 -2.93 -30.60
CA LYS A 1242 -8.42 -3.83 -30.51
C LYS A 1242 -8.32 -4.58 -29.19
N LEU A 1243 -9.18 -4.21 -28.24
CA LEU A 1243 -9.14 -4.70 -26.86
C LEU A 1243 -10.35 -5.59 -26.60
N TYR A 1244 -10.29 -6.41 -25.56
CA TYR A 1244 -11.46 -7.11 -25.04
C TYR A 1244 -11.59 -6.87 -23.54
N PHE A 1245 -12.82 -6.68 -23.08
CA PHE A 1245 -13.17 -6.49 -21.68
C PHE A 1245 -14.22 -7.52 -21.26
N GLU A 1246 -14.05 -8.15 -20.11
CA GLU A 1246 -14.98 -9.13 -19.56
C GLU A 1246 -16.35 -8.51 -19.20
N ALA A 1247 -17.30 -9.35 -18.80
CA ALA A 1247 -18.64 -8.91 -18.39
C ALA A 1247 -18.65 -8.00 -17.14
N ASN A 1248 -17.56 -8.01 -16.35
CA ASN A 1248 -17.34 -7.11 -15.22
C ASN A 1248 -16.59 -5.81 -15.60
N GLY A 1249 -16.22 -5.63 -16.88
CA GLY A 1249 -15.47 -4.47 -17.39
C GLY A 1249 -13.95 -4.56 -17.29
N GLN A 1250 -13.37 -5.66 -16.78
CA GLN A 1250 -11.92 -5.86 -16.71
C GLN A 1250 -11.33 -6.20 -18.07
N GLN A 1251 -10.21 -5.59 -18.44
CA GLN A 1251 -9.49 -5.82 -19.69
C GLN A 1251 -8.80 -7.19 -19.66
N VAL A 1252 -9.03 -8.01 -20.68
CA VAL A 1252 -8.29 -9.26 -20.87
C VAL A 1252 -6.89 -8.94 -21.39
N LYS A 1253 -5.86 -9.41 -20.67
CA LYS A 1253 -4.45 -9.23 -21.01
C LYS A 1253 -3.69 -10.54 -20.80
N GLY A 1254 -2.90 -10.96 -21.77
CA GLY A 1254 -2.07 -12.16 -21.71
C GLY A 1254 -2.86 -13.48 -21.69
N ASP A 1255 -4.06 -13.48 -22.27
CA ASP A 1255 -4.94 -14.65 -22.33
C ASP A 1255 -5.84 -14.66 -23.58
N PHE A 1256 -6.57 -15.77 -23.76
CA PHE A 1256 -7.46 -15.99 -24.89
C PHE A 1256 -8.91 -15.61 -24.59
N VAL A 1257 -9.60 -15.11 -25.61
CA VAL A 1257 -11.07 -14.93 -25.62
C VAL A 1257 -11.68 -15.71 -26.77
N THR A 1258 -12.77 -16.42 -26.50
CA THR A 1258 -13.61 -17.04 -27.55
C THR A 1258 -14.79 -16.12 -27.85
N SER A 1259 -15.00 -15.74 -29.11
CA SER A 1259 -16.16 -14.96 -29.53
C SER A 1259 -17.42 -15.82 -29.64
N ASP A 1260 -18.60 -15.19 -29.75
CA ASP A 1260 -19.89 -15.88 -29.94
C ASP A 1260 -19.94 -16.79 -31.19
N GLU A 1261 -19.04 -16.57 -32.17
CA GLU A 1261 -18.87 -17.42 -33.36
C GLU A 1261 -17.99 -18.66 -33.11
N GLY A 1262 -17.49 -18.87 -31.89
CA GLY A 1262 -16.56 -19.94 -31.53
C GLY A 1262 -15.12 -19.72 -32.00
N LYS A 1263 -14.76 -18.49 -32.40
CA LYS A 1263 -13.39 -18.13 -32.82
C LYS A 1263 -12.56 -17.68 -31.62
N LEU A 1264 -11.36 -18.23 -31.49
CA LEU A 1264 -10.42 -17.92 -30.42
C LEU A 1264 -9.49 -16.78 -30.86
N TYR A 1265 -9.32 -15.76 -30.01
CA TYR A 1265 -8.43 -14.60 -30.22
C TYR A 1265 -7.52 -14.44 -28.99
N PHE A 1266 -6.31 -13.92 -29.16
CA PHE A 1266 -5.37 -13.67 -28.05
C PHE A 1266 -5.09 -12.18 -27.91
N TYR A 1267 -5.07 -11.70 -26.66
CA TYR A 1267 -4.84 -10.30 -26.32
C TYR A 1267 -3.53 -10.17 -25.53
N ASP A 1268 -2.73 -9.18 -25.91
CA ASP A 1268 -1.37 -8.96 -25.43
C ASP A 1268 -1.24 -8.92 -23.90
N VAL A 1269 -0.11 -9.36 -23.35
CA VAL A 1269 0.14 -9.31 -21.90
C VAL A 1269 0.40 -7.89 -21.40
N ASP A 1270 1.11 -7.08 -22.19
CA ASP A 1270 1.53 -5.73 -21.77
C ASP A 1270 0.49 -4.66 -22.14
N SER A 1271 -0.03 -4.68 -23.37
CA SER A 1271 -0.98 -3.68 -23.88
C SER A 1271 -2.45 -4.14 -23.93
N GLY A 1272 -2.72 -5.44 -23.88
CA GLY A 1272 -4.03 -6.03 -24.14
C GLY A 1272 -4.56 -5.86 -25.58
N ASP A 1273 -3.71 -5.51 -26.55
CA ASP A 1273 -4.10 -5.42 -27.97
C ASP A 1273 -4.17 -6.81 -28.64
N MET A 1274 -5.10 -6.98 -29.59
CA MET A 1274 -5.37 -8.26 -30.24
C MET A 1274 -4.27 -8.61 -31.26
N TRP A 1275 -3.48 -9.64 -30.99
CA TRP A 1275 -2.38 -10.06 -31.87
C TRP A 1275 -2.87 -10.68 -33.19
N THR A 1276 -2.08 -10.53 -34.27
CA THR A 1276 -2.41 -11.03 -35.63
C THR A 1276 -1.17 -11.53 -36.39
N ASP A 1277 -1.37 -12.42 -37.36
CA ASP A 1277 -0.37 -13.03 -38.28
C ASP A 1277 0.91 -13.59 -37.61
N THR A 1278 0.76 -14.12 -36.39
CA THR A 1278 1.87 -14.54 -35.53
C THR A 1278 1.61 -15.86 -34.81
N PHE A 1279 2.70 -16.50 -34.35
CA PHE A 1279 2.63 -17.63 -33.42
C PHE A 1279 2.60 -17.12 -31.97
N ILE A 1280 1.97 -17.91 -31.11
CA ILE A 1280 1.94 -17.74 -29.65
C ILE A 1280 2.02 -19.11 -28.98
N GLU A 1281 2.53 -19.12 -27.74
CA GLU A 1281 2.63 -20.28 -26.86
C GLU A 1281 1.86 -19.98 -25.58
N ASP A 1282 1.01 -20.91 -25.11
CA ASP A 1282 0.26 -20.74 -23.87
C ASP A 1282 1.09 -21.12 -22.62
N LYS A 1283 0.53 -20.86 -21.43
CA LYS A 1283 1.12 -21.16 -20.12
C LYS A 1283 1.40 -22.67 -19.88
N ALA A 1284 0.99 -23.55 -20.79
CA ALA A 1284 1.22 -25.00 -20.76
C ALA A 1284 2.10 -25.51 -21.93
N GLY A 1285 2.72 -24.62 -22.72
CA GLY A 1285 3.59 -24.97 -23.84
C GLY A 1285 2.86 -25.36 -25.13
N ASN A 1286 1.58 -25.03 -25.26
CA ASN A 1286 0.79 -25.30 -26.45
C ASN A 1286 0.92 -24.15 -27.46
N TRP A 1287 1.21 -24.51 -28.71
CA TRP A 1287 1.43 -23.54 -29.79
C TRP A 1287 0.15 -23.28 -30.57
N PHE A 1288 -0.09 -22.03 -30.96
CA PHE A 1288 -1.20 -21.59 -31.80
C PHE A 1288 -0.68 -20.62 -32.89
N TYR A 1289 -1.46 -20.40 -33.95
CA TYR A 1289 -1.18 -19.34 -34.93
C TYR A 1289 -2.42 -18.47 -35.14
N LEU A 1290 -2.25 -17.16 -34.99
CA LEU A 1290 -3.30 -16.16 -35.16
C LEU A 1290 -3.30 -15.70 -36.62
N GLY A 1291 -4.45 -15.71 -37.27
CA GLY A 1291 -4.63 -15.22 -38.63
C GLY A 1291 -4.43 -13.71 -38.77
N LYS A 1292 -4.56 -13.21 -40.01
CA LYS A 1292 -4.51 -11.75 -40.30
C LYS A 1292 -5.73 -10.98 -39.78
N ASP A 1293 -6.77 -11.70 -39.42
CA ASP A 1293 -7.96 -11.25 -38.71
C ASP A 1293 -7.83 -11.39 -37.18
N GLY A 1294 -6.78 -12.07 -36.69
CA GLY A 1294 -6.51 -12.36 -35.27
C GLY A 1294 -7.09 -13.68 -34.77
N ALA A 1295 -7.89 -14.39 -35.57
CA ALA A 1295 -8.49 -15.64 -35.15
C ALA A 1295 -7.46 -16.78 -35.19
N ALA A 1296 -7.43 -17.63 -34.16
CA ALA A 1296 -6.59 -18.82 -34.14
C ALA A 1296 -7.01 -19.78 -35.28
N VAL A 1297 -6.07 -20.12 -36.15
CA VAL A 1297 -6.36 -20.96 -37.32
C VAL A 1297 -6.57 -22.43 -36.91
N THR A 1298 -7.46 -23.12 -37.61
CA THR A 1298 -7.75 -24.54 -37.40
C THR A 1298 -7.51 -25.36 -38.68
N GLY A 1299 -7.38 -26.68 -38.54
CA GLY A 1299 -7.18 -27.61 -39.65
C GLY A 1299 -5.76 -27.59 -40.22
N ALA A 1300 -5.62 -28.07 -41.46
CA ALA A 1300 -4.34 -28.11 -42.18
C ALA A 1300 -4.01 -26.72 -42.75
N GLN A 1301 -2.84 -26.19 -42.43
CA GLN A 1301 -2.42 -24.84 -42.80
C GLN A 1301 -1.02 -24.83 -43.41
N THR A 1302 -0.74 -23.85 -44.28
CA THR A 1302 0.61 -23.63 -44.83
C THR A 1302 1.10 -22.25 -44.40
N ILE A 1303 1.88 -22.20 -43.33
CA ILE A 1303 2.33 -20.96 -42.69
C ILE A 1303 3.83 -20.81 -42.92
N ARG A 1304 4.24 -19.67 -43.51
CA ARG A 1304 5.65 -19.34 -43.82
C ARG A 1304 6.40 -20.47 -44.57
N GLY A 1305 5.66 -21.28 -45.33
CA GLY A 1305 6.15 -22.43 -46.11
C GLY A 1305 5.96 -23.81 -45.47
N GLN A 1306 5.79 -23.88 -44.13
CA GLN A 1306 5.66 -25.14 -43.40
C GLN A 1306 4.23 -25.70 -43.47
N LYS A 1307 4.09 -27.02 -43.60
CA LYS A 1307 2.80 -27.72 -43.57
C LYS A 1307 2.44 -28.13 -42.15
N LEU A 1308 1.61 -27.34 -41.48
CA LEU A 1308 1.23 -27.51 -40.08
C LEU A 1308 -0.23 -28.00 -39.99
N TYR A 1309 -0.64 -28.48 -38.82
CA TYR A 1309 -2.04 -28.78 -38.51
C TYR A 1309 -2.41 -28.29 -37.11
N PHE A 1310 -3.58 -27.69 -37.00
CA PHE A 1310 -4.14 -27.17 -35.75
C PHE A 1310 -5.47 -27.86 -35.46
N LYS A 1311 -5.70 -28.25 -34.21
CA LYS A 1311 -6.92 -28.89 -33.72
C LYS A 1311 -8.12 -27.94 -33.80
N ALA A 1312 -9.32 -28.43 -33.53
CA ALA A 1312 -10.54 -27.62 -33.53
C ALA A 1312 -10.52 -26.47 -32.50
N ASN A 1313 -9.74 -26.59 -31.43
CA ASN A 1313 -9.48 -25.54 -30.43
C ASN A 1313 -8.26 -24.65 -30.77
N GLY A 1314 -7.74 -24.69 -32.00
CA GLY A 1314 -6.60 -23.87 -32.45
C GLY A 1314 -5.20 -24.37 -32.05
N GLN A 1315 -5.09 -25.41 -31.21
CA GLN A 1315 -3.79 -25.96 -30.76
C GLN A 1315 -3.05 -26.69 -31.89
N GLN A 1316 -1.77 -26.37 -32.13
CA GLN A 1316 -0.89 -27.05 -33.08
C GLN A 1316 -0.67 -28.52 -32.69
N VAL A 1317 -0.74 -29.43 -33.66
CA VAL A 1317 -0.37 -30.83 -33.47
C VAL A 1317 1.14 -31.00 -33.65
N LYS A 1318 1.80 -31.49 -32.59
CA LYS A 1318 3.24 -31.77 -32.57
C LYS A 1318 3.43 -33.20 -32.03
N GLY A 1319 4.16 -34.03 -32.76
CA GLY A 1319 4.55 -35.39 -32.34
C GLY A 1319 3.50 -36.49 -32.49
N ASP A 1320 2.36 -36.20 -33.12
CA ASP A 1320 1.21 -37.11 -33.18
C ASP A 1320 0.56 -37.20 -34.57
N ILE A 1321 -0.39 -38.13 -34.72
CA ILE A 1321 -1.15 -38.33 -35.97
C ILE A 1321 -2.45 -37.52 -36.05
N VAL A 1322 -2.85 -37.20 -37.27
CA VAL A 1322 -4.16 -36.62 -37.58
C VAL A 1322 -4.81 -37.38 -38.72
N LYS A 1323 -6.05 -37.84 -38.53
CA LYS A 1323 -6.90 -38.32 -39.63
C LYS A 1323 -7.62 -37.13 -40.27
N GLY A 1324 -7.28 -36.81 -41.51
CA GLY A 1324 -7.93 -35.73 -42.25
C GLY A 1324 -9.39 -36.03 -42.59
N THR A 1325 -10.12 -35.00 -43.02
CA THR A 1325 -11.50 -35.13 -43.56
C THR A 1325 -11.56 -35.99 -44.83
N ASP A 1326 -10.44 -36.16 -45.53
CA ASP A 1326 -10.22 -37.11 -46.63
C ASP A 1326 -9.98 -38.56 -46.15
N GLY A 1327 -10.14 -38.83 -44.86
CA GLY A 1327 -9.92 -40.13 -44.23
C GLY A 1327 -8.46 -40.54 -44.07
N LYS A 1328 -7.52 -39.78 -44.63
CA LYS A 1328 -6.08 -40.10 -44.65
C LYS A 1328 -5.39 -39.68 -43.35
N ILE A 1329 -4.69 -40.63 -42.71
CA ILE A 1329 -3.89 -40.41 -41.51
C ILE A 1329 -2.53 -39.83 -41.90
N ARG A 1330 -2.13 -38.72 -41.28
CA ARG A 1330 -0.84 -38.01 -41.45
C ARG A 1330 -0.13 -37.89 -40.10
N TYR A 1331 1.17 -37.64 -40.06
CA TYR A 1331 1.93 -37.39 -38.83
C TYR A 1331 2.64 -36.04 -38.88
N TYR A 1332 2.75 -35.37 -37.74
CA TYR A 1332 3.40 -34.06 -37.58
C TYR A 1332 4.56 -34.16 -36.58
N ASP A 1333 5.72 -33.58 -36.90
CA ASP A 1333 6.95 -33.79 -36.13
C ASP A 1333 6.86 -33.29 -34.68
N ALA A 1334 7.55 -33.97 -33.76
CA ALA A 1334 7.53 -33.67 -32.34
C ALA A 1334 8.13 -32.29 -31.98
N LYS A 1335 9.11 -31.79 -32.76
CA LYS A 1335 9.77 -30.52 -32.47
C LYS A 1335 9.17 -29.36 -33.26
N SER A 1336 8.95 -29.53 -34.58
CA SER A 1336 8.44 -28.45 -35.45
C SER A 1336 6.92 -28.44 -35.63
N GLY A 1337 6.23 -29.57 -35.46
CA GLY A 1337 4.84 -29.74 -35.86
C GLY A 1337 4.61 -29.72 -37.37
N GLU A 1338 5.65 -29.93 -38.17
CA GLU A 1338 5.55 -30.01 -39.64
C GLU A 1338 5.19 -31.43 -40.12
N GLN A 1339 4.38 -31.53 -41.18
CA GLN A 1339 3.97 -32.81 -41.76
C GLN A 1339 5.18 -33.64 -42.22
N VAL A 1340 5.26 -34.88 -41.73
CA VAL A 1340 6.33 -35.83 -42.05
C VAL A 1340 5.98 -36.66 -43.29
N PHE A 1341 7.01 -37.01 -44.07
CA PHE A 1341 6.94 -37.85 -45.27
C PHE A 1341 7.99 -38.96 -45.20
N ASN A 1342 7.69 -40.13 -45.78
CA ASN A 1342 8.63 -41.27 -45.94
C ASN A 1342 9.39 -41.66 -44.65
N LYS A 1343 8.68 -41.87 -43.54
CA LYS A 1343 9.25 -42.15 -42.22
C LYS A 1343 8.38 -43.13 -41.44
N THR A 1344 9.00 -44.07 -40.73
CA THR A 1344 8.32 -44.84 -39.68
C THR A 1344 8.32 -44.01 -38.40
N VAL A 1345 7.14 -43.84 -37.79
CA VAL A 1345 6.93 -42.97 -36.62
C VAL A 1345 6.14 -43.71 -35.55
N LYS A 1346 6.35 -43.33 -34.29
CA LYS A 1346 5.52 -43.77 -33.16
C LYS A 1346 4.64 -42.59 -32.75
N ALA A 1347 3.32 -42.79 -32.73
CA ALA A 1347 2.35 -41.75 -32.36
C ALA A 1347 2.14 -41.69 -30.84
N ALA A 1348 1.37 -40.71 -30.36
CA ALA A 1348 1.07 -40.56 -28.93
C ALA A 1348 0.30 -41.77 -28.36
N ASP A 1349 -0.49 -42.44 -29.19
CA ASP A 1349 -1.20 -43.69 -28.86
C ASP A 1349 -0.29 -44.94 -28.73
N GLY A 1350 1.02 -44.75 -28.89
CA GLY A 1350 2.04 -45.78 -28.78
C GLY A 1350 2.17 -46.71 -30.00
N LYS A 1351 1.28 -46.62 -31.00
CA LYS A 1351 1.34 -47.44 -32.21
C LYS A 1351 2.41 -46.93 -33.17
N THR A 1352 2.93 -47.86 -33.97
CA THR A 1352 3.92 -47.55 -35.02
C THR A 1352 3.22 -47.43 -36.36
N TYR A 1353 3.36 -46.27 -37.01
CA TYR A 1353 2.80 -45.96 -38.32
C TYR A 1353 3.92 -45.83 -39.36
N VAL A 1354 3.70 -46.39 -40.55
CA VAL A 1354 4.59 -46.19 -41.71
C VAL A 1354 3.99 -45.09 -42.57
N ILE A 1355 4.62 -43.91 -42.57
CA ILE A 1355 4.18 -42.75 -43.36
C ILE A 1355 4.82 -42.79 -44.74
N GLY A 1356 4.01 -42.88 -45.80
CA GLY A 1356 4.45 -42.99 -47.18
C GLY A 1356 5.01 -41.70 -47.79
N ASN A 1357 5.37 -41.78 -49.07
CA ASN A 1357 5.90 -40.64 -49.85
C ASN A 1357 4.86 -39.53 -50.08
N ASP A 1358 3.56 -39.81 -49.98
CA ASP A 1358 2.49 -38.81 -50.03
C ASP A 1358 2.15 -38.22 -48.64
N GLY A 1359 2.85 -38.65 -47.59
CA GLY A 1359 2.65 -38.20 -46.22
C GLY A 1359 1.51 -38.91 -45.49
N VAL A 1360 1.05 -40.06 -45.98
CA VAL A 1360 -0.10 -40.83 -45.44
C VAL A 1360 0.33 -42.15 -44.82
N ALA A 1361 -0.31 -42.56 -43.72
CA ALA A 1361 -0.04 -43.81 -43.03
C ALA A 1361 -0.72 -45.04 -43.67
N VAL A 1362 -0.06 -46.21 -43.60
CA VAL A 1362 -0.56 -47.49 -44.13
C VAL A 1362 -0.60 -48.63 -43.09
N ASP A 1363 -1.41 -49.66 -43.35
CA ASP A 1363 -1.71 -50.79 -42.45
C ASP A 1363 -0.63 -51.89 -42.49
N PRO A 1364 -0.11 -52.38 -41.34
CA PRO A 1364 0.92 -53.41 -41.28
C PRO A 1364 0.43 -54.86 -41.48
N SER A 1365 -0.86 -55.12 -41.69
CA SER A 1365 -1.40 -56.49 -41.92
C SER A 1365 -1.20 -57.01 -43.37
N VAL A 1366 -0.67 -56.17 -44.26
CA VAL A 1366 -0.64 -56.39 -45.72
C VAL A 1366 0.61 -57.18 -46.21
N VAL A 1367 1.59 -57.46 -45.33
CA VAL A 1367 2.93 -58.04 -45.67
C VAL A 1367 2.97 -59.52 -46.10
N LYS A 1368 1.86 -60.13 -46.56
CA LYS A 1368 1.89 -61.48 -47.16
C LYS A 1368 2.72 -61.46 -48.44
N GLY A 1369 3.65 -62.41 -48.59
CA GLY A 1369 4.51 -62.47 -49.79
C GLY A 1369 5.43 -61.26 -49.95
N GLN A 1370 5.74 -60.53 -48.87
CA GLN A 1370 6.61 -59.36 -48.87
C GLN A 1370 7.82 -59.58 -47.95
N THR A 1371 8.89 -58.84 -48.23
CA THR A 1371 10.04 -58.72 -47.34
C THR A 1371 9.91 -57.53 -46.39
N PHE A 1372 10.62 -57.61 -45.27
CA PHE A 1372 10.71 -56.54 -44.28
C PHE A 1372 12.08 -56.60 -43.60
N LYS A 1373 12.54 -55.50 -43.00
CA LYS A 1373 13.71 -55.54 -42.13
C LYS A 1373 13.26 -55.81 -40.70
N ASP A 1374 13.89 -56.78 -40.04
CA ASP A 1374 13.74 -56.93 -38.59
C ASP A 1374 14.54 -55.86 -37.82
N ALA A 1375 14.43 -55.85 -36.49
CA ALA A 1375 15.11 -54.87 -35.64
C ALA A 1375 16.66 -54.93 -35.70
N SER A 1376 17.25 -56.01 -36.22
CA SER A 1376 18.70 -56.09 -36.49
C SER A 1376 19.10 -55.54 -37.87
N GLY A 1377 18.13 -55.02 -38.63
CA GLY A 1377 18.29 -54.60 -40.02
C GLY A 1377 18.35 -55.74 -41.03
N ALA A 1378 18.28 -57.00 -40.58
CA ALA A 1378 18.30 -58.17 -41.44
C ALA A 1378 17.00 -58.29 -42.23
N LEU A 1379 17.11 -58.53 -43.54
CA LEU A 1379 15.96 -58.70 -44.41
C LEU A 1379 15.33 -60.08 -44.22
N ARG A 1380 14.04 -60.09 -43.87
CA ARG A 1380 13.20 -61.26 -43.63
C ARG A 1380 12.07 -61.31 -44.65
N PHE A 1381 11.39 -62.45 -44.72
CA PHE A 1381 10.31 -62.69 -45.69
C PHE A 1381 9.15 -63.46 -45.07
N TYR A 1382 7.93 -62.98 -45.29
CA TYR A 1382 6.71 -63.75 -45.05
C TYR A 1382 6.26 -64.38 -46.37
N ASN A 1383 6.07 -65.70 -46.38
CA ASN A 1383 5.54 -66.39 -47.57
C ASN A 1383 4.09 -65.96 -47.88
N LEU A 1384 3.53 -66.42 -49.00
CA LEU A 1384 2.15 -66.15 -49.41
C LEU A 1384 1.08 -66.60 -48.40
N LYS A 1385 1.41 -67.47 -47.44
CA LYS A 1385 0.54 -67.88 -46.33
C LYS A 1385 0.65 -66.95 -45.10
N GLY A 1386 1.51 -65.94 -45.13
CA GLY A 1386 1.79 -65.05 -43.99
C GLY A 1386 2.71 -65.67 -42.93
N GLN A 1387 3.51 -66.69 -43.27
CA GLN A 1387 4.42 -67.36 -42.34
C GLN A 1387 5.87 -66.92 -42.59
N LEU A 1388 6.60 -66.60 -41.51
CA LEU A 1388 8.00 -66.19 -41.56
C LEU A 1388 8.86 -67.36 -42.06
N VAL A 1389 9.62 -67.14 -43.14
CA VAL A 1389 10.45 -68.19 -43.73
C VAL A 1389 11.81 -68.28 -43.04
N THR A 1390 12.10 -69.44 -42.45
CA THR A 1390 13.36 -69.76 -41.76
C THR A 1390 14.27 -70.72 -42.54
N GLY A 1391 13.71 -71.52 -43.44
CA GLY A 1391 14.47 -72.44 -44.30
C GLY A 1391 15.19 -71.72 -45.45
N SER A 1392 16.15 -72.41 -46.07
CA SER A 1392 16.81 -71.93 -47.29
C SER A 1392 16.07 -72.42 -48.54
N GLY A 1393 15.83 -71.55 -49.53
CA GLY A 1393 15.14 -71.91 -50.77
C GLY A 1393 14.55 -70.73 -51.54
N TRP A 1394 13.94 -71.06 -52.69
CA TRP A 1394 13.20 -70.13 -53.54
C TRP A 1394 11.74 -70.00 -53.10
N TYR A 1395 11.24 -68.77 -53.04
CA TYR A 1395 9.84 -68.49 -52.70
C TYR A 1395 9.27 -67.37 -53.59
N GLU A 1396 8.00 -67.49 -53.96
CA GLU A 1396 7.27 -66.49 -54.75
C GLU A 1396 6.70 -65.38 -53.85
N THR A 1397 6.76 -64.14 -54.31
CA THR A 1397 6.25 -62.93 -53.64
C THR A 1397 4.81 -62.63 -54.06
N ALA A 1398 4.14 -61.71 -53.34
CA ALA A 1398 2.78 -61.27 -53.71
C ALA A 1398 2.69 -60.55 -55.07
N ASN A 1399 3.84 -60.14 -55.65
CA ASN A 1399 3.93 -59.47 -56.95
C ASN A 1399 4.37 -60.42 -58.08
N HIS A 1400 4.44 -61.74 -57.84
CA HIS A 1400 4.99 -62.77 -58.76
C HIS A 1400 6.50 -62.61 -59.10
N ASP A 1401 7.21 -61.68 -58.48
CA ASP A 1401 8.68 -61.75 -58.33
C ASP A 1401 9.05 -62.92 -57.40
N TRP A 1402 10.33 -63.30 -57.38
CA TRP A 1402 10.86 -64.37 -56.54
C TRP A 1402 11.88 -63.83 -55.52
N VAL A 1403 11.98 -64.46 -54.36
CA VAL A 1403 13.06 -64.24 -53.38
C VAL A 1403 13.82 -65.55 -53.16
N TYR A 1404 15.12 -65.45 -52.87
CA TYR A 1404 15.85 -66.57 -52.28
C TYR A 1404 16.15 -66.28 -50.81
N ILE A 1405 15.72 -67.19 -49.95
CA ILE A 1405 16.01 -67.16 -48.52
C ILE A 1405 17.20 -68.07 -48.27
N GLN A 1406 18.15 -67.64 -47.44
CA GLN A 1406 19.25 -68.46 -46.93
C GLN A 1406 19.30 -68.30 -45.41
N SER A 1407 19.16 -69.41 -44.67
CA SER A 1407 19.13 -69.43 -43.20
C SER A 1407 18.18 -68.38 -42.58
N GLY A 1408 16.99 -68.24 -43.18
CA GLY A 1408 15.95 -67.33 -42.71
C GLY A 1408 16.19 -65.84 -42.98
N LYS A 1409 17.14 -65.49 -43.86
CA LYS A 1409 17.35 -64.13 -44.37
C LYS A 1409 17.14 -64.10 -45.88
N ALA A 1410 16.42 -63.10 -46.39
CA ALA A 1410 16.32 -62.87 -47.83
C ALA A 1410 17.64 -62.31 -48.36
N LEU A 1411 18.18 -62.90 -49.42
CA LEU A 1411 19.43 -62.44 -50.03
C LEU A 1411 19.24 -61.11 -50.76
N THR A 1412 20.30 -60.31 -50.83
CA THR A 1412 20.35 -59.03 -51.54
C THR A 1412 21.69 -58.90 -52.28
N GLY A 1413 21.73 -58.08 -53.33
CA GLY A 1413 22.91 -57.89 -54.18
C GLY A 1413 23.15 -59.03 -55.17
N GLU A 1414 24.37 -59.10 -55.70
CA GLU A 1414 24.85 -60.16 -56.60
C GLU A 1414 25.06 -61.46 -55.83
N GLN A 1415 24.54 -62.58 -56.35
CA GLN A 1415 24.57 -63.90 -55.72
C GLN A 1415 24.73 -64.99 -56.79
N THR A 1416 25.57 -66.00 -56.54
CA THR A 1416 25.64 -67.19 -57.41
C THR A 1416 24.90 -68.35 -56.74
N ILE A 1417 23.81 -68.81 -57.36
CA ILE A 1417 22.94 -69.86 -56.82
C ILE A 1417 22.79 -70.96 -57.88
N ASN A 1418 23.13 -72.21 -57.53
CA ASN A 1418 23.10 -73.36 -58.44
C ASN A 1418 23.84 -73.15 -59.78
N GLY A 1419 24.89 -72.32 -59.78
CA GLY A 1419 25.68 -71.97 -60.98
C GLY A 1419 25.14 -70.79 -61.80
N GLN A 1420 23.96 -70.25 -61.46
CA GLN A 1420 23.40 -69.06 -62.11
C GLN A 1420 23.89 -67.78 -61.39
N HIS A 1421 24.17 -66.73 -62.15
CA HIS A 1421 24.58 -65.42 -61.65
C HIS A 1421 23.34 -64.52 -61.55
N LEU A 1422 22.86 -64.30 -60.33
CA LEU A 1422 21.57 -63.67 -60.05
C LEU A 1422 21.78 -62.36 -59.28
N TYR A 1423 20.79 -61.47 -59.35
CA TYR A 1423 20.75 -60.25 -58.52
C TYR A 1423 19.44 -60.17 -57.76
N PHE A 1424 19.52 -59.78 -56.49
CA PHE A 1424 18.37 -59.48 -55.65
C PHE A 1424 18.39 -58.01 -55.24
N LYS A 1425 17.27 -57.31 -55.36
CA LYS A 1425 17.09 -55.89 -54.99
C LYS A 1425 17.36 -55.68 -53.48
N LYS A 1426 17.33 -54.41 -53.01
CA LYS A 1426 17.52 -54.10 -51.56
C LYS A 1426 16.34 -54.58 -50.68
N ASP A 1427 15.22 -54.90 -51.31
CA ASP A 1427 14.04 -55.59 -50.78
C ASP A 1427 14.10 -57.11 -51.03
N GLY A 1428 15.20 -57.65 -51.56
CA GLY A 1428 15.40 -59.08 -51.79
C GLY A 1428 14.65 -59.69 -52.98
N HIS A 1429 13.86 -58.91 -53.74
CA HIS A 1429 13.22 -59.42 -54.96
C HIS A 1429 14.25 -59.68 -56.06
N GLN A 1430 14.21 -60.86 -56.68
CA GLN A 1430 15.06 -61.26 -57.79
C GLN A 1430 14.82 -60.33 -58.98
N VAL A 1431 15.91 -59.91 -59.62
CA VAL A 1431 15.85 -59.12 -60.84
C VAL A 1431 15.73 -60.03 -62.06
N LYS A 1432 14.68 -59.81 -62.85
CA LYS A 1432 14.45 -60.48 -64.14
C LYS A 1432 14.07 -59.44 -65.19
N GLY A 1433 14.65 -59.53 -66.39
CA GLY A 1433 14.32 -58.65 -67.52
C GLY A 1433 14.75 -57.19 -67.36
N GLN A 1434 15.70 -56.91 -66.47
CA GLN A 1434 16.06 -55.57 -66.02
C GLN A 1434 17.57 -55.35 -65.99
N LEU A 1435 17.96 -54.08 -66.13
CA LEU A 1435 19.33 -53.61 -65.97
C LEU A 1435 19.59 -53.26 -64.51
N VAL A 1436 20.75 -53.65 -63.98
CA VAL A 1436 21.18 -53.35 -62.61
C VAL A 1436 22.57 -52.74 -62.65
N THR A 1437 22.81 -51.70 -61.86
CA THR A 1437 24.18 -51.22 -61.61
C THR A 1437 24.68 -51.85 -60.32
N GLY A 1438 25.78 -52.61 -60.38
CA GLY A 1438 26.43 -53.19 -59.22
C GLY A 1438 27.11 -52.14 -58.34
N THR A 1439 27.61 -52.57 -57.18
CA THR A 1439 28.37 -51.69 -56.26
C THR A 1439 29.72 -51.25 -56.84
N ASP A 1440 30.21 -51.92 -57.89
CA ASP A 1440 31.35 -51.54 -58.71
C ASP A 1440 31.04 -50.46 -59.77
N GLY A 1441 29.80 -49.98 -59.83
CA GLY A 1441 29.36 -48.98 -60.82
C GLY A 1441 29.14 -49.53 -62.23
N LYS A 1442 29.38 -50.83 -62.46
CA LYS A 1442 29.14 -51.48 -63.76
C LYS A 1442 27.67 -51.89 -63.89
N VAL A 1443 27.13 -51.76 -65.10
CA VAL A 1443 25.77 -52.21 -65.42
C VAL A 1443 25.80 -53.68 -65.84
N ARG A 1444 24.87 -54.50 -65.36
CA ARG A 1444 24.62 -55.91 -65.69
C ARG A 1444 23.16 -56.05 -66.14
N TYR A 1445 22.84 -57.05 -66.95
CA TYR A 1445 21.44 -57.40 -67.28
C TYR A 1445 21.16 -58.83 -66.83
N TYR A 1446 19.98 -59.04 -66.24
CA TYR A 1446 19.51 -60.34 -65.79
C TYR A 1446 18.31 -60.76 -66.63
N ASP A 1447 18.34 -61.97 -67.17
CA ASP A 1447 17.44 -62.38 -68.25
C ASP A 1447 15.96 -62.37 -67.82
N ALA A 1448 15.06 -62.08 -68.77
CA ALA A 1448 13.63 -62.02 -68.50
C ALA A 1448 13.07 -63.38 -68.04
N ASN A 1449 13.60 -64.49 -68.57
CA ASN A 1449 13.07 -65.81 -68.33
C ASN A 1449 13.71 -66.49 -67.11
N SER A 1450 15.04 -66.46 -66.99
CA SER A 1450 15.77 -67.10 -65.88
C SER A 1450 16.12 -66.17 -64.71
N GLY A 1451 16.30 -64.87 -64.96
CA GLY A 1451 16.96 -63.95 -64.02
C GLY A 1451 18.47 -64.14 -63.92
N ASP A 1452 19.08 -64.88 -64.86
CA ASP A 1452 20.51 -65.16 -64.94
C ASP A 1452 21.25 -64.07 -65.74
N GLN A 1453 22.49 -63.75 -65.37
CA GLN A 1453 23.23 -62.64 -65.95
C GLN A 1453 23.56 -62.88 -67.43
N ALA A 1454 23.37 -61.85 -68.26
CA ALA A 1454 23.76 -61.88 -69.65
C ALA A 1454 25.27 -61.68 -69.84
N PHE A 1455 25.91 -62.68 -70.45
CA PHE A 1455 27.29 -62.61 -70.94
C PHE A 1455 27.30 -62.73 -72.48
N ASN A 1456 28.21 -62.02 -73.14
CA ASN A 1456 28.45 -62.07 -74.59
C ASN A 1456 27.20 -61.88 -75.50
N LYS A 1457 26.20 -61.10 -75.07
CA LYS A 1457 24.96 -60.87 -75.83
C LYS A 1457 24.50 -59.41 -75.81
N SER A 1458 23.91 -58.97 -76.92
CA SER A 1458 23.13 -57.72 -76.97
C SER A 1458 21.75 -57.92 -76.35
N VAL A 1459 21.26 -56.91 -75.62
CA VAL A 1459 19.92 -56.88 -75.04
C VAL A 1459 19.32 -55.49 -75.18
N THR A 1460 18.11 -55.40 -75.71
CA THR A 1460 17.34 -54.16 -75.75
C THR A 1460 16.37 -54.10 -74.58
N VAL A 1461 16.49 -53.05 -73.76
CA VAL A 1461 15.63 -52.82 -72.58
C VAL A 1461 15.13 -51.37 -72.65
N ASN A 1462 13.81 -51.18 -72.53
CA ASN A 1462 13.15 -49.87 -72.63
C ASN A 1462 13.61 -49.04 -73.86
N GLY A 1463 13.75 -49.71 -75.01
CA GLY A 1463 14.14 -49.09 -76.28
C GLY A 1463 15.64 -48.80 -76.47
N LYS A 1464 16.49 -48.98 -75.45
CA LYS A 1464 17.95 -48.78 -75.55
C LYS A 1464 18.65 -50.15 -75.55
N THR A 1465 19.51 -50.38 -76.53
CA THR A 1465 20.29 -51.62 -76.66
C THR A 1465 21.62 -51.51 -75.96
N TYR A 1466 21.92 -52.50 -75.12
CA TYR A 1466 23.17 -52.62 -74.37
C TYR A 1466 23.88 -53.90 -74.81
N TYR A 1467 25.20 -53.82 -75.01
CA TYR A 1467 26.04 -54.98 -75.29
C TYR A 1467 26.75 -55.43 -74.02
N PHE A 1468 26.55 -56.69 -73.64
CA PHE A 1468 27.19 -57.31 -72.47
C PHE A 1468 28.41 -58.11 -72.91
N GLY A 1469 29.58 -57.75 -72.39
CA GLY A 1469 30.85 -58.39 -72.74
C GLY A 1469 31.02 -59.78 -72.13
N ASN A 1470 32.25 -60.28 -72.19
CA ASN A 1470 32.65 -61.54 -71.57
C ASN A 1470 32.72 -61.47 -70.03
N ASP A 1471 32.85 -60.28 -69.44
CA ASP A 1471 32.67 -60.05 -68.00
C ASP A 1471 31.20 -59.86 -67.58
N GLY A 1472 30.27 -59.95 -68.55
CA GLY A 1472 28.82 -59.84 -68.32
C GLY A 1472 28.35 -58.43 -67.99
N THR A 1473 29.17 -57.41 -68.25
CA THR A 1473 28.83 -56.01 -67.99
C THR A 1473 28.60 -55.20 -69.26
N ALA A 1474 27.71 -54.22 -69.17
CA ALA A 1474 27.29 -53.36 -70.27
C ALA A 1474 28.32 -52.27 -70.54
N GLN A 1475 28.83 -52.23 -71.76
CA GLN A 1475 29.88 -51.28 -72.14
C GLN A 1475 29.32 -49.89 -72.49
N THR A 1476 28.98 -49.14 -71.44
CA THR A 1476 28.87 -47.65 -71.37
C THR A 1476 27.78 -46.97 -72.24
N ALA A 1477 27.23 -45.80 -71.89
CA ALA A 1477 27.54 -44.84 -70.83
C ALA A 1477 26.26 -44.32 -70.12
N GLY A 1478 26.43 -43.76 -68.93
CA GLY A 1478 25.33 -43.14 -68.15
C GLY A 1478 24.86 -41.80 -68.73
N ASN A 1479 23.56 -41.53 -68.61
CA ASN A 1479 22.93 -40.32 -69.17
C ASN A 1479 23.30 -39.07 -68.34
N PRO A 1480 23.94 -38.03 -68.91
CA PRO A 1480 24.39 -36.86 -68.16
C PRO A 1480 23.26 -35.84 -67.91
N LYS A 1481 23.06 -35.44 -66.65
CA LYS A 1481 22.07 -34.41 -66.25
C LYS A 1481 22.38 -33.05 -66.88
N GLY A 1482 21.35 -32.37 -67.39
CA GLY A 1482 21.45 -30.99 -67.90
C GLY A 1482 22.40 -30.83 -69.09
N GLN A 1483 22.64 -31.88 -69.88
CA GLN A 1483 23.58 -31.87 -71.01
C GLN A 1483 22.93 -32.29 -72.32
N THR A 1484 23.47 -31.75 -73.42
CA THR A 1484 23.14 -32.14 -74.79
C THR A 1484 24.04 -33.28 -75.27
N PHE A 1485 23.49 -34.17 -76.09
CA PHE A 1485 24.25 -35.26 -76.74
C PHE A 1485 23.78 -35.45 -78.19
N LYS A 1486 24.61 -36.05 -79.04
CA LYS A 1486 24.25 -36.37 -80.43
C LYS A 1486 23.64 -37.78 -80.51
N ASP A 1487 22.50 -37.88 -81.18
CA ASP A 1487 21.69 -39.07 -81.42
C ASP A 1487 21.53 -39.22 -82.94
N GLY A 1488 22.50 -39.90 -83.55
CA GLY A 1488 22.69 -39.84 -85.01
C GLY A 1488 23.01 -38.42 -85.48
N SER A 1489 22.21 -37.89 -86.39
CA SER A 1489 22.33 -36.50 -86.88
C SER A 1489 21.58 -35.48 -86.02
N ASP A 1490 20.75 -35.91 -85.08
CA ASP A 1490 20.01 -35.02 -84.19
C ASP A 1490 20.82 -34.70 -82.92
N ILE A 1491 20.56 -33.56 -82.30
CA ILE A 1491 20.98 -33.29 -80.93
C ILE A 1491 19.78 -33.55 -80.01
N ARG A 1492 20.03 -34.17 -78.86
CA ARG A 1492 19.07 -34.46 -77.78
C ARG A 1492 19.53 -33.78 -76.50
N PHE A 1493 18.61 -33.65 -75.54
CA PHE A 1493 18.89 -33.02 -74.26
C PHE A 1493 18.33 -33.85 -73.10
N TYR A 1494 19.14 -34.02 -72.06
CA TYR A 1494 18.70 -34.53 -70.76
C TYR A 1494 18.41 -33.34 -69.84
N SER A 1495 17.24 -33.34 -69.20
CA SER A 1495 16.85 -32.32 -68.22
C SER A 1495 17.78 -32.31 -66.99
N MET A 1496 17.63 -31.33 -66.11
CA MET A 1496 18.41 -31.24 -64.86
C MET A 1496 18.13 -32.44 -63.92
N GLU A 1497 16.98 -33.09 -64.07
CA GLU A 1497 16.60 -34.32 -63.37
C GLU A 1497 17.29 -35.56 -63.96
N GLY A 1498 17.81 -35.46 -65.20
CA GLY A 1498 18.44 -36.54 -65.96
C GLY A 1498 17.49 -37.32 -66.88
N GLN A 1499 16.27 -36.81 -67.10
CA GLN A 1499 15.30 -37.44 -67.99
C GLN A 1499 15.49 -36.95 -69.44
N LEU A 1500 15.30 -37.83 -70.41
CA LEU A 1500 15.39 -37.45 -71.83
C LEU A 1500 14.21 -36.54 -72.16
N VAL A 1501 14.47 -35.29 -72.54
CA VAL A 1501 13.40 -34.37 -72.92
C VAL A 1501 12.84 -34.80 -74.28
N THR A 1502 11.58 -35.25 -74.28
CA THR A 1502 10.83 -35.66 -75.48
C THR A 1502 9.83 -34.60 -75.96
N GLY A 1503 9.51 -33.62 -75.12
CA GLY A 1503 8.58 -32.52 -75.44
C GLY A 1503 9.15 -31.44 -76.37
N SER A 1504 8.36 -30.38 -76.55
CA SER A 1504 8.81 -29.11 -77.14
C SER A 1504 8.87 -28.03 -76.04
N GLY A 1505 9.91 -27.20 -76.02
CA GLY A 1505 10.06 -26.10 -75.05
C GLY A 1505 11.47 -25.52 -74.97
N TRP A 1506 11.61 -24.41 -74.25
CA TRP A 1506 12.90 -23.84 -73.84
C TRP A 1506 13.42 -24.53 -72.59
N TYR A 1507 14.73 -24.80 -72.55
CA TYR A 1507 15.42 -25.38 -71.41
C TYR A 1507 16.78 -24.69 -71.22
N SER A 1508 17.34 -24.80 -70.02
CA SER A 1508 18.72 -24.41 -69.72
C SER A 1508 19.57 -25.65 -69.44
N ASN A 1509 20.82 -25.64 -69.90
CA ASN A 1509 21.80 -26.65 -69.54
C ASN A 1509 22.36 -26.42 -68.11
N ALA A 1510 23.18 -27.35 -67.62
CA ALA A 1510 23.78 -27.27 -66.29
C ALA A 1510 24.69 -26.03 -66.06
N GLN A 1511 25.05 -25.31 -67.13
CA GLN A 1511 25.82 -24.06 -67.12
C GLN A 1511 24.94 -22.81 -67.28
N GLY A 1512 23.60 -22.94 -67.19
CA GLY A 1512 22.64 -21.84 -67.34
C GLY A 1512 22.45 -21.34 -68.78
N GLN A 1513 23.02 -22.03 -69.77
CA GLN A 1513 22.93 -21.64 -71.18
C GLN A 1513 21.65 -22.19 -71.81
N TRP A 1514 20.96 -21.37 -72.60
CA TRP A 1514 19.63 -21.68 -73.12
C TRP A 1514 19.67 -22.47 -74.43
N LEU A 1515 18.72 -23.38 -74.59
CA LEU A 1515 18.50 -24.19 -75.79
C LEU A 1515 17.00 -24.45 -76.00
N TYR A 1516 16.57 -24.70 -77.23
CA TYR A 1516 15.18 -25.07 -77.53
C TYR A 1516 15.10 -26.51 -78.02
N VAL A 1517 14.30 -27.32 -77.33
CA VAL A 1517 13.94 -28.67 -77.75
C VAL A 1517 12.63 -28.60 -78.51
N LYS A 1518 12.53 -29.27 -79.66
CA LYS A 1518 11.30 -29.42 -80.46
C LYS A 1518 11.07 -30.91 -80.74
N ASN A 1519 9.99 -31.46 -80.20
CA ASN A 1519 9.63 -32.88 -80.25
C ASN A 1519 10.84 -33.78 -79.90
N GLY A 1520 11.52 -33.42 -78.82
CA GLY A 1520 12.69 -34.12 -78.31
C GLY A 1520 14.00 -33.90 -79.08
N LYS A 1521 14.07 -32.99 -80.05
CA LYS A 1521 15.31 -32.62 -80.77
C LYS A 1521 15.74 -31.20 -80.43
N VAL A 1522 16.99 -30.98 -80.04
CA VAL A 1522 17.56 -29.64 -79.84
C VAL A 1522 17.78 -28.97 -81.19
N LEU A 1523 17.36 -27.71 -81.32
CA LEU A 1523 17.54 -26.95 -82.56
C LEU A 1523 18.95 -26.37 -82.69
N THR A 1524 19.47 -26.32 -83.91
CA THR A 1524 20.75 -25.68 -84.29
C THR A 1524 20.56 -24.67 -85.42
N GLY A 1525 21.48 -23.73 -85.59
CA GLY A 1525 21.46 -22.71 -86.63
C GLY A 1525 20.47 -21.56 -86.38
N LEU A 1526 20.18 -20.78 -87.44
CA LEU A 1526 19.20 -19.69 -87.38
C LEU A 1526 17.78 -20.27 -87.44
N GLN A 1527 16.96 -19.98 -86.43
CA GLN A 1527 15.65 -20.58 -86.21
C GLN A 1527 14.60 -19.51 -85.87
N THR A 1528 13.32 -19.84 -86.07
CA THR A 1528 12.20 -19.02 -85.56
C THR A 1528 11.45 -19.83 -84.51
N VAL A 1529 11.40 -19.30 -83.28
CA VAL A 1529 10.73 -19.92 -82.12
C VAL A 1529 9.66 -18.95 -81.63
N GLY A 1530 8.39 -19.32 -81.78
CA GLY A 1530 7.29 -18.36 -81.63
C GLY A 1530 7.42 -17.23 -82.65
N SER A 1531 7.42 -15.99 -82.18
CA SER A 1531 7.70 -14.79 -82.98
C SER A 1531 9.19 -14.40 -83.06
N GLN A 1532 10.06 -15.04 -82.27
CA GLN A 1532 11.47 -14.64 -82.14
C GLN A 1532 12.35 -15.37 -83.16
N ARG A 1533 13.16 -14.61 -83.90
CA ARG A 1533 14.26 -15.15 -84.72
C ARG A 1533 15.50 -15.25 -83.84
N VAL A 1534 15.99 -16.46 -83.59
CA VAL A 1534 17.11 -16.76 -82.68
C VAL A 1534 18.16 -17.58 -83.42
N TYR A 1535 19.39 -17.64 -82.91
CA TYR A 1535 20.42 -18.53 -83.43
C TYR A 1535 20.94 -19.46 -82.33
N PHE A 1536 21.07 -20.74 -82.65
CA PHE A 1536 21.70 -21.75 -81.83
C PHE A 1536 23.00 -22.22 -82.51
N ASP A 1537 24.06 -22.44 -81.75
CA ASP A 1537 25.32 -22.97 -82.30
C ASP A 1537 25.25 -24.46 -82.67
N GLU A 1538 26.39 -25.04 -83.07
CA GLU A 1538 26.52 -26.45 -83.48
C GLU A 1538 26.32 -27.47 -82.35
N ASN A 1539 26.18 -27.02 -81.11
CA ASN A 1539 25.85 -27.82 -79.93
C ASN A 1539 24.42 -27.51 -79.41
N GLY A 1540 23.70 -26.59 -80.07
CA GLY A 1540 22.33 -26.22 -79.74
C GLY A 1540 22.18 -25.07 -78.74
N ILE A 1541 23.25 -24.35 -78.42
CA ILE A 1541 23.23 -23.28 -77.41
C ILE A 1541 22.92 -21.92 -78.05
N GLN A 1542 21.99 -21.17 -77.44
CA GLN A 1542 21.50 -19.90 -77.95
C GLN A 1542 22.60 -18.82 -77.95
N ALA A 1543 22.74 -18.11 -79.06
CA ALA A 1543 23.51 -16.88 -79.12
C ALA A 1543 22.75 -15.75 -78.43
N LYS A 1544 23.32 -15.24 -77.33
CA LYS A 1544 22.89 -14.03 -76.63
C LYS A 1544 24.11 -13.10 -76.50
N GLY A 1545 23.92 -11.80 -76.70
CA GLY A 1545 24.94 -10.77 -76.51
C GLY A 1545 26.14 -10.87 -77.46
N LYS A 1546 25.99 -11.46 -78.66
CA LYS A 1546 27.12 -11.70 -79.58
C LYS A 1546 26.76 -11.63 -81.06
N ALA A 1547 27.73 -11.18 -81.86
CA ALA A 1547 27.68 -11.23 -83.31
C ALA A 1547 28.14 -12.60 -83.82
N VAL A 1548 27.34 -13.24 -84.67
CA VAL A 1548 27.61 -14.56 -85.26
C VAL A 1548 27.59 -14.45 -86.78
N ARG A 1549 28.50 -15.16 -87.47
CA ARG A 1549 28.40 -15.36 -88.92
C ARG A 1549 27.50 -16.55 -89.20
N THR A 1550 26.36 -16.31 -89.85
CA THR A 1550 25.38 -17.33 -90.24
C THR A 1550 25.79 -18.05 -91.52
N SER A 1551 25.09 -19.13 -91.87
CA SER A 1551 25.39 -19.99 -93.02
C SER A 1551 25.27 -19.31 -94.40
N ASP A 1552 24.56 -18.18 -94.50
CA ASP A 1552 24.54 -17.30 -95.67
C ASP A 1552 25.78 -16.38 -95.76
N GLY A 1553 26.80 -16.62 -94.92
CA GLY A 1553 28.04 -15.86 -94.86
C GLY A 1553 27.92 -14.47 -94.22
N LYS A 1554 26.70 -14.00 -93.91
CA LYS A 1554 26.46 -12.68 -93.30
C LYS A 1554 26.70 -12.70 -91.80
N ILE A 1555 27.00 -11.54 -91.22
CA ILE A 1555 27.16 -11.37 -89.76
C ILE A 1555 25.88 -10.76 -89.20
N ARG A 1556 25.29 -11.40 -88.18
CA ARG A 1556 24.07 -10.97 -87.48
C ARG A 1556 24.34 -10.89 -85.98
N TYR A 1557 23.71 -9.97 -85.25
CA TYR A 1557 23.82 -9.87 -83.79
C TYR A 1557 22.54 -10.33 -83.11
N PHE A 1558 22.69 -10.93 -81.94
CA PHE A 1558 21.61 -11.46 -81.12
C PHE A 1558 21.66 -10.80 -79.75
N ASP A 1559 20.54 -10.22 -79.33
CA ASP A 1559 20.37 -9.43 -78.11
C ASP A 1559 20.87 -10.15 -76.85
N GLU A 1560 21.43 -9.42 -75.88
CA GLU A 1560 21.92 -9.98 -74.62
C GLU A 1560 20.81 -10.56 -73.74
N ASN A 1561 19.65 -9.92 -73.67
CA ASN A 1561 18.59 -10.32 -72.73
C ASN A 1561 17.67 -11.40 -73.28
N SER A 1562 17.28 -11.30 -74.55
CA SER A 1562 16.35 -12.22 -75.23
C SER A 1562 17.04 -13.24 -76.15
N GLY A 1563 18.25 -12.96 -76.65
CA GLY A 1563 18.87 -13.73 -77.74
C GLY A 1563 18.13 -13.64 -79.08
N SER A 1564 17.24 -12.65 -79.24
CA SER A 1564 16.58 -12.36 -80.51
C SER A 1564 17.51 -11.61 -81.45
N MET A 1565 17.45 -11.95 -82.74
CA MET A 1565 18.19 -11.33 -83.82
C MET A 1565 17.76 -9.88 -84.00
N ILE A 1566 18.69 -8.93 -83.85
CA ILE A 1566 18.35 -7.51 -84.01
C ILE A 1566 18.21 -7.13 -85.49
N THR A 1567 17.22 -6.29 -85.80
CA THR A 1567 16.95 -5.76 -87.14
C THR A 1567 16.69 -4.26 -87.10
N ASN A 1568 17.02 -3.57 -88.18
CA ASN A 1568 16.83 -2.12 -88.38
C ASN A 1568 17.38 -1.21 -87.25
N GLN A 1569 18.48 -1.61 -86.60
CA GLN A 1569 19.07 -0.81 -85.52
C GLN A 1569 20.60 -0.90 -85.46
N TRP A 1570 21.20 0.12 -84.85
CA TRP A 1570 22.62 0.14 -84.47
C TRP A 1570 22.83 -0.63 -83.16
N LYS A 1571 23.91 -1.41 -83.07
CA LYS A 1571 24.41 -1.96 -81.81
C LYS A 1571 25.93 -1.87 -81.80
N GLU A 1572 26.48 -1.47 -80.66
CA GLU A 1572 27.91 -1.52 -80.41
C GLU A 1572 28.35 -2.97 -80.14
N VAL A 1573 29.45 -3.40 -80.73
CA VAL A 1573 30.06 -4.71 -80.48
C VAL A 1573 31.58 -4.54 -80.41
N ASN A 1574 32.13 -4.71 -79.20
CA ASN A 1574 33.56 -4.55 -78.89
C ASN A 1574 34.12 -3.18 -79.29
N GLY A 1575 33.52 -2.07 -78.82
CA GLY A 1575 34.03 -0.72 -79.05
C GLY A 1575 33.84 -0.20 -80.47
N ARG A 1576 32.84 -0.72 -81.22
CA ARG A 1576 32.49 -0.28 -82.57
C ARG A 1576 31.00 -0.42 -82.86
N TYR A 1577 30.42 0.60 -83.49
CA TYR A 1577 29.00 0.60 -83.87
C TYR A 1577 28.75 -0.12 -85.20
N TYR A 1578 27.71 -0.96 -85.23
CA TYR A 1578 27.30 -1.75 -86.40
C TYR A 1578 25.80 -1.61 -86.65
N TYR A 1579 25.39 -1.27 -87.88
CA TYR A 1579 23.98 -1.23 -88.28
C TYR A 1579 23.55 -2.57 -88.88
N PHE A 1580 22.53 -3.18 -88.27
CA PHE A 1580 21.93 -4.43 -88.72
C PHE A 1580 20.62 -4.12 -89.43
N GLY A 1581 20.48 -4.57 -90.69
CA GLY A 1581 19.34 -4.27 -91.55
C GLY A 1581 18.08 -5.10 -91.24
N ASN A 1582 17.08 -5.00 -92.12
CA ASN A 1582 15.80 -5.69 -91.94
C ASN A 1582 15.91 -7.23 -91.97
N ASP A 1583 16.91 -7.77 -92.67
CA ASP A 1583 17.21 -9.20 -92.66
C ASP A 1583 18.10 -9.64 -91.47
N GLY A 1584 18.46 -8.70 -90.59
CA GLY A 1584 19.35 -8.89 -89.44
C GLY A 1584 20.84 -8.91 -89.78
N ALA A 1585 21.23 -8.70 -91.03
CA ALA A 1585 22.64 -8.66 -91.40
C ALA A 1585 23.26 -7.29 -91.19
N ARG A 1586 24.52 -7.26 -90.73
CA ARG A 1586 25.34 -6.05 -90.67
C ARG A 1586 25.55 -5.48 -92.07
N ILE A 1587 24.91 -4.36 -92.39
CA ILE A 1587 25.08 -3.66 -93.66
C ILE A 1587 26.38 -2.85 -93.63
N TYR A 1588 26.61 -2.08 -92.56
CA TYR A 1588 27.76 -1.17 -92.43
C TYR A 1588 28.71 -1.57 -91.30
N ARG A 1589 30.02 -1.36 -91.54
CA ARG A 1589 31.05 -1.31 -90.48
C ARG A 1589 31.22 0.14 -90.05
N GLY A 1590 30.77 0.48 -88.84
CA GLY A 1590 30.86 1.83 -88.31
C GLY A 1590 32.12 2.10 -87.51
N TRP A 1591 32.15 3.32 -87.01
CA TRP A 1591 33.22 4.02 -86.32
C TRP A 1591 33.61 3.36 -84.98
N ASN A 1592 34.82 3.67 -84.51
CA ASN A 1592 35.18 3.60 -83.08
C ASN A 1592 34.38 4.66 -82.30
#